data_AF-A0A2G6F4K0-F1
#
_entry.id   AF-A0A2G6F4K0-F1
#
_cell.length_a   1.000
_cell.length_b   1.000
_cell.length_c   1.000
_cell.angle_alpha   90.00
_cell.angle_beta   90.00
_cell.angle_gamma   90.00
#
_symmetry.space_group_name_H-M   'P 1'
#
loop_
_entity.id
_entity.type
_entity.pdbx_description
1 polymer ?
#
loop_
_entity_poly.entity_id
_entity_poly.type
_entity_poly.pdbx_seq_one_letter_code
_entity_poly.pdbx_strand_id
1 'polypeptide(L)'
;MNQKNNNIRLLLSVVLMAVVIAFFFFREPGKNQATTKEIKPQPVLATDYILVENILDSEDSFSESFAGHLEKVCDYTKLPFRNIPLKEWNNNPQTTPTTRVLTVQNSQKLSDSSIFSLLEFVSNGGTLLLPNFNFDNRMQSFWGLKEKDDYKLDTLSRGIFFTTDYLPNLKGKAIYSDFIDAGFERANFKDDIEIFASAINNHDYPVILSNKIGNGRVICFNTNMGWKKEDRGILFSAILTGLEGIPYPIANVSTIFIDDFPSPVYDSKIEPVASEFGLTIGQFVKDVWLPDMLKLADSLDIIYTAFPAFDYNGITTPPFLFDQWDANKTIIDGNSIITSDWISQQIIKNNHEMGFHGYNHVSLLESDWPNKEYMQLAMKAAQKKWRIVGMGSLPASYVPPTNLIDSVGMSQLYGVMPLIKYMSSLYLLNLNNGCNREFDPDPWNKNVFDYPRITSGYLLDDREQYSQQSLYLYTGIWTHFIHPDDVFQIPDNANETAGHFKLRNQYALGWHKGNNGKKGMLWEFSDYLKEIKSLFPLTRFVSVAKGGATTEKWRNTNYYYTTENNSHTVYSPDSEKGEPYFWFVYVSEDNMAEIEKNLTPQSVSFYKTPFLNGFLVSVKTLTPSLTINSLEKVTKTKTVKQNNFNNHKQLLTKLLEQSGRTDTESYHPVKPSDNADYRAWVDYYLQTNQVRKATKMLHDKILDNKKLDTVLYNRYYQLMSWQSKEDRAWHLLDSVFYKSDKLATLKYTRKLSKKYGYFSERESKKWMERQIEESEDEALLTAYYNAYNTRENKEKIYRVLKKLYKKYPNRKNYTNYLGFLINNKPKEALRMLNALVPGESPDIWDLATEISWLYANNNRFKKAYDWSKYSNKIDFVNKMYWLAEIKDYETLETVYGKHIDKNPDDYKAKAFMSSVLLGKKDIKEAWILATSLPESVEKDTLKSQLNKTVLYVKPKVQKDLIAEYDELFEESVKKQIVKNIRLAEGDIIEGKSEMVGDNNNSTYFENKLSYALRDKNKNIHNISVTHSNYYANAYVNKNLPDNVDKTLVGLEYEFKKPIEENKIQYFTRARVEMDKERTLYYQGGVGASLSKKKNFTSTSLTVAPVKTGPAYEKKIYRSQLSVYREDQIKNAVRTNLYAEGNYNSDEIVEGSITGKIILDSGKDKKFKVLPFVEGYFSKSNSDEVKDYPYFVVKERVFGGGGIGLKYGKEKSKFKISIEGSTFKDEGLGDFNRLKGSASVKITDFMEFTTSGELSTQEKAYSNSIRFGLKYILK
;
A
#
# COMPACT_ATOMS: atom_id res chain seq x y z
N MET A 1 48.10 11.20 -14.46
CA MET A 1 48.72 12.39 -13.84
C MET A 1 47.78 13.19 -12.93
N ASN A 2 46.47 13.28 -13.21
CA ASN A 2 45.53 14.12 -12.44
C ASN A 2 45.20 13.68 -11.00
N GLN A 3 45.37 12.40 -10.61
CA GLN A 3 45.15 11.96 -9.23
C GLN A 3 46.30 12.29 -8.26
N LYS A 4 47.55 12.47 -8.74
CA LYS A 4 48.71 12.80 -7.90
C LYS A 4 48.66 14.26 -7.40
N ASN A 5 48.13 15.19 -8.21
CA ASN A 5 47.99 16.60 -7.83
C ASN A 5 46.86 16.86 -6.81
N ASN A 6 45.80 16.05 -6.81
CA ASN A 6 44.71 16.19 -5.85
C ASN A 6 45.11 15.76 -4.43
N ASN A 7 46.00 14.77 -4.28
CA ASN A 7 46.46 14.34 -2.96
C ASN A 7 47.42 15.35 -2.31
N ILE A 8 48.25 16.03 -3.11
CA ILE A 8 49.13 17.11 -2.64
C ILE A 8 48.31 18.35 -2.28
N ARG A 9 47.27 18.68 -3.08
CA ARG A 9 46.30 19.73 -2.74
C ARG A 9 45.54 19.39 -1.45
N LEU A 10 45.09 18.14 -1.26
CA LEU A 10 44.39 17.72 -0.04
C LEU A 10 45.28 17.85 1.22
N LEU A 11 46.58 17.54 1.12
CA LEU A 11 47.54 17.72 2.21
C LEU A 11 47.68 19.20 2.60
N LEU A 12 47.83 20.09 1.61
CA LEU A 12 47.86 21.55 1.82
C LEU A 12 46.52 22.10 2.33
N SER A 13 45.39 21.56 1.86
CA SER A 13 44.04 21.95 2.29
C SER A 13 43.71 21.55 3.73
N VAL A 14 44.21 20.40 4.21
CA VAL A 14 43.99 19.95 5.59
C VAL A 14 44.75 20.82 6.60
N VAL A 15 45.95 21.28 6.25
CA VAL A 15 46.71 22.25 7.04
C VAL A 15 45.98 23.60 7.10
N LEU A 16 45.41 24.05 5.98
CA LEU A 16 44.62 25.28 5.91
C LEU A 16 43.29 25.18 6.68
N MET A 17 42.64 24.01 6.68
CA MET A 17 41.35 23.77 7.32
C MET A 17 41.44 23.73 8.86
N ALA A 18 42.59 23.37 9.43
CA ALA A 18 42.83 23.47 10.88
C ALA A 18 42.84 24.93 11.37
N VAL A 19 43.17 25.89 10.50
CA VAL A 19 43.18 27.34 10.80
C VAL A 19 41.77 27.95 10.70
N VAL A 20 40.92 27.43 9.79
CA VAL A 20 39.56 27.95 9.54
C VAL A 20 38.54 27.52 10.59
N ILE A 21 38.73 26.36 11.23
CA ILE A 21 37.80 25.84 12.26
C ILE A 21 37.84 26.64 13.57
N ALA A 22 38.89 27.45 13.79
CA ALA A 22 38.96 28.39 14.91
C ALA A 22 37.98 29.58 14.80
N PHE A 23 37.41 29.85 13.62
CA PHE A 23 36.68 31.09 13.33
C PHE A 23 35.14 30.99 13.32
N PHE A 24 34.55 29.79 13.42
CA PHE A 24 33.12 29.58 13.14
C PHE A 24 32.19 29.39 14.36
N PHE A 25 32.64 29.68 15.59
CA PHE A 25 31.85 29.49 16.82
C PHE A 25 30.98 30.70 17.28
N PHE A 26 30.39 31.47 16.35
CA PHE A 26 29.42 32.54 16.72
C PHE A 26 28.26 32.72 15.71
N ARG A 27 27.07 32.15 15.97
CA ARG A 27 25.71 32.77 15.86
C ARG A 27 24.55 31.74 15.92
N GLU A 28 23.46 32.11 16.60
CA GLU A 28 22.21 31.35 16.81
C GLU A 28 21.06 31.67 15.81
N PRO A 29 20.01 30.83 15.67
CA PRO A 29 18.82 31.06 14.85
C PRO A 29 17.48 31.23 15.63
N GLY A 30 16.57 32.08 15.10
CA GLY A 30 15.23 32.36 15.65
C GLY A 30 14.07 31.56 15.01
N LYS A 31 12.96 31.41 15.75
CA LYS A 31 11.72 30.66 15.42
C LYS A 31 10.55 31.60 15.08
N ASN A 32 9.61 31.14 14.23
CA ASN A 32 8.27 31.75 14.03
C ASN A 32 7.16 30.70 14.16
N GLN A 33 6.04 31.08 14.79
CA GLN A 33 4.79 30.32 14.96
C GLN A 33 3.65 30.96 14.15
N ALA A 34 2.75 30.12 13.65
CA ALA A 34 1.56 30.47 12.86
C ALA A 34 0.29 30.55 13.74
N THR A 35 -0.68 31.38 13.34
CA THR A 35 -2.00 31.54 13.96
C THR A 35 -3.12 31.15 13.00
N THR A 36 -4.10 30.39 13.52
CA THR A 36 -5.35 29.97 12.86
C THR A 36 -6.52 30.87 13.26
N LYS A 37 -7.49 31.06 12.36
CA LYS A 37 -8.81 31.65 12.67
C LYS A 37 -9.94 30.84 12.00
N GLU A 38 -10.90 30.41 12.81
CA GLU A 38 -12.22 29.87 12.43
C GLU A 38 -13.20 31.00 12.11
N ILE A 39 -14.16 30.77 11.19
CA ILE A 39 -15.44 31.51 11.11
C ILE A 39 -16.57 30.59 10.59
N LYS A 40 -17.71 30.56 11.30
CA LYS A 40 -19.08 30.29 10.78
C LYS A 40 -19.90 31.59 10.95
N PRO A 41 -20.88 31.90 10.09
CA PRO A 41 -22.30 31.56 10.38
C PRO A 41 -23.22 31.34 9.14
N GLN A 42 -24.40 30.75 9.37
CA GLN A 42 -25.52 30.56 8.43
C GLN A 42 -26.29 31.86 8.10
N PRO A 43 -27.03 31.88 6.98
CA PRO A 43 -28.29 32.63 6.88
C PRO A 43 -29.51 31.80 6.38
N VAL A 44 -30.68 32.34 6.70
CA VAL A 44 -32.05 31.83 6.59
C VAL A 44 -32.60 31.98 5.15
N LEU A 45 -33.23 30.93 4.61
CA LEU A 45 -33.90 30.92 3.29
C LEU A 45 -35.34 31.47 3.38
N ALA A 46 -35.74 32.27 2.38
CA ALA A 46 -37.10 32.75 2.18
C ALA A 46 -38.08 31.59 1.89
N THR A 47 -39.22 31.57 2.57
CA THR A 47 -40.08 30.38 2.76
C THR A 47 -41.11 30.07 1.67
N ASP A 48 -41.26 30.89 0.63
CA ASP A 48 -42.50 30.88 -0.19
C ASP A 48 -42.34 30.44 -1.67
N TYR A 49 -41.11 30.22 -2.17
CA TYR A 49 -40.86 29.77 -3.54
C TYR A 49 -40.53 28.28 -3.57
N ILE A 50 -41.51 27.42 -3.88
CA ILE A 50 -41.40 25.95 -3.85
C ILE A 50 -41.81 25.39 -5.21
N LEU A 51 -40.95 24.59 -5.85
CA LEU A 51 -41.24 23.99 -7.16
C LEU A 51 -41.77 22.55 -7.06
N VAL A 52 -41.32 21.82 -6.04
CA VAL A 52 -41.65 20.39 -5.83
C VAL A 52 -42.22 20.20 -4.44
N GLU A 53 -43.41 19.62 -4.35
CA GLU A 53 -44.07 19.27 -3.10
C GLU A 53 -44.31 17.76 -2.98
N ASN A 54 -44.15 17.22 -1.78
CA ASN A 54 -44.42 15.81 -1.48
C ASN A 54 -45.38 15.66 -0.31
N ILE A 55 -46.45 14.90 -0.52
CA ILE A 55 -47.36 14.51 0.55
C ILE A 55 -46.76 13.31 1.28
N LEU A 56 -46.27 13.56 2.48
CA LEU A 56 -45.59 12.57 3.31
C LEU A 56 -46.55 11.90 4.29
N ASP A 57 -46.75 10.60 4.14
CA ASP A 57 -47.34 9.74 5.16
C ASP A 57 -46.23 9.11 6.02
N SER A 58 -45.95 9.71 7.18
CA SER A 58 -44.92 9.20 8.10
C SER A 58 -45.29 7.87 8.77
N GLU A 59 -46.52 7.37 8.60
CA GLU A 59 -46.88 6.02 9.07
C GLU A 59 -46.62 4.93 8.01
N ASP A 60 -46.33 5.33 6.76
CA ASP A 60 -46.01 4.44 5.64
C ASP A 60 -44.51 4.47 5.33
N SER A 61 -43.83 3.35 5.61
CA SER A 61 -42.38 3.22 5.38
C SER A 61 -41.97 3.40 3.92
N PHE A 62 -42.85 3.10 2.95
CA PHE A 62 -42.55 3.37 1.54
C PHE A 62 -42.62 4.87 1.24
N SER A 63 -43.58 5.59 1.84
CA SER A 63 -43.67 7.05 1.74
C SER A 63 -42.45 7.73 2.37
N GLU A 64 -41.99 7.28 3.54
CA GLU A 64 -40.77 7.81 4.19
C GLU A 64 -39.51 7.55 3.34
N SER A 65 -39.36 6.33 2.83
CA SER A 65 -38.20 5.98 1.99
C SER A 65 -38.17 6.78 0.69
N PHE A 66 -39.32 6.93 0.03
CA PHE A 66 -39.44 7.74 -1.18
C PHE A 66 -39.10 9.22 -0.91
N ALA A 67 -39.65 9.78 0.18
CA ALA A 67 -39.37 11.16 0.57
C ALA A 67 -37.88 11.42 0.80
N GLY A 68 -37.15 10.48 1.42
CA GLY A 68 -35.70 10.61 1.60
C GLY A 68 -34.89 10.58 0.30
N HIS A 69 -35.34 9.83 -0.71
CA HIS A 69 -34.73 9.88 -2.04
C HIS A 69 -35.02 11.19 -2.77
N LEU A 70 -36.28 11.65 -2.72
CA LEU A 70 -36.72 12.89 -3.32
C LEU A 70 -36.01 14.11 -2.72
N GLU A 71 -35.97 14.19 -1.40
CA GLU A 71 -35.26 15.24 -0.66
C GLU A 71 -33.79 15.31 -1.07
N LYS A 72 -33.13 14.16 -1.18
CA LYS A 72 -31.71 14.13 -1.55
C LYS A 72 -31.44 14.58 -2.99
N VAL A 73 -32.33 14.23 -3.92
CA VAL A 73 -32.26 14.68 -5.31
C VAL A 73 -32.47 16.20 -5.41
N CYS A 74 -33.46 16.74 -4.70
CA CYS A 74 -33.70 18.18 -4.64
C CYS A 74 -32.54 18.93 -3.95
N ASP A 75 -31.93 18.38 -2.90
CA ASP A 75 -30.73 18.94 -2.24
C ASP A 75 -29.52 19.03 -3.18
N TYR A 76 -29.30 18.03 -4.04
CA TYR A 76 -28.24 18.08 -5.04
C TYR A 76 -28.54 19.07 -6.16
N THR A 77 -29.73 19.00 -6.74
CA THR A 77 -30.15 19.89 -7.84
C THR A 77 -30.47 21.31 -7.39
N LYS A 78 -30.47 21.56 -6.08
CA LYS A 78 -30.84 22.84 -5.45
C LYS A 78 -32.27 23.26 -5.75
N LEU A 79 -33.13 22.34 -6.20
CA LEU A 79 -34.52 22.64 -6.50
C LEU A 79 -35.29 22.93 -5.21
N PRO A 80 -36.07 24.03 -5.14
CA PRO A 80 -36.90 24.32 -3.98
C PRO A 80 -37.95 23.24 -3.75
N PHE A 81 -37.88 22.59 -2.58
CA PHE A 81 -38.65 21.39 -2.23
C PHE A 81 -39.28 21.50 -0.84
N ARG A 82 -40.46 20.90 -0.67
CA ARG A 82 -41.16 20.81 0.62
C ARG A 82 -41.87 19.46 0.82
N ASN A 83 -41.67 18.86 2.01
CA ASN A 83 -42.50 17.77 2.51
C ASN A 83 -43.70 18.36 3.27
N ILE A 84 -44.92 17.91 2.95
CA ILE A 84 -46.16 18.27 3.62
C ILE A 84 -46.70 17.01 4.32
N PRO A 85 -46.83 16.98 5.65
CA PRO A 85 -47.44 15.86 6.35
C PRO A 85 -48.86 15.58 5.84
N LEU A 86 -49.21 14.32 5.61
CA LEU A 86 -50.52 13.89 5.07
C LEU A 86 -51.70 14.49 5.84
N LYS A 87 -51.61 14.56 7.17
CA LYS A 87 -52.66 15.14 8.03
C LYS A 87 -52.84 16.65 7.78
N GLU A 88 -51.74 17.37 7.57
CA GLU A 88 -51.77 18.79 7.24
C GLU A 88 -52.40 19.02 5.87
N TRP A 89 -51.99 18.23 4.87
CA TRP A 89 -52.56 18.27 3.53
C TRP A 89 -54.06 17.99 3.52
N ASN A 90 -54.52 16.94 4.21
CA ASN A 90 -55.95 16.59 4.25
C ASN A 90 -56.81 17.70 4.88
N ASN A 91 -56.25 18.50 5.81
CA ASN A 91 -56.95 19.62 6.43
C ASN A 91 -57.00 20.86 5.53
N ASN A 92 -55.96 21.08 4.72
CA ASN A 92 -55.87 22.22 3.79
C ASN A 92 -55.15 21.80 2.50
N PRO A 93 -55.85 21.15 1.55
CA PRO A 93 -55.22 20.58 0.36
C PRO A 93 -54.98 21.66 -0.70
N GLN A 94 -53.94 22.47 -0.49
CA GLN A 94 -53.56 23.58 -1.36
C GLN A 94 -52.04 23.59 -1.57
N THR A 95 -51.60 23.70 -2.82
CA THR A 95 -50.18 23.86 -3.17
C THR A 95 -49.77 25.33 -3.10
N THR A 96 -48.47 25.62 -3.06
CA THR A 96 -48.02 27.01 -3.29
C THR A 96 -48.25 27.44 -4.75
N PRO A 97 -48.37 28.74 -5.05
CA PRO A 97 -48.54 29.22 -6.43
C PRO A 97 -47.38 28.88 -7.37
N THR A 98 -46.19 28.59 -6.83
CA THR A 98 -44.98 28.26 -7.58
C THR A 98 -44.80 26.76 -7.79
N THR A 99 -45.63 25.93 -7.15
CA THR A 99 -45.54 24.47 -7.24
C THR A 99 -45.85 24.02 -8.66
N ARG A 100 -44.92 23.26 -9.25
CA ARG A 100 -45.07 22.65 -10.58
C ARG A 100 -45.21 21.12 -10.52
N VAL A 101 -44.65 20.49 -9.49
CA VAL A 101 -44.70 19.04 -9.29
C VAL A 101 -45.22 18.73 -7.90
N LEU A 102 -46.24 17.87 -7.82
CA LEU A 102 -46.76 17.33 -6.57
C LEU A 102 -46.61 15.80 -6.59
N THR A 103 -46.14 15.22 -5.50
CA THR A 103 -45.87 13.78 -5.41
C THR A 103 -46.74 13.14 -4.32
N VAL A 104 -47.33 11.98 -4.64
CA VAL A 104 -48.27 11.25 -3.77
C VAL A 104 -47.96 9.77 -3.84
N GLN A 105 -47.42 9.23 -2.74
CA GLN A 105 -47.08 7.81 -2.68
C GLN A 105 -48.29 6.91 -2.38
N ASN A 106 -49.21 7.37 -1.51
CA ASN A 106 -50.38 6.59 -1.10
C ASN A 106 -51.66 7.44 -1.17
N SER A 107 -52.50 7.19 -2.17
CA SER A 107 -53.74 7.95 -2.38
C SER A 107 -54.90 7.52 -1.49
N GLN A 108 -54.90 6.28 -0.96
CA GLN A 108 -56.04 5.74 -0.22
C GLN A 108 -56.37 6.49 1.07
N LYS A 109 -55.36 7.11 1.70
CA LYS A 109 -55.54 7.91 2.92
C LYS A 109 -55.85 9.39 2.66
N LEU A 110 -55.93 9.82 1.39
CA LEU A 110 -56.33 11.18 1.05
C LEU A 110 -57.84 11.36 1.25
N SER A 111 -58.25 12.55 1.72
CA SER A 111 -59.65 12.95 1.77
C SER A 111 -60.21 13.18 0.35
N ASP A 112 -61.53 13.17 0.19
CA ASP A 112 -62.14 13.45 -1.12
C ASP A 112 -61.83 14.88 -1.59
N SER A 113 -61.81 15.86 -0.68
CA SER A 113 -61.33 17.22 -0.96
C SER A 113 -59.88 17.24 -1.46
N SER A 114 -58.99 16.41 -0.90
CA SER A 114 -57.63 16.29 -1.39
C SER A 114 -57.57 15.75 -2.81
N ILE A 115 -58.37 14.74 -3.16
CA ILE A 115 -58.44 14.22 -4.54
C ILE A 115 -58.93 15.30 -5.52
N PHE A 116 -59.92 16.11 -5.13
CA PHE A 116 -60.37 17.25 -5.94
C PHE A 116 -59.26 18.29 -6.14
N SER A 117 -58.51 18.64 -5.09
CA SER A 117 -57.37 19.54 -5.20
C SER A 117 -56.27 18.99 -6.12
N LEU A 118 -55.99 17.67 -6.08
CA LEU A 118 -55.07 17.04 -7.03
C LEU A 118 -55.56 17.20 -8.47
N LEU A 119 -56.86 16.98 -8.72
CA LEU A 119 -57.44 17.14 -10.05
C LEU A 119 -57.34 18.59 -10.55
N GLU A 120 -57.61 19.57 -9.69
CA GLU A 120 -57.48 20.99 -10.00
C GLU A 120 -56.02 21.35 -10.32
N PHE A 121 -55.08 20.94 -9.48
CA PHE A 121 -53.65 21.15 -9.69
C PHE A 121 -53.18 20.61 -11.05
N VAL A 122 -53.48 19.35 -11.36
CA VAL A 122 -53.09 18.75 -12.65
C VAL A 122 -53.78 19.45 -13.82
N SER A 123 -55.09 19.72 -13.71
CA SER A 123 -55.84 20.35 -14.80
C SER A 123 -55.34 21.76 -15.15
N ASN A 124 -54.81 22.47 -14.15
CA ASN A 124 -54.22 23.80 -14.29
C ASN A 124 -52.80 23.79 -14.89
N GLY A 125 -52.18 22.62 -15.09
CA GLY A 125 -50.84 22.49 -15.68
C GLY A 125 -49.81 21.83 -14.77
N GLY A 126 -50.18 21.48 -13.53
CA GLY A 126 -49.31 20.76 -12.62
C GLY A 126 -49.00 19.33 -13.07
N THR A 127 -47.88 18.79 -12.58
CA THR A 127 -47.52 17.39 -12.78
C THR A 127 -47.67 16.61 -11.48
N LEU A 128 -48.54 15.59 -11.49
CA LEU A 128 -48.71 14.67 -10.37
C LEU A 128 -47.85 13.42 -10.57
N LEU A 129 -47.03 13.06 -9.59
CA LEU A 129 -46.24 11.83 -9.59
C LEU A 129 -46.83 10.82 -8.62
N LEU A 130 -47.16 9.64 -9.14
CA LEU A 130 -47.53 8.44 -8.38
C LEU A 130 -46.37 7.44 -8.49
N PRO A 131 -45.42 7.44 -7.54
CA PRO A 131 -44.14 6.73 -7.68
C PRO A 131 -44.25 5.23 -7.41
N ASN A 132 -45.40 4.69 -7.03
CA ASN A 132 -45.60 3.24 -6.90
C ASN A 132 -47.02 2.86 -7.26
N PHE A 133 -47.23 1.57 -7.52
CA PHE A 133 -48.54 0.99 -7.66
C PHE A 133 -49.31 1.11 -6.34
N ASN A 134 -50.42 1.87 -6.38
CA ASN A 134 -51.39 1.98 -5.30
C ASN A 134 -52.78 2.16 -5.93
N PHE A 135 -53.67 1.20 -5.67
CA PHE A 135 -55.02 1.26 -6.22
C PHE A 135 -56.00 1.95 -5.28
N ASP A 136 -56.50 3.09 -5.73
CA ASP A 136 -57.66 3.81 -5.19
C ASP A 136 -58.61 4.06 -6.36
N ASN A 137 -59.86 3.57 -6.28
CA ASN A 137 -60.86 3.75 -7.34
C ASN A 137 -61.05 5.23 -7.72
N ARG A 138 -60.91 6.16 -6.76
CA ARG A 138 -61.00 7.61 -7.04
C ARG A 138 -59.89 8.10 -7.96
N MET A 139 -58.75 7.41 -7.96
CA MET A 139 -57.58 7.73 -8.77
C MET A 139 -57.61 7.11 -10.17
N GLN A 140 -58.66 6.35 -10.51
CA GLN A 140 -58.76 5.64 -11.79
C GLN A 140 -58.46 6.52 -13.01
N SER A 141 -59.02 7.73 -13.02
CA SER A 141 -58.85 8.68 -14.12
C SER A 141 -57.43 9.24 -14.20
N PHE A 142 -56.74 9.39 -13.06
CA PHE A 142 -55.34 9.80 -12.97
C PHE A 142 -54.39 8.75 -13.56
N TRP A 143 -54.65 7.46 -13.29
CA TRP A 143 -53.91 6.33 -13.85
C TRP A 143 -54.18 6.10 -15.35
N GLY A 144 -55.14 6.80 -15.97
CA GLY A 144 -55.49 6.60 -17.37
C GLY A 144 -56.23 5.27 -17.63
N LEU A 145 -56.97 4.76 -16.65
CA LEU A 145 -57.71 3.50 -16.76
C LEU A 145 -59.05 3.68 -17.50
N LYS A 146 -59.50 2.64 -18.21
CA LYS A 146 -60.84 2.52 -18.82
C LYS A 146 -61.91 2.42 -17.73
N GLU A 147 -63.11 2.94 -17.99
CA GLU A 147 -64.25 2.84 -17.06
C GLU A 147 -64.80 1.42 -17.01
N LYS A 148 -64.64 0.74 -15.87
CA LYS A 148 -65.14 -0.62 -15.60
C LYS A 148 -65.08 -0.93 -14.10
N ASP A 149 -65.86 -1.91 -13.67
CA ASP A 149 -66.00 -2.27 -12.25
C ASP A 149 -64.85 -3.12 -11.69
N ASP A 150 -64.05 -3.80 -12.53
CA ASP A 150 -62.95 -4.68 -12.10
C ASP A 150 -61.68 -4.58 -12.98
N TYR A 151 -60.52 -4.48 -12.34
CA TYR A 151 -59.20 -4.33 -12.98
C TYR A 151 -58.32 -5.55 -12.76
N LYS A 152 -57.79 -6.11 -13.85
CA LYS A 152 -56.91 -7.28 -13.80
C LYS A 152 -55.49 -6.86 -13.45
N LEU A 153 -54.83 -7.63 -12.60
CA LEU A 153 -53.43 -7.42 -12.24
C LEU A 153 -52.54 -8.40 -13.01
N ASP A 154 -51.43 -7.91 -13.54
CA ASP A 154 -50.35 -8.73 -14.07
C ASP A 154 -49.42 -9.11 -12.92
N THR A 155 -49.07 -10.39 -12.81
CA THR A 155 -48.14 -10.90 -11.79
C THR A 155 -47.01 -11.75 -12.39
N LEU A 156 -46.84 -11.67 -13.72
CA LEU A 156 -45.88 -12.45 -14.49
C LEU A 156 -44.86 -11.55 -15.21
N SER A 157 -45.21 -10.31 -15.50
CA SER A 157 -44.32 -9.29 -16.09
C SER A 157 -43.14 -8.97 -15.17
N ARG A 158 -41.95 -8.75 -15.76
CA ARG A 158 -40.69 -8.60 -15.04
C ARG A 158 -39.80 -7.49 -15.56
N GLY A 159 -39.16 -6.79 -14.63
CA GLY A 159 -38.12 -5.78 -14.86
C GLY A 159 -38.59 -4.59 -15.69
N ILE A 160 -37.63 -3.72 -16.04
CA ILE A 160 -37.89 -2.47 -16.76
C ILE A 160 -37.10 -2.47 -18.07
N PHE A 161 -37.82 -2.27 -19.17
CA PHE A 161 -37.28 -2.07 -20.51
C PHE A 161 -37.63 -0.65 -20.98
N PHE A 162 -36.62 0.19 -21.20
CA PHE A 162 -36.82 1.58 -21.57
C PHE A 162 -37.21 1.70 -23.05
N THR A 163 -38.42 2.16 -23.32
CA THR A 163 -38.93 2.37 -24.69
C THR A 163 -38.56 3.74 -25.23
N THR A 164 -38.24 4.68 -24.34
CA THR A 164 -37.78 6.04 -24.64
C THR A 164 -36.43 6.33 -23.95
N ASP A 165 -35.81 7.47 -24.26
CA ASP A 165 -34.66 8.01 -23.51
C ASP A 165 -35.12 8.63 -22.18
N TYR A 166 -35.83 7.83 -21.36
CA TYR A 166 -36.32 8.26 -20.05
C TYR A 166 -35.17 8.64 -19.11
N LEU A 167 -34.01 8.03 -19.34
CA LEU A 167 -32.70 8.53 -18.96
C LEU A 167 -31.85 8.60 -20.24
N PRO A 168 -30.89 9.55 -20.32
CA PRO A 168 -30.03 9.66 -21.49
C PRO A 168 -29.34 8.33 -21.82
N ASN A 169 -29.36 7.94 -23.09
CA ASN A 169 -28.71 6.72 -23.60
C ASN A 169 -29.22 5.39 -23.02
N LEU A 170 -30.44 5.33 -22.48
CA LEU A 170 -31.01 4.06 -21.99
C LEU A 170 -32.11 3.47 -22.86
N LYS A 171 -32.54 4.16 -23.92
CA LYS A 171 -33.53 3.60 -24.85
C LYS A 171 -33.08 2.25 -25.39
N GLY A 172 -33.92 1.23 -25.25
CA GLY A 172 -33.66 -0.15 -25.68
C GLY A 172 -32.86 -1.00 -24.69
N LYS A 173 -32.54 -0.49 -23.49
CA LYS A 173 -31.82 -1.22 -22.44
C LYS A 173 -32.76 -1.77 -21.36
N ALA A 174 -32.29 -2.80 -20.65
CA ALA A 174 -33.08 -3.54 -19.68
C ALA A 174 -32.43 -3.55 -18.29
N ILE A 175 -33.22 -3.35 -17.23
CA ILE A 175 -32.78 -3.43 -15.84
C ILE A 175 -33.75 -4.26 -14.98
N TYR A 176 -33.25 -4.77 -13.85
CA TYR A 176 -34.04 -5.54 -12.88
C TYR A 176 -34.76 -6.77 -13.46
N SER A 177 -34.10 -7.55 -14.32
CA SER A 177 -34.66 -8.74 -14.98
C SER A 177 -35.29 -9.79 -14.06
N ASP A 178 -34.87 -9.84 -12.81
CA ASP A 178 -35.35 -10.81 -11.81
C ASP A 178 -36.54 -10.31 -10.98
N PHE A 179 -36.85 -9.00 -11.06
CA PHE A 179 -37.97 -8.40 -10.32
C PHE A 179 -39.29 -8.69 -11.04
N ILE A 180 -40.28 -9.22 -10.31
CA ILE A 180 -41.63 -9.46 -10.83
C ILE A 180 -42.54 -8.32 -10.39
N ASP A 181 -43.15 -7.65 -11.35
CA ASP A 181 -44.11 -6.58 -11.12
C ASP A 181 -45.50 -7.14 -10.77
N ALA A 182 -46.26 -6.37 -10.00
CA ALA A 182 -47.63 -6.67 -9.59
C ALA A 182 -48.54 -5.44 -9.74
N GLY A 183 -48.78 -4.99 -10.98
CA GLY A 183 -49.60 -3.81 -11.31
C GLY A 183 -50.69 -4.10 -12.34
N PHE A 184 -51.30 -3.06 -12.92
CA PHE A 184 -52.40 -3.21 -13.89
C PHE A 184 -51.93 -3.78 -15.22
N GLU A 185 -52.68 -4.76 -15.75
CA GLU A 185 -52.49 -5.23 -17.12
C GLU A 185 -52.75 -4.13 -18.15
N ARG A 186 -52.07 -4.17 -19.31
CA ARG A 186 -52.21 -3.19 -20.40
C ARG A 186 -53.65 -2.95 -20.83
N ALA A 187 -54.47 -4.00 -20.87
CA ALA A 187 -55.87 -3.95 -21.29
C ALA A 187 -56.76 -3.05 -20.41
N ASN A 188 -56.31 -2.74 -19.19
CA ASN A 188 -57.02 -1.83 -18.28
C ASN A 188 -56.89 -0.35 -18.66
N PHE A 189 -55.82 0.03 -19.35
CA PHE A 189 -55.52 1.41 -19.67
C PHE A 189 -56.22 1.86 -20.95
N LYS A 190 -56.43 3.17 -21.07
CA LYS A 190 -56.86 3.82 -22.33
C LYS A 190 -55.79 3.63 -23.40
N ASP A 191 -56.18 3.80 -24.66
CA ASP A 191 -55.26 3.54 -25.77
C ASP A 191 -54.29 4.72 -26.00
N ASP A 192 -54.62 5.91 -25.48
CA ASP A 192 -53.89 7.17 -25.62
C ASP A 192 -52.90 7.48 -24.48
N ILE A 193 -52.67 6.53 -23.55
CA ILE A 193 -51.59 6.68 -22.56
C ILE A 193 -50.23 6.65 -23.23
N GLU A 194 -49.30 7.45 -22.72
CA GLU A 194 -47.91 7.45 -23.18
C GLU A 194 -47.09 6.49 -22.30
N ILE A 195 -46.30 5.60 -22.93
CA ILE A 195 -45.51 4.58 -22.23
C ILE A 195 -44.03 4.93 -22.37
N PHE A 196 -43.37 5.23 -21.25
CA PHE A 196 -41.94 5.53 -21.19
C PHE A 196 -41.06 4.30 -20.96
N ALA A 197 -41.59 3.30 -20.26
CA ALA A 197 -40.93 2.02 -20.07
C ALA A 197 -41.96 0.89 -19.96
N SER A 198 -41.57 -0.29 -20.42
CA SER A 198 -42.36 -1.52 -20.43
C SER A 198 -41.68 -2.64 -19.62
N ALA A 199 -42.32 -3.80 -19.45
CA ALA A 199 -41.66 -4.97 -18.87
C ALA A 199 -40.74 -5.65 -19.90
N ILE A 200 -39.68 -6.31 -19.44
CA ILE A 200 -38.69 -6.98 -20.31
C ILE A 200 -39.29 -8.15 -21.06
N ASN A 201 -40.10 -8.97 -20.39
CA ASN A 201 -40.74 -10.16 -20.95
C ASN A 201 -42.14 -9.89 -21.54
N ASN A 202 -42.66 -8.68 -21.40
CA ASN A 202 -43.96 -8.26 -21.89
C ASN A 202 -43.94 -6.77 -22.24
N HIS A 203 -43.60 -6.45 -23.48
CA HIS A 203 -43.46 -5.06 -23.95
C HIS A 203 -44.77 -4.28 -23.98
N ASP A 204 -45.93 -4.94 -23.84
CA ASP A 204 -47.22 -4.26 -23.73
C ASP A 204 -47.51 -3.78 -22.30
N TYR A 205 -46.89 -4.39 -21.28
CA TYR A 205 -47.10 -3.99 -19.87
C TYR A 205 -46.47 -2.62 -19.60
N PRO A 206 -47.25 -1.57 -19.26
CA PRO A 206 -46.72 -0.23 -19.07
C PRO A 206 -46.16 -0.07 -17.66
N VAL A 207 -44.84 -0.12 -17.48
CA VAL A 207 -44.19 0.03 -16.16
C VAL A 207 -44.16 1.49 -15.73
N ILE A 208 -43.75 2.39 -16.63
CA ILE A 208 -43.75 3.84 -16.41
C ILE A 208 -44.58 4.48 -17.52
N LEU A 209 -45.61 5.22 -17.12
CA LEU A 209 -46.56 5.82 -18.06
C LEU A 209 -46.92 7.26 -17.69
N SER A 210 -47.41 8.00 -18.68
CA SER A 210 -47.92 9.36 -18.57
C SER A 210 -49.34 9.44 -19.09
N ASN A 211 -50.21 10.09 -18.32
CA ASN A 211 -51.60 10.35 -18.67
C ASN A 211 -51.87 11.85 -18.62
N LYS A 212 -52.41 12.43 -19.70
CA LYS A 212 -52.66 13.87 -19.81
C LYS A 212 -54.04 14.22 -19.25
N ILE A 213 -54.11 15.21 -18.37
CA ILE A 213 -55.37 15.73 -17.81
C ILE A 213 -55.32 17.26 -17.83
N GLY A 214 -56.26 17.88 -18.55
CA GLY A 214 -56.27 19.34 -18.74
C GLY A 214 -54.99 19.83 -19.42
N ASN A 215 -54.28 20.78 -18.81
CA ASN A 215 -52.97 21.25 -19.29
C ASN A 215 -51.79 20.49 -18.68
N GLY A 216 -52.04 19.69 -17.65
CA GLY A 216 -50.99 18.96 -16.93
C GLY A 216 -50.99 17.48 -17.27
N ARG A 217 -50.31 16.72 -16.42
CA ARG A 217 -50.16 15.27 -16.59
C ARG A 217 -49.97 14.54 -15.26
N VAL A 218 -50.20 13.24 -15.30
CA VAL A 218 -49.91 12.32 -14.20
C VAL A 218 -48.86 11.33 -14.68
N ILE A 219 -47.74 11.24 -13.97
CA ILE A 219 -46.72 10.21 -14.18
C ILE A 219 -46.97 9.09 -13.19
N CYS A 220 -47.17 7.87 -13.70
CA CYS A 220 -47.52 6.71 -12.91
C CYS A 220 -46.47 5.62 -13.05
N PHE A 221 -46.04 5.09 -11.92
CA PHE A 221 -45.18 3.93 -11.81
C PHE A 221 -46.04 2.71 -11.48
N ASN A 222 -46.37 1.93 -12.50
CA ASN A 222 -47.16 0.70 -12.39
C ASN A 222 -46.28 -0.47 -11.93
N THR A 223 -45.57 -0.25 -10.83
CA THR A 223 -44.63 -1.18 -10.22
C THR A 223 -44.75 -1.12 -8.71
N ASN A 224 -44.56 -2.27 -8.06
CA ASN A 224 -44.47 -2.40 -6.61
C ASN A 224 -43.01 -2.41 -6.12
N MET A 225 -42.07 -1.97 -6.95
CA MET A 225 -40.65 -1.91 -6.61
C MET A 225 -40.38 -0.88 -5.50
N GLY A 226 -39.57 -1.27 -4.51
CA GLY A 226 -39.02 -0.33 -3.53
C GLY A 226 -37.83 0.42 -4.12
N TRP A 227 -37.86 1.74 -4.03
CA TRP A 227 -36.81 2.61 -4.55
C TRP A 227 -35.50 2.51 -3.77
N LYS A 228 -34.39 2.52 -4.50
CA LYS A 228 -33.02 2.54 -3.98
C LYS A 228 -32.30 3.79 -4.45
N LYS A 229 -31.10 3.98 -3.89
CA LYS A 229 -30.19 5.07 -4.25
C LYS A 229 -29.89 5.15 -5.75
N GLU A 230 -29.69 3.99 -6.40
CA GLU A 230 -29.44 3.90 -7.85
C GLU A 230 -30.66 4.31 -8.71
N ASP A 231 -31.86 4.38 -8.14
CA ASP A 231 -33.11 4.72 -8.86
C ASP A 231 -33.47 6.20 -8.87
N ARG A 232 -32.72 7.03 -8.13
CA ARG A 232 -32.99 8.46 -7.98
C ARG A 232 -33.12 9.20 -9.32
N GLY A 233 -32.37 8.80 -10.33
CA GLY A 233 -32.45 9.39 -11.67
C GLY A 233 -33.79 9.11 -12.36
N ILE A 234 -34.36 7.91 -12.25
CA ILE A 234 -35.70 7.62 -12.81
C ILE A 234 -36.76 8.48 -12.13
N LEU A 235 -36.70 8.59 -10.80
CA LEU A 235 -37.61 9.46 -10.04
C LEU A 235 -37.43 10.93 -10.45
N PHE A 236 -36.19 11.36 -10.67
CA PHE A 236 -35.90 12.72 -11.10
C PHE A 236 -36.36 13.02 -12.53
N SER A 237 -36.26 12.06 -13.45
CA SER A 237 -36.84 12.18 -14.79
C SER A 237 -38.34 12.47 -14.74
N ALA A 238 -39.08 11.81 -13.83
CA ALA A 238 -40.49 12.09 -13.61
C ALA A 238 -40.73 13.54 -13.15
N ILE A 239 -39.91 14.05 -12.23
CA ILE A 239 -39.99 15.43 -11.74
C ILE A 239 -39.68 16.42 -12.86
N LEU A 240 -38.65 16.16 -13.66
CA LEU A 240 -38.26 17.03 -14.78
C LEU A 240 -39.40 17.21 -15.80
N THR A 241 -40.28 16.22 -15.99
CA THR A 241 -41.45 16.40 -16.88
C THR A 241 -42.36 17.57 -16.49
N GLY A 242 -42.39 17.96 -15.21
CA GLY A 242 -43.12 19.13 -14.72
C GLY A 242 -42.27 20.39 -14.53
N LEU A 243 -40.95 20.30 -14.72
CA LEU A 243 -40.00 21.40 -14.56
C LEU A 243 -39.37 21.83 -15.91
N GLU A 244 -40.13 21.68 -16.99
CA GLU A 244 -39.69 22.11 -18.31
C GLU A 244 -39.27 23.60 -18.31
N GLY A 245 -38.10 23.90 -18.86
CA GLY A 245 -37.53 25.26 -18.89
C GLY A 245 -36.97 25.76 -17.55
N ILE A 246 -36.99 24.96 -16.48
CA ILE A 246 -36.36 25.32 -15.21
C ILE A 246 -34.91 24.81 -15.19
N PRO A 247 -33.90 25.70 -15.15
CA PRO A 247 -32.52 25.27 -15.04
C PRO A 247 -32.16 24.80 -13.63
N TYR A 248 -31.21 23.87 -13.52
CA TYR A 248 -30.58 23.49 -12.25
C TYR A 248 -29.07 23.33 -12.39
N PRO A 249 -28.27 23.70 -11.37
CA PRO A 249 -26.81 23.61 -11.41
C PRO A 249 -26.32 22.18 -11.24
N ILE A 250 -25.24 21.84 -11.95
CA ILE A 250 -24.54 20.55 -11.83
C ILE A 250 -23.04 20.76 -11.58
N ALA A 251 -22.36 19.76 -11.00
CA ALA A 251 -20.92 19.79 -10.82
C ALA A 251 -20.16 19.61 -12.15
N ASN A 252 -20.73 18.83 -13.08
CA ASN A 252 -20.18 18.48 -14.38
C ASN A 252 -18.70 18.05 -14.29
N VAL A 253 -18.46 16.95 -13.59
CA VAL A 253 -17.15 16.34 -13.39
C VAL A 253 -17.21 14.85 -13.62
N SER A 254 -16.31 14.33 -14.44
CA SER A 254 -16.11 12.90 -14.60
C SER A 254 -14.69 12.54 -14.19
N THR A 255 -14.49 11.39 -13.56
CA THR A 255 -13.18 10.96 -13.08
C THR A 255 -12.99 9.49 -13.35
N ILE A 256 -11.87 9.17 -13.99
CA ILE A 256 -11.43 7.79 -14.21
C ILE A 256 -10.30 7.48 -13.22
N PHE A 257 -10.59 6.54 -12.33
CA PHE A 257 -9.67 6.01 -11.34
C PHE A 257 -8.96 4.82 -11.95
N ILE A 258 -7.64 4.76 -11.82
CA ILE A 258 -6.88 3.55 -12.09
C ILE A 258 -6.52 2.96 -10.74
N ASP A 259 -7.33 2.01 -10.30
CA ASP A 259 -7.18 1.40 -8.98
C ASP A 259 -6.14 0.28 -9.06
N ASP A 260 -5.49 -0.01 -7.92
CA ASP A 260 -4.33 -0.91 -7.83
C ASP A 260 -3.23 -0.66 -8.89
N PHE A 261 -2.96 0.62 -9.17
CA PHE A 261 -1.97 1.00 -10.16
C PHE A 261 -1.20 2.26 -9.76
N PRO A 262 0.14 2.27 -9.85
CA PRO A 262 1.00 1.15 -10.20
C PRO A 262 0.95 0.03 -9.16
N SER A 263 1.20 -1.20 -9.58
CA SER A 263 1.24 -2.39 -8.73
C SER A 263 2.53 -3.16 -8.94
N PRO A 264 2.86 -4.14 -8.06
CA PRO A 264 3.78 -5.20 -8.38
C PRO A 264 3.44 -5.85 -9.72
N VAL A 265 4.38 -5.79 -10.64
CA VAL A 265 4.26 -6.48 -11.93
C VAL A 265 4.86 -7.88 -11.82
N TYR A 266 4.47 -8.82 -12.68
CA TYR A 266 4.93 -10.21 -12.63
C TYR A 266 5.40 -10.73 -14.00
N ASP A 267 6.40 -11.60 -14.01
CA ASP A 267 6.96 -12.24 -15.21
C ASP A 267 6.22 -13.52 -15.62
N SER A 268 4.91 -13.58 -15.37
CA SER A 268 4.03 -14.65 -15.82
C SER A 268 3.31 -14.25 -17.11
N LYS A 269 3.18 -15.20 -18.04
CA LYS A 269 2.28 -15.05 -19.20
C LYS A 269 0.91 -15.61 -18.83
N ILE A 270 -0.13 -14.79 -18.94
CA ILE A 270 -1.51 -15.13 -18.58
C ILE A 270 -2.42 -14.79 -19.77
N GLU A 271 -3.42 -15.63 -20.03
CA GLU A 271 -4.43 -15.35 -21.06
C GLU A 271 -5.34 -14.18 -20.66
N PRO A 272 -5.82 -13.35 -21.60
CA PRO A 272 -5.61 -13.43 -23.06
C PRO A 272 -4.31 -12.74 -23.54
N VAL A 273 -3.57 -12.08 -22.65
CA VAL A 273 -2.33 -11.35 -22.98
C VAL A 273 -1.28 -12.29 -23.61
N ALA A 274 -1.19 -13.51 -23.09
CA ALA A 274 -0.28 -14.54 -23.56
C ALA A 274 -0.52 -14.91 -25.04
N SER A 275 -1.75 -15.22 -25.43
CA SER A 275 -2.07 -15.54 -26.82
C SER A 275 -2.06 -14.32 -27.75
N GLU A 276 -2.42 -13.14 -27.24
CA GLU A 276 -2.51 -11.94 -28.08
C GLU A 276 -1.15 -11.32 -28.40
N PHE A 277 -0.28 -11.19 -27.40
CA PHE A 277 1.01 -10.48 -27.52
C PHE A 277 2.23 -11.37 -27.26
N GLY A 278 2.07 -12.54 -26.64
CA GLY A 278 3.19 -13.37 -26.23
C GLY A 278 4.04 -12.74 -25.12
N LEU A 279 3.52 -11.74 -24.39
CA LEU A 279 4.21 -10.97 -23.36
C LEU A 279 3.91 -11.48 -21.94
N THR A 280 4.80 -11.22 -20.99
CA THR A 280 4.45 -11.33 -19.55
C THR A 280 3.51 -10.20 -19.14
N ILE A 281 2.80 -10.36 -18.02
CA ILE A 281 1.93 -9.29 -17.50
C ILE A 281 2.72 -8.00 -17.26
N GLY A 282 3.93 -8.10 -16.69
CA GLY A 282 4.77 -6.92 -16.49
C GLY A 282 5.20 -6.23 -17.79
N GLN A 283 5.50 -6.98 -18.84
CA GLN A 283 5.77 -6.44 -20.16
C GLN A 283 4.52 -5.81 -20.79
N PHE A 284 3.38 -6.50 -20.73
CA PHE A 284 2.11 -5.97 -21.24
C PHE A 284 1.72 -4.65 -20.57
N VAL A 285 1.77 -4.59 -19.24
CA VAL A 285 1.43 -3.37 -18.49
C VAL A 285 2.35 -2.21 -18.88
N LYS A 286 3.65 -2.46 -18.98
CA LYS A 286 4.67 -1.45 -19.30
C LYS A 286 4.64 -0.99 -20.76
N ASP A 287 4.59 -1.94 -21.68
CA ASP A 287 4.89 -1.73 -23.11
C ASP A 287 3.63 -1.62 -23.99
N VAL A 288 2.45 -2.02 -23.48
CA VAL A 288 1.18 -1.98 -24.21
C VAL A 288 0.13 -1.18 -23.46
N TRP A 289 -0.31 -1.66 -22.29
CA TRP A 289 -1.45 -1.10 -21.57
C TRP A 289 -1.22 0.36 -21.17
N LEU A 290 -0.12 0.68 -20.50
CA LEU A 290 0.15 2.07 -20.06
C LEU A 290 0.26 3.03 -21.26
N PRO A 291 1.06 2.76 -22.30
CA PRO A 291 1.09 3.59 -23.50
C PRO A 291 -0.28 3.81 -24.14
N ASP A 292 -1.13 2.78 -24.20
CA ASP A 292 -2.47 2.91 -24.78
C ASP A 292 -3.42 3.72 -23.91
N MET A 293 -3.37 3.53 -22.59
CA MET A 293 -4.15 4.34 -21.65
C MET A 293 -3.75 5.81 -21.69
N LEU A 294 -2.45 6.12 -21.81
CA LEU A 294 -1.95 7.49 -21.99
C LEU A 294 -2.44 8.10 -23.30
N LYS A 295 -2.36 7.36 -24.43
CA LYS A 295 -2.92 7.83 -25.71
C LYS A 295 -4.42 8.07 -25.64
N LEU A 296 -5.15 7.20 -24.95
CA LEU A 296 -6.59 7.36 -24.74
C LEU A 296 -6.86 8.65 -23.95
N ALA A 297 -6.07 8.91 -22.90
CA ALA A 297 -6.16 10.13 -22.12
C ALA A 297 -5.92 11.38 -22.97
N ASP A 298 -4.86 11.40 -23.77
CA ASP A 298 -4.58 12.53 -24.67
C ASP A 298 -5.71 12.74 -25.68
N SER A 299 -6.26 11.65 -26.24
CA SER A 299 -7.31 11.73 -27.26
C SER A 299 -8.65 12.25 -26.72
N LEU A 300 -8.92 12.07 -25.43
CA LEU A 300 -10.18 12.41 -24.79
C LEU A 300 -10.03 13.44 -23.67
N ASP A 301 -8.87 14.07 -23.52
CA ASP A 301 -8.57 15.03 -22.45
C ASP A 301 -8.93 14.47 -21.05
N ILE A 302 -8.41 13.28 -20.74
CA ILE A 302 -8.63 12.59 -19.47
C ILE A 302 -7.41 12.75 -18.56
N ILE A 303 -7.64 13.24 -17.35
CA ILE A 303 -6.65 13.19 -16.28
C ILE A 303 -6.99 12.03 -15.34
N TYR A 304 -6.26 10.92 -15.46
CA TYR A 304 -6.41 9.79 -14.55
C TYR A 304 -5.96 10.14 -13.12
N THR A 305 -6.51 9.42 -12.15
CA THR A 305 -5.93 9.32 -10.80
C THR A 305 -5.58 7.87 -10.51
N ALA A 306 -4.29 7.60 -10.33
CA ALA A 306 -3.76 6.26 -10.12
C ALA A 306 -3.52 5.99 -8.63
N PHE A 307 -3.94 4.83 -8.13
CA PHE A 307 -3.90 4.45 -6.71
C PHE A 307 -2.95 3.27 -6.51
N PRO A 308 -1.70 3.50 -6.06
CA PRO A 308 -0.69 2.44 -6.05
C PRO A 308 -0.95 1.37 -5.00
N ALA A 309 -1.00 0.11 -5.42
CA ALA A 309 -0.93 -1.02 -4.52
C ALA A 309 0.53 -1.40 -4.35
N PHE A 310 1.15 -1.07 -3.21
CA PHE A 310 2.58 -1.34 -3.02
C PHE A 310 2.90 -2.83 -2.82
N ASP A 311 2.00 -3.59 -2.21
CA ASP A 311 2.18 -5.01 -1.96
C ASP A 311 0.81 -5.69 -1.84
N TYR A 312 0.68 -6.93 -2.32
CA TYR A 312 -0.53 -7.74 -2.19
C TYR A 312 -0.43 -8.76 -1.05
N ASN A 313 0.67 -8.76 -0.29
CA ASN A 313 0.76 -9.56 0.93
C ASN A 313 -0.28 -9.10 1.97
N GLY A 314 -0.70 -10.03 2.84
CA GLY A 314 -1.60 -9.75 3.96
C GLY A 314 -0.87 -9.32 5.24
N ILE A 315 0.33 -8.73 5.15
CA ILE A 315 1.16 -8.42 6.33
C ILE A 315 0.62 -7.19 7.05
N THR A 316 0.16 -7.38 8.28
CA THR A 316 -0.32 -6.28 9.16
C THR A 316 0.59 -6.05 10.37
N THR A 317 1.77 -6.70 10.39
CA THR A 317 2.77 -6.59 11.46
C THR A 317 4.15 -6.22 10.91
N PRO A 318 4.92 -5.34 11.57
CA PRO A 318 6.25 -4.96 11.10
C PRO A 318 7.27 -6.12 11.14
N PRO A 319 8.34 -6.07 10.33
CA PRO A 319 8.73 -4.96 9.45
C PRO A 319 7.90 -4.88 8.17
N PHE A 320 7.51 -3.65 7.79
CA PHE A 320 6.78 -3.35 6.55
C PHE A 320 7.78 -3.15 5.39
N LEU A 321 7.93 -4.19 4.56
CA LEU A 321 8.82 -4.23 3.40
C LEU A 321 8.03 -4.05 2.09
N PHE A 322 8.73 -3.89 0.97
CA PHE A 322 8.15 -3.61 -0.36
C PHE A 322 8.64 -4.64 -1.38
N ASP A 323 8.75 -5.91 -0.95
CA ASP A 323 9.46 -6.95 -1.69
C ASP A 323 8.82 -7.20 -3.05
N GLN A 324 7.48 -7.23 -3.14
CA GLN A 324 6.77 -7.42 -4.40
C GLN A 324 6.93 -6.22 -5.35
N TRP A 325 6.89 -5.00 -4.81
CA TRP A 325 7.12 -3.78 -5.59
C TRP A 325 8.54 -3.73 -6.16
N ASP A 326 9.54 -4.11 -5.36
CA ASP A 326 10.97 -4.02 -5.70
C ASP A 326 11.46 -5.22 -6.53
N ALA A 327 10.63 -6.25 -6.71
CA ALA A 327 11.00 -7.53 -7.31
C ALA A 327 11.42 -7.40 -8.77
N ASN A 328 10.63 -6.70 -9.59
CA ASN A 328 10.82 -6.65 -11.03
C ASN A 328 11.45 -5.34 -11.49
N LYS A 329 12.45 -5.47 -12.37
CA LYS A 329 13.25 -4.36 -12.89
C LYS A 329 13.24 -4.34 -14.41
N THR A 330 13.22 -3.15 -14.97
CA THR A 330 13.37 -2.90 -16.40
C THR A 330 14.66 -2.13 -16.65
N ILE A 331 15.21 -2.26 -17.86
CA ILE A 331 16.38 -1.47 -18.29
C ILE A 331 15.86 -0.25 -19.04
N ILE A 332 16.23 0.95 -18.60
CA ILE A 332 15.92 2.23 -19.24
C ILE A 332 17.23 2.99 -19.39
N ASP A 333 17.59 3.36 -20.61
CA ASP A 333 18.83 4.07 -20.95
C ASP A 333 20.10 3.41 -20.33
N GLY A 334 20.14 2.08 -20.35
CA GLY A 334 21.25 1.29 -19.80
C GLY A 334 21.28 1.14 -18.28
N ASN A 335 20.31 1.71 -17.55
CA ASN A 335 20.19 1.59 -16.10
C ASN A 335 19.08 0.61 -15.72
N SER A 336 19.36 -0.27 -14.75
CA SER A 336 18.34 -1.15 -14.16
C SER A 336 17.53 -0.36 -13.12
N ILE A 337 16.24 -0.20 -13.37
CA ILE A 337 15.29 0.55 -12.52
C ILE A 337 14.13 -0.37 -12.16
N ILE A 338 13.58 -0.24 -10.96
CA ILE A 338 12.37 -0.97 -10.54
C ILE A 338 11.22 -0.57 -11.49
N THR A 339 10.54 -1.55 -12.06
CA THR A 339 9.52 -1.31 -13.09
C THR A 339 8.36 -0.48 -12.53
N SER A 340 7.87 -0.79 -11.34
CA SER A 340 6.79 -0.03 -10.70
C SER A 340 7.20 1.41 -10.34
N ASP A 341 8.47 1.64 -9.99
CA ASP A 341 9.02 3.00 -9.81
C ASP A 341 8.98 3.77 -11.13
N TRP A 342 9.42 3.14 -12.23
CA TRP A 342 9.41 3.77 -13.55
C TRP A 342 8.00 4.10 -14.03
N ILE A 343 7.03 3.18 -13.85
CA ILE A 343 5.62 3.40 -14.18
C ILE A 343 5.08 4.59 -13.39
N SER A 344 5.36 4.65 -12.08
CA SER A 344 4.92 5.75 -11.22
C SER A 344 5.42 7.11 -11.72
N GLN A 345 6.68 7.15 -12.16
CA GLN A 345 7.27 8.36 -12.74
C GLN A 345 6.65 8.71 -14.10
N GLN A 346 6.25 7.74 -14.92
CA GLN A 346 5.55 8.02 -16.18
C GLN A 346 4.18 8.64 -15.96
N ILE A 347 3.41 8.19 -14.97
CA ILE A 347 2.09 8.76 -14.65
C ILE A 347 2.23 10.27 -14.36
N ILE A 348 3.19 10.64 -13.51
CA ILE A 348 3.42 12.02 -13.12
C ILE A 348 3.97 12.85 -14.29
N LYS A 349 4.91 12.29 -15.05
CA LYS A 349 5.50 12.97 -16.22
C LYS A 349 4.45 13.30 -17.27
N ASN A 350 3.39 12.50 -17.38
CA ASN A 350 2.26 12.73 -18.28
C ASN A 350 1.07 13.46 -17.60
N ASN A 351 1.33 14.21 -16.53
CA ASN A 351 0.36 15.11 -15.89
C ASN A 351 -0.91 14.42 -15.33
N HIS A 352 -0.78 13.17 -14.88
CA HIS A 352 -1.82 12.44 -14.16
C HIS A 352 -1.61 12.49 -12.63
N GLU A 353 -2.70 12.32 -11.87
CA GLU A 353 -2.67 12.37 -10.40
C GLU A 353 -2.32 11.02 -9.78
N MET A 354 -1.64 11.05 -8.64
CA MET A 354 -1.39 9.89 -7.78
C MET A 354 -2.21 10.01 -6.48
N GLY A 355 -3.02 9.00 -6.16
CA GLY A 355 -3.83 8.88 -4.95
C GLY A 355 -3.30 7.81 -3.98
N PHE A 356 -3.86 7.72 -2.77
CA PHE A 356 -3.43 6.71 -1.78
C PHE A 356 -4.34 5.50 -1.77
N HIS A 357 -3.79 4.29 -1.91
CA HIS A 357 -4.55 3.04 -1.75
C HIS A 357 -4.27 2.39 -0.38
N GLY A 358 -2.99 2.27 -0.01
CA GLY A 358 -2.59 1.67 1.26
C GLY A 358 -1.11 1.34 1.28
N TYR A 359 -0.64 0.70 2.36
CA TYR A 359 0.69 0.06 2.37
C TYR A 359 0.68 -1.27 1.61
N ASN A 360 -0.38 -2.04 1.78
CA ASN A 360 -0.65 -3.26 1.05
C ASN A 360 -2.16 -3.31 0.75
N HIS A 361 -2.60 -4.36 0.07
CA HIS A 361 -4.00 -4.55 -0.30
C HIS A 361 -4.90 -5.02 0.86
N VAL A 362 -4.55 -4.68 2.12
CA VAL A 362 -5.37 -4.94 3.32
C VAL A 362 -6.11 -3.67 3.73
N SER A 363 -7.43 -3.76 3.82
CA SER A 363 -8.32 -2.67 4.22
C SER A 363 -7.96 -2.11 5.60
N LEU A 364 -8.18 -0.81 5.81
CA LEU A 364 -7.99 -0.18 7.13
C LEU A 364 -9.20 -0.48 8.02
N LEU A 365 -9.34 -1.73 8.43
CA LEU A 365 -10.37 -2.21 9.36
C LEU A 365 -9.73 -2.54 10.72
N GLU A 366 -10.46 -2.30 11.81
CA GLU A 366 -10.04 -2.70 13.16
C GLU A 366 -9.88 -4.22 13.29
N SER A 367 -10.69 -5.00 12.56
CA SER A 367 -10.59 -6.47 12.52
C SER A 367 -9.30 -6.97 11.87
N ASP A 368 -8.85 -6.28 10.82
CA ASP A 368 -7.71 -6.71 10.00
C ASP A 368 -6.39 -6.18 10.55
N TRP A 369 -6.45 -5.06 11.29
CA TRP A 369 -5.33 -4.46 12.00
C TRP A 369 -5.56 -4.45 13.51
N PRO A 370 -5.37 -5.59 14.21
CA PRO A 370 -5.56 -5.67 15.67
C PRO A 370 -4.73 -4.68 16.48
N ASN A 371 -3.62 -4.20 15.91
CA ASN A 371 -2.76 -3.18 16.51
C ASN A 371 -2.83 -1.88 15.68
N LYS A 372 -3.39 -0.82 16.28
CA LYS A 372 -3.58 0.49 15.62
C LYS A 372 -2.25 1.18 15.31
N GLU A 373 -1.23 1.00 16.15
CA GLU A 373 0.11 1.54 15.90
C GLU A 373 0.75 0.90 14.66
N TYR A 374 0.48 -0.38 14.39
CA TYR A 374 0.97 -1.08 13.19
C TYR A 374 0.29 -0.57 11.93
N MET A 375 -1.02 -0.31 11.98
CA MET A 375 -1.75 0.37 10.90
C MET A 375 -1.11 1.74 10.57
N GLN A 376 -0.81 2.54 11.60
CA GLN A 376 -0.13 3.82 11.42
C GLN A 376 1.30 3.67 10.87
N LEU A 377 2.06 2.70 11.37
CA LEU A 377 3.43 2.44 10.93
C LEU A 377 3.48 1.97 9.47
N ALA A 378 2.49 1.18 9.02
CA ALA A 378 2.36 0.76 7.63
C ALA A 378 2.12 1.96 6.71
N MET A 379 1.18 2.84 7.05
CA MET A 379 0.94 4.09 6.31
C MET A 379 2.18 5.01 6.30
N LYS A 380 2.91 5.11 7.42
CA LYS A 380 4.20 5.86 7.47
C LYS A 380 5.28 5.22 6.59
N ALA A 381 5.32 3.90 6.48
CA ALA A 381 6.22 3.19 5.57
C ALA A 381 5.87 3.51 4.11
N ALA A 382 4.58 3.47 3.74
CA ALA A 382 4.11 3.86 2.42
C ALA A 382 4.44 5.33 2.10
N GLN A 383 4.23 6.25 3.04
CA GLN A 383 4.61 7.67 2.91
C GLN A 383 6.13 7.83 2.65
N LYS A 384 6.96 7.03 3.32
CA LYS A 384 8.41 7.03 3.09
C LYS A 384 8.75 6.49 1.70
N LYS A 385 8.15 5.38 1.28
CA LYS A 385 8.35 4.80 -0.07
C LYS A 385 7.92 5.78 -1.15
N TRP A 386 6.77 6.44 -1.01
CA TRP A 386 6.27 7.49 -1.89
C TRP A 386 7.32 8.58 -2.17
N ARG A 387 7.97 9.08 -1.11
CA ARG A 387 9.03 10.09 -1.21
C ARG A 387 10.31 9.55 -1.86
N ILE A 388 10.66 8.29 -1.62
CA ILE A 388 11.85 7.64 -2.20
C ILE A 388 11.68 7.42 -3.70
N VAL A 389 10.52 6.94 -4.14
CA VAL A 389 10.20 6.70 -5.55
C VAL A 389 10.09 8.02 -6.34
N GLY A 390 9.74 9.11 -5.64
CA GLY A 390 9.54 10.42 -6.24
C GLY A 390 8.14 10.58 -6.83
N MET A 391 7.11 10.06 -6.15
CA MET A 391 5.71 10.08 -6.60
C MET A 391 5.03 11.47 -6.48
N GLY A 392 5.79 12.56 -6.53
CA GLY A 392 5.27 13.92 -6.39
C GLY A 392 4.80 14.26 -4.96
N SER A 393 3.83 15.18 -4.86
CA SER A 393 3.22 15.56 -3.58
C SER A 393 2.52 14.38 -2.92
N LEU A 394 2.37 14.44 -1.59
CA LEU A 394 1.55 13.45 -0.90
C LEU A 394 0.08 13.55 -1.39
N PRO A 395 -0.61 12.41 -1.47
CA PRO A 395 -1.92 12.31 -2.10
C PRO A 395 -3.01 13.04 -1.30
N ALA A 396 -3.97 13.62 -2.02
CA ALA A 396 -5.15 14.29 -1.46
C ALA A 396 -6.40 13.39 -1.45
N SER A 397 -6.34 12.24 -2.11
CA SER A 397 -7.44 11.29 -2.26
C SER A 397 -7.05 9.91 -1.73
N TYR A 398 -8.05 9.16 -1.28
CA TYR A 398 -7.87 7.81 -0.76
C TYR A 398 -8.91 6.84 -1.29
N VAL A 399 -8.43 5.68 -1.74
CA VAL A 399 -9.26 4.52 -2.07
C VAL A 399 -8.98 3.43 -1.04
N PRO A 400 -10.00 2.94 -0.31
CA PRO A 400 -9.80 1.82 0.60
C PRO A 400 -9.53 0.52 -0.17
N PRO A 401 -8.52 -0.28 0.22
CA PRO A 401 -8.31 -1.62 -0.34
C PRO A 401 -9.55 -2.46 -0.17
N THR A 402 -9.87 -3.28 -1.16
CA THR A 402 -11.12 -4.08 -1.25
C THR A 402 -12.42 -3.28 -1.05
N ASN A 403 -12.37 -1.95 -1.10
CA ASN A 403 -13.46 -1.00 -0.86
C ASN A 403 -13.96 -0.89 0.59
N LEU A 404 -13.24 -1.46 1.56
CA LEU A 404 -13.66 -1.51 2.96
C LEU A 404 -12.88 -0.55 3.85
N ILE A 405 -13.59 0.16 4.73
CA ILE A 405 -13.01 0.99 5.78
C ILE A 405 -14.02 1.18 6.90
N ASP A 406 -13.57 1.27 8.15
CA ASP A 406 -14.41 1.58 9.30
C ASP A 406 -14.03 2.93 9.95
N SER A 407 -14.76 3.34 10.99
CA SER A 407 -14.49 4.60 11.69
C SER A 407 -13.11 4.65 12.35
N VAL A 408 -12.55 3.50 12.74
CA VAL A 408 -11.22 3.42 13.34
C VAL A 408 -10.16 3.64 12.26
N GLY A 409 -10.27 2.94 11.13
CA GLY A 409 -9.44 3.14 9.95
C GLY A 409 -9.44 4.57 9.47
N MET A 410 -10.62 5.20 9.36
CA MET A 410 -10.75 6.61 8.99
C MET A 410 -10.00 7.53 9.97
N SER A 411 -10.14 7.30 11.27
CA SER A 411 -9.45 8.08 12.30
C SER A 411 -7.92 7.93 12.18
N GLN A 412 -7.42 6.70 11.98
CA GLN A 412 -5.98 6.46 11.82
C GLN A 412 -5.43 7.05 10.52
N LEU A 413 -6.19 6.93 9.42
CA LEU A 413 -5.83 7.47 8.11
C LEU A 413 -5.60 8.98 8.20
N TYR A 414 -6.58 9.72 8.72
CA TYR A 414 -6.46 11.17 8.86
C TYR A 414 -5.33 11.59 9.83
N GLY A 415 -5.10 10.80 10.88
CA GLY A 415 -4.01 11.04 11.83
C GLY A 415 -2.60 10.91 11.23
N VAL A 416 -2.41 10.07 10.20
CA VAL A 416 -1.11 9.84 9.55
C VAL A 416 -0.96 10.58 8.22
N MET A 417 -2.07 10.72 7.48
CA MET A 417 -2.15 11.32 6.15
C MET A 417 -3.15 12.49 6.16
N PRO A 418 -2.90 13.57 6.92
CA PRO A 418 -3.84 14.69 7.10
C PRO A 418 -4.08 15.52 5.83
N LEU A 419 -3.33 15.25 4.76
CA LEU A 419 -3.53 15.89 3.45
C LEU A 419 -4.64 15.23 2.63
N ILE A 420 -5.10 14.03 3.04
CA ILE A 420 -6.26 13.38 2.42
C ILE A 420 -7.50 14.22 2.74
N LYS A 421 -8.14 14.69 1.68
CA LYS A 421 -9.38 15.46 1.70
C LYS A 421 -10.55 14.68 1.09
N TYR A 422 -10.28 13.75 0.18
CA TYR A 422 -11.32 13.05 -0.57
C TYR A 422 -11.30 11.55 -0.30
N MET A 423 -12.40 11.03 0.23
CA MET A 423 -12.62 9.60 0.47
C MET A 423 -13.36 8.98 -0.72
N SER A 424 -12.70 8.07 -1.43
CA SER A 424 -13.23 7.48 -2.67
C SER A 424 -13.56 6.00 -2.50
N SER A 425 -14.40 5.67 -1.52
CA SER A 425 -15.00 4.34 -1.43
C SER A 425 -16.14 4.19 -2.46
N LEU A 426 -17.22 3.46 -2.16
CA LEU A 426 -18.30 3.17 -3.10
C LEU A 426 -19.59 3.95 -2.79
N TYR A 427 -20.26 4.40 -3.85
CA TYR A 427 -21.53 5.15 -3.77
C TYR A 427 -22.69 4.26 -3.31
N LEU A 428 -22.68 3.00 -3.74
CA LEU A 428 -23.68 1.98 -3.44
C LEU A 428 -23.19 1.06 -2.30
N LEU A 429 -23.91 -0.02 -2.03
CA LEU A 429 -23.63 -1.04 -1.00
C LEU A 429 -23.89 -0.55 0.46
N ASN A 430 -23.21 -1.13 1.45
CA ASN A 430 -23.53 -0.96 2.87
C ASN A 430 -22.58 0.04 3.57
N LEU A 431 -23.15 0.98 4.32
CA LEU A 431 -22.40 2.00 5.08
C LEU A 431 -21.49 1.40 6.16
N ASN A 432 -21.91 0.31 6.82
CA ASN A 432 -21.11 -0.33 7.88
C ASN A 432 -19.80 -0.91 7.36
N ASN A 433 -19.71 -1.15 6.05
CA ASN A 433 -18.51 -1.62 5.37
C ASN A 433 -17.66 -0.45 4.83
N GLY A 434 -18.06 0.80 5.10
CA GLY A 434 -17.40 1.99 4.57
C GLY A 434 -17.87 2.40 3.17
N CYS A 435 -18.89 1.74 2.61
CA CYS A 435 -19.52 2.10 1.34
C CYS A 435 -20.75 3.00 1.55
N ASN A 436 -21.72 2.99 0.63
CA ASN A 436 -22.95 3.81 0.66
C ASN A 436 -22.70 5.33 0.82
N ARG A 437 -21.56 5.83 0.35
CA ARG A 437 -21.19 7.24 0.55
C ARG A 437 -21.96 8.16 -0.35
N GLU A 438 -22.23 9.37 0.12
CA GLU A 438 -22.84 10.44 -0.66
C GLU A 438 -21.74 11.44 -1.09
N PHE A 439 -22.03 12.37 -1.99
CA PHE A 439 -21.13 13.48 -2.30
C PHE A 439 -21.28 14.59 -1.24
N ASP A 440 -20.83 14.29 -0.03
CA ASP A 440 -21.06 15.06 1.20
C ASP A 440 -19.84 14.97 2.15
N PRO A 441 -19.77 15.78 3.22
CA PRO A 441 -18.81 15.55 4.29
C PRO A 441 -18.94 14.14 4.87
N ASP A 442 -17.80 13.48 5.10
CA ASP A 442 -17.76 12.10 5.54
C ASP A 442 -18.42 11.94 6.93
N PRO A 443 -19.28 10.91 7.13
CA PRO A 443 -20.01 10.67 8.37
C PRO A 443 -19.13 10.36 9.59
N TRP A 444 -17.90 9.87 9.41
CA TRP A 444 -16.96 9.53 10.48
C TRP A 444 -15.90 10.62 10.70
N ASN A 445 -15.59 11.42 9.67
CA ASN A 445 -14.69 12.56 9.78
C ASN A 445 -15.12 13.73 8.88
N LYS A 446 -15.81 14.71 9.46
CA LYS A 446 -16.35 15.90 8.75
C LYS A 446 -15.30 16.79 8.07
N ASN A 447 -14.01 16.59 8.33
CA ASN A 447 -12.92 17.30 7.63
C ASN A 447 -12.51 16.63 6.32
N VAL A 448 -13.07 15.46 6.02
CA VAL A 448 -12.91 14.71 4.77
C VAL A 448 -14.25 14.78 4.03
N PHE A 449 -14.19 14.94 2.71
CA PHE A 449 -15.34 14.95 1.82
C PHE A 449 -15.41 13.61 1.09
N ASP A 450 -16.58 12.97 1.09
CA ASP A 450 -16.80 11.73 0.34
C ASP A 450 -16.91 12.06 -1.16
N TYR A 451 -16.07 11.40 -1.96
CA TYR A 451 -16.07 11.44 -3.43
C TYR A 451 -16.06 10.01 -4.00
N PRO A 452 -17.17 9.27 -3.84
CA PRO A 452 -17.22 7.84 -4.09
C PRO A 452 -17.23 7.47 -5.57
N ARG A 453 -16.84 6.23 -5.85
CA ARG A 453 -16.90 5.58 -7.17
C ARG A 453 -18.27 4.92 -7.39
N ILE A 454 -18.82 5.03 -8.61
CA ILE A 454 -20.15 4.47 -8.94
C ILE A 454 -20.10 3.25 -9.87
N THR A 455 -19.28 3.27 -10.92
CA THR A 455 -19.18 2.16 -11.90
C THR A 455 -17.76 1.66 -12.05
N SER A 456 -17.57 0.51 -12.71
CA SER A 456 -16.26 -0.11 -12.85
C SER A 456 -16.06 -1.08 -14.01
N GLY A 457 -14.80 -1.21 -14.45
CA GLY A 457 -14.35 -2.11 -15.50
C GLY A 457 -14.55 -1.57 -16.93
N TYR A 458 -13.86 -2.18 -17.89
CA TYR A 458 -13.88 -1.74 -19.29
C TYR A 458 -15.19 -2.01 -20.04
N LEU A 459 -16.01 -2.94 -19.53
CA LEU A 459 -17.25 -3.41 -20.16
C LEU A 459 -18.44 -3.08 -19.26
N LEU A 460 -19.10 -1.95 -19.50
CA LEU A 460 -20.26 -1.54 -18.72
C LEU A 460 -21.52 -2.23 -19.25
N ASP A 461 -22.16 -3.04 -18.42
CA ASP A 461 -23.47 -3.62 -18.71
C ASP A 461 -24.60 -2.60 -18.55
N ASP A 462 -25.82 -2.96 -18.97
CA ASP A 462 -26.99 -2.07 -18.92
C ASP A 462 -27.25 -1.50 -17.51
N ARG A 463 -26.92 -2.24 -16.44
CA ARG A 463 -27.14 -1.80 -15.06
C ARG A 463 -26.06 -0.83 -14.59
N GLU A 464 -24.81 -1.03 -14.98
CA GLU A 464 -23.71 -0.08 -14.73
C GLU A 464 -24.00 1.24 -15.47
N GLN A 465 -24.41 1.16 -16.74
CA GLN A 465 -24.79 2.35 -17.52
C GLN A 465 -26.01 3.04 -16.92
N TYR A 466 -27.02 2.28 -16.48
CA TYR A 466 -28.16 2.82 -15.74
C TYR A 466 -27.73 3.59 -14.49
N SER A 467 -26.87 3.00 -13.66
CA SER A 467 -26.37 3.63 -12.43
C SER A 467 -25.62 4.92 -12.73
N GLN A 468 -24.78 4.92 -13.77
CA GLN A 468 -24.10 6.12 -14.24
C GLN A 468 -25.09 7.20 -14.67
N GLN A 469 -26.00 6.90 -15.62
CA GLN A 469 -26.89 7.91 -16.19
C GLN A 469 -27.88 8.45 -15.16
N SER A 470 -28.31 7.59 -14.24
CA SER A 470 -29.15 7.95 -13.11
C SER A 470 -28.49 9.02 -12.24
N LEU A 471 -27.25 8.80 -11.78
CA LEU A 471 -26.51 9.79 -10.97
C LEU A 471 -26.15 11.03 -11.79
N TYR A 472 -25.73 10.85 -13.05
CA TYR A 472 -25.27 11.94 -13.90
C TYR A 472 -26.37 12.94 -14.17
N LEU A 473 -27.63 12.50 -14.34
CA LEU A 473 -28.77 13.38 -14.61
C LEU A 473 -28.93 14.48 -13.54
N TYR A 474 -28.85 14.16 -12.24
CA TYR A 474 -29.11 15.14 -11.18
C TYR A 474 -27.85 15.77 -10.57
N THR A 475 -26.65 15.36 -10.99
CA THR A 475 -25.37 15.89 -10.44
C THR A 475 -24.36 16.33 -11.49
N GLY A 476 -24.43 15.79 -12.71
CA GLY A 476 -23.36 15.86 -13.70
C GLY A 476 -22.08 15.13 -13.28
N ILE A 477 -22.16 14.19 -12.34
CA ILE A 477 -21.00 13.46 -11.80
C ILE A 477 -20.95 12.04 -12.37
N TRP A 478 -19.79 11.64 -12.88
CA TRP A 478 -19.50 10.23 -13.20
C TRP A 478 -18.12 9.82 -12.68
N THR A 479 -18.09 8.89 -11.73
CA THR A 479 -16.87 8.32 -11.15
C THR A 479 -16.73 6.85 -11.51
N HIS A 480 -15.65 6.49 -12.20
CA HIS A 480 -15.47 5.15 -12.76
C HIS A 480 -14.07 4.62 -12.47
N PHE A 481 -13.95 3.35 -12.07
CA PHE A 481 -12.63 2.75 -11.84
C PHE A 481 -12.36 1.53 -12.72
N ILE A 482 -11.10 1.40 -13.12
CA ILE A 482 -10.58 0.30 -13.93
C ILE A 482 -9.30 -0.23 -13.31
N HIS A 483 -8.98 -1.49 -13.63
CA HIS A 483 -7.76 -2.14 -13.20
C HIS A 483 -7.02 -2.76 -14.39
N PRO A 484 -5.67 -2.73 -14.43
CA PRO A 484 -4.93 -3.42 -15.50
C PRO A 484 -5.19 -4.94 -15.52
N ASP A 485 -5.47 -5.55 -14.37
CA ASP A 485 -5.74 -6.98 -14.26
C ASP A 485 -7.15 -7.40 -14.68
N ASP A 486 -8.08 -6.46 -14.85
CA ASP A 486 -9.40 -6.72 -15.41
C ASP A 486 -9.29 -7.49 -16.75
N VAL A 487 -8.22 -7.24 -17.51
CA VAL A 487 -7.95 -7.88 -18.82
C VAL A 487 -7.83 -9.40 -18.72
N PHE A 488 -7.24 -9.91 -17.64
CA PHE A 488 -7.00 -11.34 -17.45
C PHE A 488 -7.93 -12.02 -16.43
N GLN A 489 -8.98 -11.32 -15.97
CA GLN A 489 -10.08 -11.92 -15.20
C GLN A 489 -11.11 -12.60 -16.12
N ILE A 490 -10.68 -13.69 -16.76
CA ILE A 490 -11.48 -14.47 -17.73
C ILE A 490 -12.10 -15.74 -17.12
N PRO A 491 -13.17 -16.31 -17.73
CA PRO A 491 -13.72 -17.60 -17.32
C PRO A 491 -12.74 -18.74 -17.59
N ASP A 492 -11.98 -19.16 -16.58
CA ASP A 492 -11.11 -20.33 -16.60
C ASP A 492 -11.19 -21.06 -15.24
N ASN A 493 -11.12 -22.39 -15.27
CA ASN A 493 -11.23 -23.25 -14.09
C ASN A 493 -10.08 -23.06 -13.08
N ALA A 494 -8.98 -22.44 -13.50
CA ALA A 494 -7.84 -22.08 -12.66
C ALA A 494 -7.87 -20.63 -12.14
N ASN A 495 -8.84 -19.81 -12.59
CA ASN A 495 -8.86 -18.38 -12.28
C ASN A 495 -9.60 -18.10 -10.98
N GLU A 496 -8.86 -17.96 -9.88
CA GLU A 496 -9.38 -17.59 -8.56
C GLU A 496 -9.30 -16.07 -8.28
N THR A 497 -8.78 -15.25 -9.21
CA THR A 497 -8.43 -13.85 -8.92
C THR A 497 -9.64 -12.92 -8.74
N ALA A 498 -10.81 -13.29 -9.29
CA ALA A 498 -12.05 -12.53 -9.09
C ALA A 498 -12.66 -12.72 -7.69
N GLY A 499 -12.20 -13.70 -6.90
CA GLY A 499 -12.71 -13.98 -5.57
C GLY A 499 -14.23 -14.25 -5.56
N HIS A 500 -14.98 -13.44 -4.81
CA HIS A 500 -16.45 -13.51 -4.72
C HIS A 500 -17.17 -12.57 -5.70
N PHE A 501 -16.44 -11.82 -6.53
CA PHE A 501 -17.01 -10.88 -7.49
C PHE A 501 -17.24 -11.53 -8.86
N LYS A 502 -18.03 -10.87 -9.71
CA LYS A 502 -18.18 -11.28 -11.11
C LYS A 502 -16.87 -11.04 -11.86
N LEU A 503 -16.57 -11.91 -12.83
CA LEU A 503 -15.43 -11.76 -13.73
C LEU A 503 -15.52 -10.46 -14.52
N ARG A 504 -14.45 -9.66 -14.48
CA ARG A 504 -14.34 -8.37 -15.17
C ARG A 504 -14.19 -8.51 -16.68
N ASN A 505 -13.65 -9.64 -17.15
CA ASN A 505 -13.58 -10.02 -18.56
C ASN A 505 -14.32 -11.34 -18.82
N GLN A 506 -15.62 -11.37 -18.53
CA GLN A 506 -16.48 -12.55 -18.70
C GLN A 506 -16.55 -13.10 -20.15
N TYR A 507 -16.14 -12.32 -21.15
CA TYR A 507 -16.15 -12.72 -22.56
C TYR A 507 -14.77 -13.16 -23.08
N ALA A 508 -13.75 -13.17 -22.22
CA ALA A 508 -12.36 -13.48 -22.57
C ALA A 508 -11.85 -12.67 -23.80
N LEU A 509 -12.16 -11.37 -23.83
CA LEU A 509 -11.71 -10.46 -24.89
C LEU A 509 -10.23 -10.16 -24.70
N GLY A 510 -9.49 -10.07 -25.82
CA GLY A 510 -8.15 -9.48 -25.80
C GLY A 510 -8.18 -7.98 -25.53
N TRP A 511 -7.01 -7.39 -25.32
CA TRP A 511 -6.85 -5.95 -25.15
C TRP A 511 -7.16 -5.19 -26.44
N HIS A 512 -6.58 -5.60 -27.58
CA HIS A 512 -6.86 -5.02 -28.90
C HIS A 512 -7.80 -5.91 -29.73
N LYS A 513 -7.67 -7.23 -29.61
CA LYS A 513 -8.46 -8.21 -30.34
C LYS A 513 -9.76 -8.53 -29.64
N GLY A 514 -10.84 -8.48 -30.39
CA GLY A 514 -12.15 -8.92 -29.96
C GLY A 514 -12.35 -10.42 -30.05
N ASN A 515 -13.45 -10.90 -29.48
CA ASN A 515 -13.97 -12.25 -29.64
C ASN A 515 -15.50 -12.21 -29.70
N ASN A 516 -16.14 -13.21 -30.32
CA ASN A 516 -17.59 -13.37 -30.36
C ASN A 516 -18.37 -12.11 -30.82
N GLY A 517 -17.84 -11.39 -31.82
CA GLY A 517 -18.49 -10.20 -32.39
C GLY A 517 -18.31 -8.90 -31.59
N LYS A 518 -17.59 -8.90 -30.46
CA LYS A 518 -17.17 -7.70 -29.72
C LYS A 518 -15.80 -7.21 -30.18
N LYS A 519 -15.46 -5.95 -29.93
CA LYS A 519 -14.09 -5.42 -30.10
C LYS A 519 -13.20 -5.82 -28.89
N GLY A 520 -11.90 -5.55 -28.98
CA GLY A 520 -11.01 -5.68 -27.81
C GLY A 520 -11.38 -4.71 -26.69
N MET A 521 -10.99 -5.02 -25.45
CA MET A 521 -11.41 -4.27 -24.25
C MET A 521 -11.08 -2.78 -24.30
N LEU A 522 -9.90 -2.40 -24.83
CA LEU A 522 -9.54 -0.99 -25.00
C LEU A 522 -10.55 -0.24 -25.87
N TRP A 523 -10.97 -0.88 -26.96
CA TRP A 523 -11.84 -0.26 -27.95
C TRP A 523 -13.27 -0.15 -27.45
N GLU A 524 -13.79 -1.18 -26.77
CA GLU A 524 -15.11 -1.12 -26.12
C GLU A 524 -15.17 0.04 -25.11
N PHE A 525 -14.15 0.19 -24.27
CA PHE A 525 -14.09 1.27 -23.30
C PHE A 525 -13.91 2.65 -23.95
N SER A 526 -13.03 2.75 -24.96
CA SER A 526 -12.82 3.99 -25.72
C SER A 526 -14.10 4.43 -26.44
N ASP A 527 -14.84 3.49 -27.04
CA ASP A 527 -16.09 3.77 -27.73
C ASP A 527 -17.15 4.28 -26.75
N TYR A 528 -17.27 3.66 -25.57
CA TYR A 528 -18.20 4.14 -24.55
C TYR A 528 -17.82 5.54 -24.01
N LEU A 529 -16.54 5.82 -23.77
CA LEU A 529 -16.11 7.17 -23.38
C LEU A 529 -16.41 8.22 -24.46
N LYS A 530 -16.24 7.88 -25.74
CA LYS A 530 -16.60 8.74 -26.88
C LYS A 530 -18.11 8.94 -26.97
N GLU A 531 -18.89 7.89 -26.74
CA GLU A 531 -20.34 7.95 -26.68
C GLU A 531 -20.80 8.92 -25.59
N ILE A 532 -20.20 8.85 -24.39
CA ILE A 532 -20.49 9.80 -23.30
C ILE A 532 -20.11 11.24 -23.68
N LYS A 533 -18.94 11.47 -24.29
CA LYS A 533 -18.59 12.82 -24.78
C LYS A 533 -19.51 13.30 -25.90
N SER A 534 -19.98 12.41 -26.77
CA SER A 534 -20.95 12.75 -27.81
C SER A 534 -22.29 13.11 -27.21
N LEU A 535 -22.71 12.38 -26.18
CA LEU A 535 -23.97 12.59 -25.48
C LEU A 535 -23.93 13.88 -24.64
N PHE A 536 -22.79 14.18 -24.02
CA PHE A 536 -22.55 15.35 -23.18
C PHE A 536 -21.24 16.06 -23.59
N PRO A 537 -21.27 16.94 -24.60
CA PRO A 537 -20.05 17.59 -25.13
C PRO A 537 -19.30 18.47 -24.13
N LEU A 538 -19.95 18.88 -23.04
CA LEU A 538 -19.35 19.66 -21.96
C LEU A 538 -18.69 18.80 -20.87
N THR A 539 -18.75 17.46 -20.94
CA THR A 539 -18.14 16.57 -19.95
C THR A 539 -16.65 16.82 -19.81
N ARG A 540 -16.18 16.89 -18.56
CA ARG A 540 -14.77 17.12 -18.21
C ARG A 540 -14.23 15.94 -17.44
N PHE A 541 -13.19 15.29 -17.96
CA PHE A 541 -12.51 14.20 -17.28
C PHE A 541 -11.34 14.72 -16.45
N VAL A 542 -11.59 14.98 -15.17
CA VAL A 542 -10.64 15.58 -14.24
C VAL A 542 -10.15 14.57 -13.21
N SER A 543 -8.99 14.88 -12.62
CA SER A 543 -8.42 14.11 -11.52
C SER A 543 -9.32 14.12 -10.27
N VAL A 544 -9.13 13.21 -9.33
CA VAL A 544 -9.92 13.12 -8.10
C VAL A 544 -9.79 14.37 -7.25
N ALA A 545 -8.58 14.92 -7.06
CA ALA A 545 -8.41 16.13 -6.27
C ALA A 545 -9.19 17.33 -6.85
N LYS A 546 -9.23 17.47 -8.19
CA LYS A 546 -9.99 18.53 -8.86
C LYS A 546 -11.49 18.23 -8.87
N GLY A 547 -11.88 16.99 -9.17
CA GLY A 547 -13.26 16.53 -9.18
C GLY A 547 -13.92 16.64 -7.81
N GLY A 548 -13.24 16.19 -6.77
CA GLY A 548 -13.62 16.35 -5.36
C GLY A 548 -13.77 17.81 -4.97
N ALA A 549 -12.78 18.67 -5.27
CA ALA A 549 -12.84 20.10 -4.95
C ALA A 549 -14.01 20.81 -5.66
N THR A 550 -14.23 20.52 -6.94
CA THR A 550 -15.34 21.10 -7.70
C THR A 550 -16.69 20.61 -7.19
N THR A 551 -16.78 19.34 -6.81
CA THR A 551 -18.01 18.76 -6.25
C THR A 551 -18.30 19.32 -4.86
N GLU A 552 -17.31 19.42 -3.99
CA GLU A 552 -17.44 20.04 -2.67
C GLU A 552 -17.85 21.52 -2.79
N LYS A 553 -17.26 22.27 -3.74
CA LYS A 553 -17.67 23.65 -4.03
C LYS A 553 -19.14 23.70 -4.46
N TRP A 554 -19.53 22.96 -5.50
CA TRP A 554 -20.93 22.89 -5.97
C TRP A 554 -21.90 22.48 -4.86
N ARG A 555 -21.50 21.50 -4.05
CA ARG A 555 -22.30 20.95 -2.95
C ARG A 555 -22.59 22.01 -1.89
N ASN A 556 -21.59 22.82 -1.55
CA ASN A 556 -21.63 23.88 -0.54
C ASN A 556 -22.14 25.23 -1.08
N THR A 557 -22.24 25.40 -2.40
CA THR A 557 -22.82 26.60 -3.00
C THR A 557 -24.34 26.61 -2.85
N ASN A 558 -24.86 27.72 -2.34
CA ASN A 558 -26.30 28.00 -2.31
C ASN A 558 -26.75 28.64 -3.62
N TYR A 559 -27.88 28.17 -4.14
CA TYR A 559 -28.53 28.71 -5.32
C TYR A 559 -29.94 29.16 -4.98
N TYR A 560 -30.35 30.27 -5.58
CA TYR A 560 -31.64 30.91 -5.37
C TYR A 560 -32.41 30.95 -6.68
N TYR A 561 -33.73 30.79 -6.58
CA TYR A 561 -34.65 30.77 -7.71
C TYR A 561 -35.55 31.98 -7.62
N THR A 562 -35.67 32.71 -8.73
CA THR A 562 -36.60 33.84 -8.85
C THR A 562 -37.34 33.77 -10.17
N THR A 563 -38.53 34.37 -10.20
CA THR A 563 -39.29 34.57 -11.42
C THR A 563 -39.58 36.06 -11.56
N GLU A 564 -39.05 36.70 -12.60
CA GLU A 564 -39.25 38.11 -12.91
C GLU A 564 -39.50 38.28 -14.41
N ASN A 565 -40.40 39.18 -14.80
CA ASN A 565 -40.67 39.53 -16.21
C ASN A 565 -40.88 38.30 -17.13
N ASN A 566 -41.66 37.31 -16.67
CA ASN A 566 -41.92 36.07 -17.41
C ASN A 566 -40.65 35.25 -17.72
N SER A 567 -39.63 35.30 -16.85
CA SER A 567 -38.38 34.52 -16.95
C SER A 567 -38.04 33.89 -15.61
N HIS A 568 -37.52 32.66 -15.65
CA HIS A 568 -36.98 31.93 -14.51
C HIS A 568 -35.47 32.15 -14.43
N THR A 569 -34.99 32.66 -13.31
CA THR A 569 -33.56 32.86 -13.07
C THR A 569 -33.10 32.03 -11.89
N VAL A 570 -31.98 31.34 -12.07
CA VAL A 570 -31.28 30.64 -11.00
C VAL A 570 -29.91 31.28 -10.85
N TYR A 571 -29.53 31.66 -9.63
CA TYR A 571 -28.26 32.36 -9.39
C TYR A 571 -27.65 32.05 -8.02
N SER A 572 -26.35 32.30 -7.87
CA SER A 572 -25.63 32.28 -6.59
C SER A 572 -24.90 33.61 -6.36
N PRO A 573 -25.31 34.45 -5.39
CA PRO A 573 -24.72 35.76 -5.14
C PRO A 573 -23.33 35.69 -4.52
N ASP A 574 -23.05 34.65 -3.73
CA ASP A 574 -21.79 34.48 -2.97
C ASP A 574 -20.68 33.75 -3.76
N SER A 575 -20.95 33.40 -5.02
CA SER A 575 -20.05 32.61 -5.86
C SER A 575 -19.10 33.48 -6.71
N GLU A 576 -17.85 33.04 -6.87
CA GLU A 576 -16.81 33.74 -7.64
C GLU A 576 -17.18 33.89 -9.13
N LYS A 577 -16.98 35.09 -9.68
CA LYS A 577 -17.16 35.36 -11.12
C LYS A 577 -15.89 34.98 -11.90
N GLY A 578 -16.05 34.38 -13.08
CA GLY A 578 -14.94 34.05 -14.00
C GLY A 578 -14.60 32.57 -14.14
N GLU A 579 -14.99 31.72 -13.19
CA GLU A 579 -14.95 30.26 -13.34
C GLU A 579 -16.21 29.75 -14.08
N PRO A 580 -16.12 28.65 -14.84
CA PRO A 580 -17.27 28.13 -15.58
C PRO A 580 -18.29 27.42 -14.65
N TYR A 581 -19.56 27.73 -14.84
CA TYR A 581 -20.70 27.06 -14.21
C TYR A 581 -21.48 26.25 -15.25
N PHE A 582 -22.08 25.14 -14.79
CA PHE A 582 -22.75 24.19 -15.65
C PHE A 582 -24.17 23.94 -15.17
N TRP A 583 -25.07 23.81 -16.14
CA TRP A 583 -26.50 23.70 -15.89
C TRP A 583 -27.11 22.66 -16.79
N PHE A 584 -28.16 22.01 -16.31
CA PHE A 584 -29.08 21.25 -17.14
C PHE A 584 -30.45 21.93 -17.16
N VAL A 585 -31.10 21.84 -18.31
CA VAL A 585 -32.47 22.32 -18.54
C VAL A 585 -33.20 21.28 -19.38
N TYR A 586 -34.31 20.74 -18.90
CA TYR A 586 -35.16 19.90 -19.74
C TYR A 586 -36.10 20.76 -20.58
N VAL A 587 -36.22 20.41 -21.87
CA VAL A 587 -37.07 21.11 -22.84
C VAL A 587 -37.72 20.08 -23.76
N SER A 588 -39.04 20.18 -23.97
CA SER A 588 -39.73 19.35 -24.95
C SER A 588 -39.40 19.76 -26.38
N GLU A 589 -39.58 18.85 -27.34
CA GLU A 589 -39.37 19.12 -28.76
C GLU A 589 -40.11 20.40 -29.23
N ASP A 590 -41.36 20.56 -28.78
CA ASP A 590 -42.26 21.67 -29.15
C ASP A 590 -41.78 23.06 -28.69
N ASN A 591 -40.90 23.12 -27.69
CA ASN A 591 -40.42 24.36 -27.08
C ASN A 591 -38.92 24.60 -27.29
N MET A 592 -38.18 23.67 -27.91
CA MET A 592 -36.74 23.77 -28.10
C MET A 592 -36.33 25.04 -28.86
N ALA A 593 -37.08 25.42 -29.90
CA ALA A 593 -36.79 26.61 -30.70
C ALA A 593 -36.83 27.92 -29.89
N GLU A 594 -37.72 28.02 -28.90
CA GLU A 594 -37.83 29.21 -28.04
C GLU A 594 -36.64 29.28 -27.06
N ILE A 595 -36.18 28.13 -26.56
CA ILE A 595 -34.99 28.06 -25.70
C ILE A 595 -33.71 28.42 -26.46
N GLU A 596 -33.53 27.96 -27.71
CA GLU A 596 -32.37 28.36 -28.53
C GLU A 596 -32.35 29.87 -28.77
N LYS A 597 -33.53 30.47 -29.04
CA LYS A 597 -33.70 31.92 -29.19
C LYS A 597 -33.40 32.68 -27.89
N ASN A 598 -33.70 32.10 -26.73
CA ASN A 598 -33.38 32.68 -25.42
C ASN A 598 -31.89 32.59 -25.06
N LEU A 599 -31.21 31.47 -25.36
CA LEU A 599 -29.81 31.23 -24.99
C LEU A 599 -28.81 31.90 -25.95
N THR A 600 -29.11 31.98 -27.25
CA THR A 600 -28.18 32.53 -28.25
C THR A 600 -27.72 33.96 -27.94
N PRO A 601 -28.60 34.92 -27.58
CA PRO A 601 -28.20 36.28 -27.22
C PRO A 601 -27.36 36.36 -25.94
N GLN A 602 -27.47 35.37 -25.05
CA GLN A 602 -26.69 35.31 -23.81
C GLN A 602 -25.22 34.92 -24.05
N SER A 603 -24.85 34.56 -25.29
CA SER A 603 -23.48 34.18 -25.68
C SER A 603 -22.91 33.01 -24.85
N VAL A 604 -23.79 32.09 -24.44
CA VAL A 604 -23.46 30.88 -23.69
C VAL A 604 -23.26 29.68 -24.63
N SER A 605 -22.42 28.73 -24.24
CA SER A 605 -22.30 27.47 -24.99
C SER A 605 -23.36 26.47 -24.50
N PHE A 606 -24.11 25.87 -25.42
CA PHE A 606 -25.12 24.87 -25.07
C PHE A 606 -25.18 23.70 -26.06
N TYR A 607 -25.61 22.53 -25.58
CA TYR A 607 -25.71 21.28 -26.36
C TYR A 607 -26.98 20.52 -25.98
N LYS A 608 -27.51 19.73 -26.92
CA LYS A 608 -28.77 18.98 -26.77
C LYS A 608 -28.50 17.49 -26.67
N THR A 609 -29.10 16.85 -25.68
CA THR A 609 -29.04 15.40 -25.45
C THR A 609 -30.47 14.84 -25.51
N PRO A 610 -30.78 13.80 -26.30
CA PRO A 610 -32.10 13.18 -26.30
C PRO A 610 -32.53 12.76 -24.89
N PHE A 611 -33.70 13.20 -24.46
CA PHE A 611 -34.22 12.94 -23.12
C PHE A 611 -35.74 13.08 -23.08
N LEU A 612 -36.44 12.11 -22.50
CA LEU A 612 -37.90 12.03 -22.49
C LEU A 612 -38.47 12.17 -23.91
N ASN A 613 -39.33 13.16 -24.16
CA ASN A 613 -39.91 13.49 -25.47
C ASN A 613 -39.28 14.75 -26.10
N GLY A 614 -38.05 15.09 -25.70
CA GLY A 614 -37.32 16.26 -26.20
C GLY A 614 -35.84 16.15 -25.86
N PHE A 615 -35.30 17.17 -25.18
CA PHE A 615 -33.88 17.29 -24.91
C PHE A 615 -33.56 17.71 -23.48
N LEU A 616 -32.47 17.15 -22.96
CA LEU A 616 -31.72 17.71 -21.85
C LEU A 616 -30.66 18.66 -22.43
N VAL A 617 -30.80 19.96 -22.16
CA VAL A 617 -29.91 21.00 -22.66
C VAL A 617 -28.81 21.25 -21.62
N SER A 618 -27.57 21.01 -22.01
CA SER A 618 -26.39 21.31 -21.21
C SER A 618 -25.93 22.73 -21.51
N VAL A 619 -25.82 23.61 -20.49
CA VAL A 619 -25.42 25.02 -20.68
C VAL A 619 -24.18 25.34 -19.85
N LYS A 620 -23.24 26.09 -20.43
CA LYS A 620 -22.04 26.63 -19.75
C LYS A 620 -22.11 28.15 -19.67
N THR A 621 -21.97 28.70 -18.46
CA THR A 621 -21.91 30.15 -18.19
C THR A 621 -20.61 30.52 -17.48
N LEU A 622 -20.19 31.79 -17.55
CA LEU A 622 -19.04 32.34 -16.78
C LEU A 622 -19.48 33.09 -15.51
N THR A 623 -20.78 33.27 -15.36
CA THR A 623 -21.42 33.78 -14.15
C THR A 623 -22.18 32.64 -13.47
N PRO A 624 -22.31 32.66 -12.14
CA PRO A 624 -23.10 31.69 -11.39
C PRO A 624 -24.61 31.97 -11.55
N SER A 625 -25.09 32.22 -12.77
CA SER A 625 -26.48 32.52 -13.07
C SER A 625 -26.89 31.99 -14.44
N LEU A 626 -28.13 31.53 -14.57
CA LEU A 626 -28.77 31.20 -15.85
C LEU A 626 -30.22 31.69 -15.82
N THR A 627 -30.62 32.40 -16.88
CA THR A 627 -31.99 32.90 -17.06
C THR A 627 -32.61 32.24 -18.28
N ILE A 628 -33.80 31.66 -18.08
CA ILE A 628 -34.62 31.04 -19.12
C ILE A 628 -35.97 31.73 -19.17
N ASN A 629 -36.44 32.12 -20.36
CA ASN A 629 -37.78 32.66 -20.52
C ASN A 629 -38.83 31.59 -20.18
N SER A 630 -39.91 31.98 -19.50
CA SER A 630 -41.00 31.07 -19.17
C SER A 630 -41.61 30.50 -20.44
N LEU A 631 -41.71 29.17 -20.48
CA LEU A 631 -42.30 28.40 -21.59
C LEU A 631 -43.82 28.26 -21.45
N GLU A 632 -44.43 28.91 -20.45
CA GLU A 632 -45.89 28.98 -20.33
C GLU A 632 -46.48 29.73 -21.52
N LYS A 633 -46.87 28.98 -22.56
CA LYS A 633 -47.69 29.52 -23.64
C LYS A 633 -48.99 30.00 -22.99
N VAL A 634 -49.21 31.31 -22.93
CA VAL A 634 -50.53 31.93 -22.74
C VAL A 634 -51.40 31.53 -23.95
N THR A 635 -51.85 30.28 -23.99
CA THR A 635 -52.64 29.74 -25.09
C THR A 635 -54.10 29.67 -24.67
N LYS A 636 -54.84 30.53 -25.36
CA LYS A 636 -56.28 30.70 -25.38
C LYS A 636 -56.97 29.41 -25.85
N THR A 637 -57.35 28.53 -24.94
CA THR A 637 -58.45 27.57 -25.16
C THR A 637 -59.10 27.23 -23.81
N LYS A 638 -59.77 28.22 -23.20
CA LYS A 638 -60.57 28.02 -21.96
C LYS A 638 -61.60 26.87 -22.11
N THR A 639 -62.12 26.64 -23.31
CA THR A 639 -63.24 25.73 -23.56
C THR A 639 -62.88 24.23 -23.48
N VAL A 640 -61.75 23.82 -24.07
CA VAL A 640 -61.28 22.41 -24.00
C VAL A 640 -60.82 22.06 -22.58
N LYS A 641 -60.22 23.03 -21.88
CA LYS A 641 -59.77 22.93 -20.48
C LYS A 641 -60.94 22.67 -19.52
N GLN A 642 -62.03 23.44 -19.65
CA GLN A 642 -63.21 23.27 -18.81
C GLN A 642 -63.91 21.93 -19.07
N ASN A 643 -64.02 21.50 -20.33
CA ASN A 643 -64.70 20.24 -20.67
C ASN A 643 -63.96 19.01 -20.16
N ASN A 644 -62.62 18.98 -20.26
CA ASN A 644 -61.83 17.84 -19.75
C ASN A 644 -61.84 17.79 -18.21
N PHE A 645 -61.73 18.95 -17.53
CA PHE A 645 -61.89 19.04 -16.08
C PHE A 645 -63.30 18.62 -15.63
N ASN A 646 -64.34 19.11 -16.29
CA ASN A 646 -65.73 18.78 -15.96
C ASN A 646 -66.03 17.29 -16.17
N ASN A 647 -65.52 16.66 -17.24
CA ASN A 647 -65.67 15.23 -17.47
C ASN A 647 -64.99 14.39 -16.36
N HIS A 648 -63.77 14.76 -15.97
CA HIS A 648 -63.06 14.10 -14.87
C HIS A 648 -63.74 14.34 -13.52
N LYS A 649 -64.22 15.57 -13.28
CA LYS A 649 -64.99 15.94 -12.09
C LYS A 649 -66.29 15.15 -12.01
N GLN A 650 -67.02 15.01 -13.12
CA GLN A 650 -68.25 14.24 -13.18
C GLN A 650 -68.00 12.75 -12.93
N LEU A 651 -66.93 12.18 -13.50
CA LEU A 651 -66.52 10.79 -13.22
C LEU A 651 -66.14 10.62 -11.74
N LEU A 652 -65.35 11.55 -11.18
CA LEU A 652 -64.98 11.52 -9.76
C LEU A 652 -66.23 11.63 -8.87
N THR A 653 -67.14 12.57 -9.14
CA THR A 653 -68.42 12.70 -8.42
C THR A 653 -69.26 11.42 -8.53
N LYS A 654 -69.37 10.81 -9.72
CA LYS A 654 -70.06 9.53 -9.91
C LYS A 654 -69.42 8.40 -9.08
N LEU A 655 -68.09 8.31 -9.05
CA LEU A 655 -67.37 7.31 -8.25
C LEU A 655 -67.52 7.55 -6.74
N LEU A 656 -67.58 8.82 -6.32
CA LEU A 656 -67.87 9.20 -4.93
C LEU A 656 -69.32 8.87 -4.53
N GLU A 657 -70.30 9.13 -5.41
CA GLU A 657 -71.70 8.76 -5.23
C GLU A 657 -71.92 7.24 -5.20
N GLN A 658 -71.30 6.50 -6.12
CA GLN A 658 -71.34 5.03 -6.17
C GLN A 658 -70.68 4.37 -4.96
N SER A 659 -69.73 5.07 -4.32
CA SER A 659 -69.09 4.59 -3.11
C SER A 659 -69.85 4.96 -1.82
N GLY A 660 -70.96 5.71 -1.91
CA GLY A 660 -71.84 6.03 -0.77
C GLY A 660 -71.26 7.01 0.25
N ARG A 661 -70.30 7.87 -0.14
CA ARG A 661 -69.51 8.71 0.76
C ARG A 661 -70.14 10.08 1.01
N THR A 662 -70.16 10.55 2.26
CA THR A 662 -70.32 11.98 2.61
C THR A 662 -68.95 12.61 2.85
N ASP A 663 -68.79 13.91 2.52
CA ASP A 663 -67.56 14.75 2.48
C ASP A 663 -66.60 14.70 3.70
N THR A 664 -66.89 13.89 4.72
CA THR A 664 -66.11 13.81 5.97
C THR A 664 -65.60 12.41 6.32
N GLU A 665 -65.90 11.36 5.55
CA GLU A 665 -65.52 9.98 5.92
C GLU A 665 -64.40 9.43 5.03
N SER A 666 -63.20 9.32 5.61
CA SER A 666 -62.11 8.49 5.09
C SER A 666 -62.61 7.07 4.82
N TYR A 667 -62.34 6.53 3.63
CA TYR A 667 -62.68 5.15 3.24
C TYR A 667 -62.44 4.14 4.37
N HIS A 668 -63.53 3.59 4.88
CA HIS A 668 -63.55 2.41 5.71
C HIS A 668 -64.30 1.34 4.92
N PRO A 669 -63.62 0.31 4.41
CA PRO A 669 -64.23 -0.96 4.02
C PRO A 669 -65.33 -1.37 5.01
N VAL A 670 -66.31 -2.14 4.57
CA VAL A 670 -67.37 -2.61 5.48
C VAL A 670 -66.74 -3.62 6.43
N LYS A 671 -66.58 -3.21 7.70
CA LYS A 671 -66.05 -4.05 8.76
C LYS A 671 -66.90 -5.34 8.81
N PRO A 672 -66.30 -6.53 8.56
CA PRO A 672 -67.03 -7.78 8.64
C PRO A 672 -67.66 -7.94 10.02
N SER A 673 -68.78 -8.66 10.12
CA SER A 673 -69.38 -8.97 11.43
C SER A 673 -68.33 -9.67 12.31
N ASP A 674 -68.42 -9.50 13.63
CA ASP A 674 -67.45 -10.11 14.56
C ASP A 674 -67.37 -11.64 14.44
N ASN A 675 -68.40 -12.29 13.88
CA ASN A 675 -68.47 -13.74 13.64
C ASN A 675 -68.09 -14.16 12.20
N ALA A 676 -67.64 -13.23 11.35
CA ALA A 676 -67.28 -13.53 9.97
C ALA A 676 -66.02 -14.41 9.86
N ASP A 677 -65.94 -15.22 8.81
CA ASP A 677 -64.76 -16.05 8.54
C ASP A 677 -63.50 -15.17 8.43
N TYR A 678 -62.36 -15.68 8.91
CA TYR A 678 -61.10 -14.94 8.90
C TYR A 678 -60.71 -14.47 7.49
N ARG A 679 -61.14 -15.15 6.42
CA ARG A 679 -60.92 -14.72 5.04
C ARG A 679 -61.60 -13.39 4.74
N ALA A 680 -62.85 -13.21 5.17
CA ALA A 680 -63.57 -11.95 4.99
C ALA A 680 -62.87 -10.77 5.72
N TRP A 681 -62.29 -11.05 6.88
CA TRP A 681 -61.47 -10.09 7.63
C TRP A 681 -60.10 -9.82 7.00
N VAL A 682 -59.45 -10.84 6.47
CA VAL A 682 -58.19 -10.68 5.71
C VAL A 682 -58.44 -9.85 4.46
N ASP A 683 -59.52 -10.11 3.73
CA ASP A 683 -59.90 -9.35 2.54
C ASP A 683 -60.25 -7.90 2.90
N TYR A 684 -61.01 -7.66 3.98
CA TYR A 684 -61.24 -6.33 4.55
C TYR A 684 -59.93 -5.62 4.91
N TYR A 685 -58.98 -6.33 5.53
CA TYR A 685 -57.69 -5.75 5.88
C TYR A 685 -56.81 -5.44 4.67
N LEU A 686 -56.92 -6.21 3.59
CA LEU A 686 -56.24 -5.91 2.33
C LEU A 686 -56.89 -4.72 1.63
N GLN A 687 -58.22 -4.66 1.62
CA GLN A 687 -58.99 -3.55 1.07
C GLN A 687 -58.78 -2.24 1.85
N THR A 688 -58.60 -2.29 3.18
CA THR A 688 -58.23 -1.13 4.02
C THR A 688 -56.74 -0.80 3.95
N ASN A 689 -55.94 -1.54 3.17
CA ASN A 689 -54.47 -1.48 3.16
C ASN A 689 -53.83 -1.65 4.56
N GLN A 690 -54.55 -2.34 5.44
CA GLN A 690 -54.05 -2.84 6.71
C GLN A 690 -53.42 -4.21 6.48
N VAL A 691 -52.52 -4.34 5.50
CA VAL A 691 -51.82 -5.59 5.17
C VAL A 691 -51.14 -6.18 6.40
N ARG A 692 -50.69 -5.33 7.34
CA ARG A 692 -50.18 -5.75 8.66
C ARG A 692 -51.23 -6.46 9.53
N LYS A 693 -52.49 -6.01 9.53
CA LYS A 693 -53.59 -6.69 10.25
C LYS A 693 -54.05 -7.95 9.50
N ALA A 694 -54.08 -7.93 8.17
CA ALA A 694 -54.34 -9.11 7.34
C ALA A 694 -53.34 -10.23 7.66
N THR A 695 -52.05 -9.89 7.59
CA THR A 695 -50.96 -10.81 7.90
C THR A 695 -50.90 -11.19 9.37
N LYS A 696 -51.25 -10.30 10.31
CA LYS A 696 -51.42 -10.66 11.73
C LYS A 696 -52.53 -11.69 11.93
N MET A 697 -53.69 -11.50 11.30
CA MET A 697 -54.80 -12.44 11.42
C MET A 697 -54.46 -13.81 10.81
N LEU A 698 -53.81 -13.83 9.65
CA LEU A 698 -53.30 -15.08 9.07
C LEU A 698 -52.23 -15.73 9.97
N HIS A 699 -51.32 -14.93 10.53
CA HIS A 699 -50.30 -15.40 11.48
C HIS A 699 -50.94 -16.06 12.70
N ASP A 700 -51.91 -15.41 13.33
CA ASP A 700 -52.59 -15.92 14.52
C ASP A 700 -53.38 -17.20 14.17
N LYS A 701 -54.05 -17.23 13.01
CA LYS A 701 -54.75 -18.42 12.53
C LYS A 701 -53.81 -19.60 12.24
N ILE A 702 -52.63 -19.32 11.70
CA ILE A 702 -51.58 -20.34 11.47
C ILE A 702 -51.09 -20.90 12.81
N LEU A 703 -50.97 -20.08 13.85
CA LEU A 703 -50.55 -20.54 15.19
C LEU A 703 -51.64 -21.32 15.93
N ASP A 704 -52.92 -21.01 15.72
CA ASP A 704 -54.05 -21.74 16.30
C ASP A 704 -54.25 -23.13 15.66
N ASN A 705 -53.83 -23.30 14.41
CA ASN A 705 -53.94 -24.56 13.71
C ASN A 705 -52.98 -25.62 14.28
N LYS A 706 -53.53 -26.74 14.78
CA LYS A 706 -52.75 -27.88 15.31
C LYS A 706 -51.87 -28.58 14.26
N LYS A 707 -52.13 -28.35 12.97
CA LYS A 707 -51.36 -28.88 11.83
C LYS A 707 -51.08 -27.75 10.84
N LEU A 708 -49.91 -27.80 10.20
CA LEU A 708 -49.53 -26.84 9.17
C LEU A 708 -50.49 -26.92 7.98
N ASP A 709 -51.35 -25.90 7.84
CA ASP A 709 -52.15 -25.69 6.64
C ASP A 709 -51.30 -24.99 5.58
N THR A 710 -50.89 -25.75 4.57
CA THR A 710 -49.99 -25.27 3.52
C THR A 710 -50.64 -24.24 2.60
N VAL A 711 -51.97 -24.27 2.43
CA VAL A 711 -52.70 -23.31 1.59
C VAL A 711 -52.76 -21.96 2.30
N LEU A 712 -53.15 -21.98 3.58
CA LEU A 712 -53.16 -20.81 4.44
C LEU A 712 -51.76 -20.18 4.54
N TYR A 713 -50.74 -21.01 4.75
CA TYR A 713 -49.36 -20.55 4.87
C TYR A 713 -48.84 -19.96 3.54
N ASN A 714 -49.15 -20.54 2.38
CA ASN A 714 -48.76 -19.95 1.09
C ASN A 714 -49.40 -18.58 0.88
N ARG A 715 -50.67 -18.40 1.26
CA ARG A 715 -51.35 -17.11 1.20
C ARG A 715 -50.71 -16.08 2.13
N TYR A 716 -50.36 -16.48 3.35
CA TYR A 716 -49.59 -15.64 4.27
C TYR A 716 -48.22 -15.27 3.69
N TYR A 717 -47.46 -16.25 3.18
CA TYR A 717 -46.15 -16.04 2.58
C TYR A 717 -46.20 -15.04 1.42
N GLN A 718 -47.21 -15.15 0.55
CA GLN A 718 -47.46 -14.20 -0.53
C GLN A 718 -47.65 -12.76 -0.02
N LEU A 719 -48.51 -12.55 1.00
CA LEU A 719 -48.76 -11.22 1.57
C LEU A 719 -47.59 -10.66 2.38
N MET A 720 -46.75 -11.54 2.93
CA MET A 720 -45.49 -11.16 3.57
C MET A 720 -44.46 -10.74 2.53
N SER A 721 -44.45 -11.38 1.35
CA SER A 721 -43.61 -10.98 0.22
C SER A 721 -43.98 -9.61 -0.34
N TRP A 722 -45.28 -9.27 -0.41
CA TRP A 722 -45.72 -7.91 -0.74
C TRP A 722 -45.22 -6.83 0.22
N GLN A 723 -44.82 -7.22 1.43
CA GLN A 723 -44.29 -6.32 2.45
C GLN A 723 -42.76 -6.42 2.58
N SER A 724 -42.08 -7.17 1.69
CA SER A 724 -40.65 -7.49 1.80
C SER A 724 -40.28 -8.09 3.18
N LYS A 725 -41.18 -8.91 3.72
CA LYS A 725 -41.06 -9.55 5.05
C LYS A 725 -41.11 -11.07 4.95
N GLU A 726 -40.59 -11.63 3.86
CA GLU A 726 -40.45 -13.08 3.70
C GLU A 726 -39.64 -13.68 4.86
N ASP A 727 -38.67 -12.93 5.41
CA ASP A 727 -37.92 -13.26 6.64
C ASP A 727 -38.86 -13.65 7.79
N ARG A 728 -39.87 -12.82 8.07
CA ARG A 728 -40.86 -13.07 9.13
C ARG A 728 -41.74 -14.26 8.80
N ALA A 729 -42.02 -14.52 7.52
CA ALA A 729 -42.74 -15.72 7.14
C ALA A 729 -41.92 -16.97 7.50
N TRP A 730 -40.65 -17.03 7.10
CA TRP A 730 -39.74 -18.11 7.48
C TRP A 730 -39.58 -18.24 9.01
N HIS A 731 -39.60 -17.13 9.77
CA HIS A 731 -39.63 -17.14 11.23
C HIS A 731 -40.93 -17.71 11.83
N LEU A 732 -42.10 -17.44 11.21
CA LEU A 732 -43.34 -18.08 11.62
C LEU A 732 -43.27 -19.60 11.38
N LEU A 733 -42.73 -20.04 10.23
CA LEU A 733 -42.54 -21.45 9.94
C LEU A 733 -41.63 -22.14 10.97
N ASP A 734 -40.62 -21.42 11.46
CA ASP A 734 -39.74 -21.86 12.54
C ASP A 734 -40.52 -22.07 13.84
N SER A 735 -41.43 -21.15 14.17
CA SER A 735 -42.32 -21.26 15.33
C SER A 735 -43.31 -22.42 15.19
N VAL A 736 -43.86 -22.62 13.99
CA VAL A 736 -44.78 -23.71 13.67
C VAL A 736 -44.07 -25.07 13.72
N PHE A 737 -42.79 -25.14 13.36
CA PHE A 737 -41.99 -26.36 13.46
C PHE A 737 -41.95 -26.93 14.89
N TYR A 738 -41.92 -26.09 15.93
CA TYR A 738 -41.93 -26.58 17.31
C TYR A 738 -43.32 -26.90 17.86
N LYS A 739 -44.40 -26.41 17.23
CA LYS A 739 -45.78 -26.56 17.71
C LYS A 739 -46.60 -27.59 16.93
N SER A 740 -46.16 -27.97 15.75
CA SER A 740 -46.85 -28.91 14.86
C SER A 740 -45.99 -30.16 14.59
N ASP A 741 -46.44 -31.03 13.68
CA ASP A 741 -45.65 -32.17 13.23
C ASP A 741 -44.35 -31.68 12.56
N LYS A 742 -43.23 -31.88 13.26
CA LYS A 742 -41.88 -31.52 12.82
C LYS A 742 -41.54 -32.15 11.47
N LEU A 743 -41.88 -33.40 11.25
CA LEU A 743 -41.56 -34.12 10.01
C LEU A 743 -42.41 -33.61 8.85
N ALA A 744 -43.69 -33.34 9.06
CA ALA A 744 -44.56 -32.72 8.06
C ALA A 744 -44.08 -31.32 7.68
N THR A 745 -43.62 -30.53 8.68
CA THR A 745 -43.08 -29.18 8.48
C THR A 745 -41.77 -29.21 7.70
N LEU A 746 -40.84 -30.13 8.01
CA LEU A 746 -39.59 -30.30 7.26
C LEU A 746 -39.84 -30.76 5.81
N LYS A 747 -40.82 -31.64 5.58
CA LYS A 747 -41.23 -32.03 4.22
C LYS A 747 -41.82 -30.84 3.46
N TYR A 748 -42.61 -30.00 4.13
CA TYR A 748 -43.16 -28.80 3.53
C TYR A 748 -42.08 -27.76 3.21
N THR A 749 -41.12 -27.50 4.11
CA THR A 749 -40.04 -26.54 3.87
C THR A 749 -39.21 -26.92 2.64
N ARG A 750 -38.98 -28.23 2.40
CA ARG A 750 -38.35 -28.75 1.18
C ARG A 750 -39.19 -28.52 -0.09
N LYS A 751 -40.53 -28.55 0.00
CA LYS A 751 -41.42 -28.21 -1.13
C LYS A 751 -41.49 -26.70 -1.37
N LEU A 752 -41.57 -25.92 -0.30
CA LEU A 752 -41.60 -24.46 -0.34
C LEU A 752 -40.31 -23.91 -0.95
N SER A 753 -39.14 -24.44 -0.55
CA SER A 753 -37.85 -24.02 -1.10
C SER A 753 -37.66 -24.38 -2.58
N LYS A 754 -38.20 -25.52 -3.04
CA LYS A 754 -38.23 -25.85 -4.47
C LYS A 754 -39.09 -24.90 -5.30
N LYS A 755 -40.12 -24.30 -4.70
CA LYS A 755 -41.09 -23.43 -5.39
C LYS A 755 -40.67 -21.95 -5.36
N TYR A 756 -40.14 -21.47 -4.24
CA TYR A 756 -39.87 -20.04 -4.02
C TYR A 756 -38.41 -19.74 -3.65
N GLY A 757 -37.54 -20.76 -3.63
CA GLY A 757 -36.20 -20.63 -3.04
C GLY A 757 -36.25 -20.51 -1.52
N TYR A 758 -35.07 -20.46 -0.90
CA TYR A 758 -34.96 -19.99 0.48
C TYR A 758 -34.75 -18.47 0.46
N PHE A 759 -35.33 -17.76 1.43
CA PHE A 759 -35.24 -16.29 1.49
C PHE A 759 -33.80 -15.77 1.63
N SER A 760 -32.97 -16.49 2.39
CA SER A 760 -31.56 -16.16 2.55
C SER A 760 -30.73 -17.42 2.67
N GLU A 761 -29.43 -17.28 2.40
CA GLU A 761 -28.47 -18.35 2.62
C GLU A 761 -28.48 -18.82 4.09
N ARG A 762 -28.66 -17.89 5.04
CA ARG A 762 -28.78 -18.18 6.48
C ARG A 762 -29.99 -19.09 6.77
N GLU A 763 -31.15 -18.78 6.21
CA GLU A 763 -32.36 -19.59 6.38
C GLU A 763 -32.24 -20.94 5.66
N SER A 764 -31.67 -20.93 4.46
CA SER A 764 -31.39 -22.14 3.70
C SER A 764 -30.50 -23.10 4.50
N LYS A 765 -29.42 -22.60 5.07
CA LYS A 765 -28.53 -23.34 5.96
C LYS A 765 -29.28 -23.87 7.19
N LYS A 766 -30.02 -23.01 7.91
CA LYS A 766 -30.78 -23.41 9.11
C LYS A 766 -31.75 -24.56 8.83
N TRP A 767 -32.53 -24.46 7.76
CA TRP A 767 -33.55 -25.47 7.43
C TRP A 767 -32.93 -26.74 6.87
N MET A 768 -31.92 -26.63 6.00
CA MET A 768 -31.21 -27.80 5.50
C MET A 768 -30.48 -28.55 6.62
N GLU A 769 -29.94 -27.84 7.62
CA GLU A 769 -29.36 -28.44 8.83
C GLU A 769 -30.36 -29.28 9.62
N ARG A 770 -31.56 -28.76 9.85
CA ARG A 770 -32.63 -29.53 10.50
C ARG A 770 -33.06 -30.73 9.66
N GLN A 771 -33.09 -30.57 8.35
CA GLN A 771 -33.44 -31.66 7.44
C GLN A 771 -32.40 -32.80 7.48
N ILE A 772 -31.10 -32.50 7.51
CA ILE A 772 -30.02 -33.52 7.59
C ILE A 772 -29.80 -34.10 8.99
N GLU A 773 -30.38 -33.49 10.02
CA GLU A 773 -30.44 -34.06 11.37
C GLU A 773 -31.47 -35.19 11.44
N GLU A 774 -32.64 -34.99 10.81
CA GLU A 774 -33.77 -35.92 10.81
C GLU A 774 -33.80 -36.89 9.62
N SER A 775 -32.98 -36.65 8.59
CA SER A 775 -32.91 -37.47 7.37
C SER A 775 -31.49 -37.90 7.08
N GLU A 776 -31.34 -39.16 6.67
CA GLU A 776 -30.08 -39.73 6.18
C GLU A 776 -30.04 -39.84 4.65
N ASP A 777 -30.97 -39.18 3.95
CA ASP A 777 -31.08 -39.13 2.48
C ASP A 777 -29.77 -38.68 1.81
N GLU A 778 -29.18 -39.55 0.97
CA GLU A 778 -27.88 -39.30 0.32
C GLU A 778 -27.91 -38.02 -0.55
N ALA A 779 -29.00 -37.78 -1.28
CA ALA A 779 -29.16 -36.60 -2.13
C ALA A 779 -29.19 -35.30 -1.30
N LEU A 780 -29.83 -35.32 -0.12
CA LEU A 780 -29.89 -34.18 0.78
C LEU A 780 -28.53 -33.92 1.44
N LEU A 781 -27.84 -34.95 1.93
CA LEU A 781 -26.50 -34.83 2.52
C LEU A 781 -25.49 -34.32 1.49
N THR A 782 -25.59 -34.79 0.24
CA THR A 782 -24.74 -34.35 -0.88
C THR A 782 -25.07 -32.90 -1.27
N ALA A 783 -26.35 -32.53 -1.36
CA ALA A 783 -26.75 -31.16 -1.65
C ALA A 783 -26.27 -30.18 -0.56
N TYR A 784 -26.37 -30.56 0.72
CA TYR A 784 -25.85 -29.76 1.82
C TYR A 784 -24.33 -29.63 1.76
N TYR A 785 -23.61 -30.72 1.48
CA TYR A 785 -22.17 -30.68 1.29
C TYR A 785 -21.78 -29.74 0.14
N ASN A 786 -22.41 -29.89 -1.04
CA ASN A 786 -22.08 -29.06 -2.20
C ASN A 786 -22.41 -27.58 -1.99
N ALA A 787 -23.51 -27.26 -1.29
CA ALA A 787 -23.95 -25.89 -1.05
C ALA A 787 -23.20 -25.19 0.10
N TYR A 788 -22.76 -25.94 1.13
CA TYR A 788 -22.24 -25.35 2.38
C TYR A 788 -20.88 -25.88 2.81
N ASN A 789 -20.06 -26.41 1.89
CA ASN A 789 -18.66 -26.72 2.16
C ASN A 789 -17.81 -25.43 2.24
N THR A 790 -18.12 -24.57 3.20
CA THR A 790 -17.46 -23.29 3.44
C THR A 790 -16.62 -23.31 4.71
N ARG A 791 -15.71 -22.33 4.85
CA ARG A 791 -14.77 -22.24 5.98
C ARG A 791 -15.47 -22.17 7.34
N GLU A 792 -16.64 -21.54 7.41
CA GLU A 792 -17.43 -21.34 8.63
C GLU A 792 -18.20 -22.59 9.04
N ASN A 793 -18.46 -23.52 8.12
CA ASN A 793 -19.34 -24.67 8.33
C ASN A 793 -18.60 -25.99 8.54
N LYS A 794 -17.28 -25.92 8.74
CA LYS A 794 -16.37 -27.08 8.79
C LYS A 794 -16.82 -28.19 9.74
N GLU A 795 -17.31 -27.86 10.94
CA GLU A 795 -17.72 -28.90 11.91
C GLU A 795 -18.96 -29.69 11.47
N LYS A 796 -19.93 -29.03 10.83
CA LYS A 796 -21.12 -29.71 10.32
C LYS A 796 -20.81 -30.50 9.05
N ILE A 797 -19.99 -29.94 8.17
CA ILE A 797 -19.51 -30.64 6.98
C ILE A 797 -18.69 -31.87 7.36
N TYR A 798 -17.84 -31.79 8.38
CA TYR A 798 -17.16 -32.94 8.95
C TYR A 798 -18.15 -34.04 9.36
N ARG A 799 -19.24 -33.69 10.07
CA ARG A 799 -20.29 -34.66 10.44
C ARG A 799 -21.01 -35.23 9.23
N VAL A 800 -21.34 -34.41 8.23
CA VAL A 800 -22.02 -34.83 7.00
C VAL A 800 -21.15 -35.77 6.18
N LEU A 801 -19.91 -35.41 5.92
CA LEU A 801 -18.95 -36.27 5.23
C LEU A 801 -18.67 -37.56 6.01
N LYS A 802 -18.61 -37.50 7.34
CA LYS A 802 -18.50 -38.69 8.20
C LYS A 802 -19.75 -39.58 8.11
N LYS A 803 -20.96 -39.02 8.05
CA LYS A 803 -22.21 -39.77 7.81
C LYS A 803 -22.18 -40.41 6.42
N LEU A 804 -21.87 -39.64 5.37
CA LEU A 804 -21.76 -40.12 3.98
C LEU A 804 -20.74 -41.27 3.89
N TYR A 805 -19.54 -41.10 4.45
CA TYR A 805 -18.51 -42.13 4.51
C TYR A 805 -18.96 -43.40 5.24
N LYS A 806 -19.63 -43.28 6.40
CA LYS A 806 -20.05 -44.43 7.21
C LYS A 806 -21.25 -45.19 6.65
N LYS A 807 -22.26 -44.49 6.14
CA LYS A 807 -23.53 -45.08 5.69
C LYS A 807 -23.52 -45.47 4.21
N TYR A 808 -22.78 -44.73 3.39
CA TYR A 808 -22.69 -44.94 1.95
C TYR A 808 -21.22 -45.14 1.56
N PRO A 809 -20.55 -46.21 2.04
CA PRO A 809 -19.14 -46.42 1.81
C PRO A 809 -18.87 -46.68 0.32
N ASN A 810 -18.26 -45.71 -0.34
CA ASN A 810 -17.76 -45.83 -1.69
C ASN A 810 -16.50 -44.97 -1.83
N ARG A 811 -15.75 -45.17 -2.91
CA ARG A 811 -14.50 -44.46 -3.16
C ARG A 811 -14.66 -42.95 -3.06
N LYS A 812 -15.72 -42.39 -3.66
CA LYS A 812 -16.01 -40.94 -3.68
C LYS A 812 -16.23 -40.38 -2.27
N ASN A 813 -17.01 -41.08 -1.44
CA ASN A 813 -17.27 -40.64 -0.06
C ASN A 813 -16.04 -40.79 0.85
N TYR A 814 -15.23 -41.83 0.62
CA TYR A 814 -13.97 -42.01 1.33
C TYR A 814 -12.94 -40.92 0.98
N THR A 815 -12.74 -40.63 -0.31
CA THR A 815 -11.81 -39.60 -0.76
C THR A 815 -12.27 -38.19 -0.39
N ASN A 816 -13.57 -37.88 -0.48
CA ASN A 816 -14.12 -36.61 -0.02
C ASN A 816 -13.91 -36.41 1.49
N TYR A 817 -14.16 -37.46 2.29
CA TYR A 817 -13.94 -37.40 3.73
C TYR A 817 -12.45 -37.22 4.05
N LEU A 818 -11.58 -38.04 3.46
CA LEU A 818 -10.13 -37.96 3.69
C LEU A 818 -9.55 -36.62 3.23
N GLY A 819 -9.92 -36.14 2.04
CA GLY A 819 -9.52 -34.82 1.53
C GLY A 819 -9.98 -33.69 2.44
N PHE A 820 -11.20 -33.75 2.98
CA PHE A 820 -11.66 -32.79 3.96
C PHE A 820 -10.80 -32.83 5.24
N LEU A 821 -10.45 -34.03 5.74
CA LEU A 821 -9.58 -34.15 6.92
C LEU A 821 -8.19 -33.59 6.67
N ILE A 822 -7.60 -33.84 5.49
CA ILE A 822 -6.28 -33.32 5.13
C ILE A 822 -6.27 -31.79 5.25
N ASN A 823 -7.30 -31.13 4.71
CA ASN A 823 -7.39 -29.67 4.65
C ASN A 823 -7.86 -29.02 5.97
N ASN A 824 -8.59 -29.72 6.83
CA ASN A 824 -9.28 -29.10 7.97
C ASN A 824 -9.00 -29.75 9.33
N LYS A 825 -8.65 -31.04 9.36
CA LYS A 825 -8.41 -31.82 10.58
C LYS A 825 -7.12 -32.64 10.42
N PRO A 826 -5.96 -31.99 10.20
CA PRO A 826 -4.72 -32.66 9.83
C PRO A 826 -4.29 -33.73 10.85
N LYS A 827 -4.56 -33.53 12.15
CA LYS A 827 -4.28 -34.54 13.19
C LYS A 827 -5.10 -35.83 13.02
N GLU A 828 -6.36 -35.73 12.61
CA GLU A 828 -7.22 -36.90 12.34
C GLU A 828 -6.85 -37.57 11.02
N ALA A 829 -6.58 -36.77 9.97
CA ALA A 829 -6.05 -37.29 8.71
C ALA A 829 -4.77 -38.08 8.94
N LEU A 830 -3.82 -37.51 9.70
CA LEU A 830 -2.57 -38.18 10.05
C LEU A 830 -2.81 -39.49 10.81
N ARG A 831 -3.80 -39.58 11.71
CA ARG A 831 -4.13 -40.84 12.39
C ARG A 831 -4.59 -41.91 11.41
N MET A 832 -5.49 -41.56 10.48
CA MET A 832 -5.96 -42.47 9.44
C MET A 832 -4.82 -42.90 8.51
N LEU A 833 -4.01 -41.95 8.07
CA LEU A 833 -2.91 -42.19 7.13
C LEU A 833 -1.72 -42.92 7.75
N ASN A 834 -1.45 -42.77 9.05
CA ASN A 834 -0.28 -43.37 9.70
C ASN A 834 -0.32 -44.90 9.74
N ALA A 835 -1.51 -45.50 9.65
CA ALA A 835 -1.69 -46.94 9.58
C ALA A 835 -1.56 -47.49 8.14
N LEU A 836 -1.49 -46.61 7.14
CA LEU A 836 -1.42 -46.99 5.74
C LEU A 836 0.02 -47.06 5.25
N VAL A 837 0.29 -48.08 4.46
CA VAL A 837 1.53 -48.21 3.68
C VAL A 837 1.24 -47.67 2.28
N PRO A 838 1.99 -46.65 1.78
CA PRO A 838 1.71 -46.01 0.49
C PRO A 838 1.57 -46.99 -0.68
N GLY A 839 2.42 -48.02 -0.74
CA GLY A 839 2.43 -49.03 -1.80
C GLY A 839 1.28 -50.03 -1.75
N GLU A 840 0.59 -50.11 -0.62
CA GLU A 840 -0.56 -51.01 -0.40
C GLU A 840 -1.90 -50.25 -0.48
N SER A 841 -1.89 -48.96 -0.84
CA SER A 841 -3.06 -48.07 -0.80
C SER A 841 -3.39 -47.37 -2.14
N PRO A 842 -3.57 -48.10 -3.27
CA PRO A 842 -3.77 -47.49 -4.59
C PRO A 842 -5.05 -46.65 -4.71
N ASP A 843 -6.11 -46.97 -3.95
CA ASP A 843 -7.41 -46.30 -4.01
C ASP A 843 -7.38 -44.80 -3.61
N ILE A 844 -6.28 -44.34 -3.02
CA ILE A 844 -6.07 -42.96 -2.56
C ILE A 844 -4.83 -42.29 -3.19
N TRP A 845 -4.24 -42.88 -4.23
CA TRP A 845 -3.10 -42.24 -4.92
C TRP A 845 -3.47 -40.90 -5.56
N ASP A 846 -4.74 -40.67 -5.90
CA ASP A 846 -5.22 -39.35 -6.35
C ASP A 846 -4.96 -38.24 -5.31
N LEU A 847 -4.88 -38.60 -4.02
CA LEU A 847 -4.59 -37.70 -2.90
C LEU A 847 -3.10 -37.74 -2.48
N ALA A 848 -2.23 -38.50 -3.16
CA ALA A 848 -0.85 -38.70 -2.75
C ALA A 848 -0.07 -37.37 -2.67
N THR A 849 -0.42 -36.39 -3.49
CA THR A 849 0.18 -35.05 -3.49
C THR A 849 -0.15 -34.32 -2.19
N GLU A 850 -1.44 -34.25 -1.85
CA GLU A 850 -1.98 -33.62 -0.65
C GLU A 850 -1.50 -34.32 0.62
N ILE A 851 -1.41 -35.66 0.58
CA ILE A 851 -0.84 -36.47 1.68
C ILE A 851 0.65 -36.16 1.87
N SER A 852 1.42 -36.06 0.78
CA SER A 852 2.84 -35.72 0.84
C SER A 852 3.05 -34.35 1.48
N TRP A 853 2.28 -33.35 1.03
CA TRP A 853 2.31 -32.00 1.60
C TRP A 853 1.81 -31.94 3.05
N LEU A 854 0.78 -32.71 3.40
CA LEU A 854 0.33 -32.82 4.78
C LEU A 854 1.45 -33.31 5.71
N TYR A 855 2.18 -34.35 5.29
CA TYR A 855 3.32 -34.84 6.05
C TYR A 855 4.47 -33.83 6.08
N ALA A 856 4.78 -33.17 4.97
CA ALA A 856 5.84 -32.15 4.89
C ALA A 856 5.54 -30.94 5.80
N ASN A 857 4.32 -30.40 5.74
CA ASN A 857 3.86 -29.29 6.57
C ASN A 857 3.81 -29.62 8.06
N ASN A 858 3.87 -30.90 8.42
CA ASN A 858 3.95 -31.37 9.81
C ASN A 858 5.36 -31.87 10.18
N ASN A 859 6.40 -31.48 9.41
CA ASN A 859 7.81 -31.85 9.60
C ASN A 859 8.04 -33.38 9.62
N ARG A 860 7.16 -34.16 8.99
CA ARG A 860 7.27 -35.62 8.82
C ARG A 860 7.80 -35.96 7.44
N PHE A 861 8.92 -35.34 7.10
CA PHE A 861 9.54 -35.37 5.78
C PHE A 861 9.85 -36.78 5.25
N LYS A 862 10.18 -37.75 6.12
CA LYS A 862 10.34 -39.15 5.68
C LYS A 862 9.05 -39.73 5.09
N LYS A 863 7.91 -39.50 5.74
CA LYS A 863 6.61 -39.95 5.25
C LYS A 863 6.17 -39.16 4.01
N ALA A 864 6.46 -37.86 3.96
CA ALA A 864 6.23 -37.05 2.77
C ALA A 864 6.98 -37.64 1.55
N TYR A 865 8.27 -37.94 1.74
CA TYR A 865 9.09 -38.56 0.72
C TYR A 865 8.55 -39.93 0.28
N ASP A 866 8.13 -40.78 1.22
CA ASP A 866 7.58 -42.10 0.89
C ASP A 866 6.26 -42.04 0.11
N TRP A 867 5.35 -41.12 0.47
CA TRP A 867 4.10 -40.90 -0.27
C TRP A 867 4.32 -40.26 -1.65
N SER A 868 5.35 -39.42 -1.79
CA SER A 868 5.63 -38.74 -3.06
C SER A 868 6.11 -39.66 -4.18
N LYS A 869 6.47 -40.91 -3.87
CA LYS A 869 6.76 -41.95 -4.87
C LYS A 869 5.51 -42.32 -5.68
N TYR A 870 4.32 -42.01 -5.16
CA TYR A 870 3.01 -42.31 -5.76
C TYR A 870 2.32 -41.06 -6.34
N SER A 871 3.05 -39.94 -6.42
CA SER A 871 2.59 -38.72 -7.09
C SER A 871 3.59 -38.30 -8.17
N ASN A 872 3.07 -37.99 -9.36
CA ASN A 872 3.83 -37.37 -10.45
C ASN A 872 3.81 -35.83 -10.39
N LYS A 873 3.06 -35.24 -9.45
CA LYS A 873 2.93 -33.78 -9.28
C LYS A 873 3.96 -33.19 -8.31
N ILE A 874 4.65 -34.02 -7.51
CA ILE A 874 5.74 -33.58 -6.63
C ILE A 874 7.03 -33.54 -7.44
N ASP A 875 7.57 -32.34 -7.63
CA ASP A 875 8.86 -32.16 -8.32
C ASP A 875 10.02 -32.83 -7.57
N PHE A 876 11.07 -33.16 -8.33
CA PHE A 876 12.22 -33.87 -7.80
C PHE A 876 12.98 -33.06 -6.73
N VAL A 877 13.03 -31.74 -6.87
CA VAL A 877 13.73 -30.85 -5.93
C VAL A 877 13.07 -30.87 -4.55
N ASN A 878 11.74 -30.91 -4.46
CA ASN A 878 11.00 -31.05 -3.21
C ASN A 878 11.31 -32.40 -2.52
N LYS A 879 11.49 -33.48 -3.29
CA LYS A 879 11.92 -34.77 -2.75
C LYS A 879 13.35 -34.68 -2.18
N MET A 880 14.26 -33.99 -2.88
CA MET A 880 15.61 -33.72 -2.36
C MET A 880 15.55 -32.86 -1.10
N TYR A 881 14.71 -31.81 -1.08
CA TYR A 881 14.53 -30.95 0.07
C TYR A 881 14.12 -31.73 1.32
N TRP A 882 13.12 -32.60 1.21
CA TRP A 882 12.70 -33.42 2.35
C TRP A 882 13.79 -34.37 2.85
N LEU A 883 14.61 -34.94 1.95
CA LEU A 883 15.75 -35.76 2.34
C LEU A 883 16.84 -34.92 3.04
N ALA A 884 17.09 -33.70 2.58
CA ALA A 884 18.04 -32.77 3.19
C ALA A 884 17.61 -32.36 4.60
N GLU A 885 16.32 -32.10 4.81
CA GLU A 885 15.75 -31.74 6.12
C GLU A 885 15.88 -32.87 7.15
N ILE A 886 15.68 -34.13 6.74
CA ILE A 886 15.90 -35.29 7.63
C ILE A 886 17.37 -35.71 7.72
N LYS A 887 18.28 -34.99 7.03
CA LYS A 887 19.72 -35.26 6.97
C LYS A 887 20.06 -36.68 6.47
N ASP A 888 19.17 -37.28 5.68
CA ASP A 888 19.40 -38.54 4.98
C ASP A 888 20.21 -38.27 3.71
N TYR A 889 21.43 -37.76 3.92
CA TYR A 889 22.32 -37.31 2.85
C TYR A 889 22.76 -38.48 1.96
N GLU A 890 22.87 -39.69 2.52
CA GLU A 890 23.21 -40.89 1.77
C GLU A 890 22.14 -41.23 0.73
N THR A 891 20.86 -41.23 1.14
CA THR A 891 19.75 -41.41 0.20
C THR A 891 19.67 -40.25 -0.78
N LEU A 892 19.85 -39.01 -0.33
CA LEU A 892 19.84 -37.81 -1.17
C LEU A 892 20.90 -37.88 -2.26
N GLU A 893 22.15 -38.21 -1.92
CA GLU A 893 23.26 -38.34 -2.86
C GLU A 893 23.02 -39.50 -3.83
N THR A 894 22.49 -40.63 -3.35
CA THR A 894 22.15 -41.79 -4.19
C THR A 894 21.05 -41.47 -5.21
N VAL A 895 19.96 -40.84 -4.78
CA VAL A 895 18.83 -40.53 -5.67
C VAL A 895 19.16 -39.38 -6.61
N TYR A 896 19.93 -38.41 -6.15
CA TYR A 896 20.47 -37.33 -6.98
C TYR A 896 21.39 -37.87 -8.06
N GLY A 897 22.36 -38.72 -7.70
CA GLY A 897 23.27 -39.35 -8.68
C GLY A 897 22.50 -40.11 -9.75
N LYS A 898 21.60 -41.01 -9.35
CA LYS A 898 20.74 -41.76 -10.29
C LYS A 898 19.86 -40.85 -11.17
N HIS A 899 19.42 -39.71 -10.66
CA HIS A 899 18.59 -38.76 -11.40
C HIS A 899 19.40 -37.96 -12.41
N ILE A 900 20.56 -37.42 -12.01
CA ILE A 900 21.44 -36.63 -12.87
C ILE A 900 22.14 -37.50 -13.93
N ASP A 901 22.44 -38.77 -13.63
CA ASP A 901 22.96 -39.70 -14.64
C ASP A 901 21.98 -39.89 -15.81
N LYS A 902 20.67 -39.82 -15.53
CA LYS A 902 19.61 -39.93 -16.54
C LYS A 902 19.17 -38.58 -17.11
N ASN A 903 19.29 -37.52 -16.31
CA ASN A 903 18.87 -36.14 -16.63
C ASN A 903 20.04 -35.19 -16.38
N PRO A 904 21.11 -35.25 -17.19
CA PRO A 904 22.31 -34.45 -16.96
C PRO A 904 22.05 -32.94 -17.01
N ASP A 905 20.96 -32.52 -17.67
CA ASP A 905 20.56 -31.13 -17.82
C ASP A 905 19.49 -30.67 -16.81
N ASP A 906 19.21 -31.44 -15.75
CA ASP A 906 18.38 -30.96 -14.64
C ASP A 906 19.16 -29.98 -13.75
N TYR A 907 19.27 -28.75 -14.25
CA TYR A 907 19.99 -27.67 -13.58
C TYR A 907 19.34 -27.24 -12.27
N LYS A 908 18.02 -27.44 -12.10
CA LYS A 908 17.32 -27.14 -10.84
C LYS A 908 17.76 -28.09 -9.74
N ALA A 909 17.88 -29.38 -10.03
CA ALA A 909 18.41 -30.37 -9.09
C ALA A 909 19.89 -30.11 -8.77
N LYS A 910 20.72 -29.76 -9.77
CA LYS A 910 22.13 -29.39 -9.56
C LYS A 910 22.28 -28.14 -8.67
N ALA A 911 21.50 -27.10 -8.93
CA ALA A 911 21.52 -25.88 -8.13
C ALA A 911 21.11 -26.15 -6.68
N PHE A 912 20.03 -26.92 -6.47
CA PHE A 912 19.59 -27.30 -5.13
C PHE A 912 20.65 -28.12 -4.38
N MET A 913 21.26 -29.11 -5.03
CA MET A 913 22.36 -29.88 -4.44
C MET A 913 23.55 -28.98 -4.06
N SER A 914 23.89 -28.00 -4.91
CA SER A 914 24.95 -27.03 -4.62
C SER A 914 24.62 -26.21 -3.35
N SER A 915 23.36 -25.82 -3.16
CA SER A 915 22.92 -25.15 -1.92
C SER A 915 23.02 -26.07 -0.70
N VAL A 916 22.70 -27.36 -0.84
CA VAL A 916 22.85 -28.36 0.24
C VAL A 916 24.33 -28.52 0.63
N LEU A 917 25.23 -28.64 -0.34
CA LEU A 917 26.68 -28.72 -0.11
C LEU A 917 27.22 -27.46 0.58
N LEU A 918 26.76 -26.28 0.14
CA LEU A 918 27.07 -25.00 0.79
C LEU A 918 26.62 -24.99 2.26
N GLY A 919 25.41 -25.51 2.55
CA GLY A 919 24.90 -25.68 3.91
C GLY A 919 25.72 -26.67 4.75
N LYS A 920 26.22 -27.76 4.15
CA LYS A 920 27.17 -28.72 4.77
C LYS A 920 28.57 -28.12 4.97
N LYS A 921 28.81 -26.89 4.52
CA LYS A 921 30.11 -26.19 4.50
C LYS A 921 31.15 -26.85 3.60
N ASP A 922 30.71 -27.66 2.63
CA ASP A 922 31.57 -28.20 1.59
C ASP A 922 31.64 -27.21 0.42
N ILE A 923 32.32 -26.09 0.67
CA ILE A 923 32.37 -24.94 -0.24
C ILE A 923 33.01 -25.31 -1.58
N LYS A 924 33.98 -26.24 -1.58
CA LYS A 924 34.68 -26.65 -2.79
C LYS A 924 33.74 -27.40 -3.74
N GLU A 925 33.05 -28.42 -3.23
CA GLU A 925 32.12 -29.19 -4.06
C GLU A 925 30.89 -28.38 -4.47
N ALA A 926 30.40 -27.48 -3.58
CA ALA A 926 29.37 -26.52 -3.96
C ALA A 926 29.82 -25.60 -5.11
N TRP A 927 31.07 -25.11 -5.07
CA TRP A 927 31.64 -24.26 -6.13
C TRP A 927 31.76 -25.00 -7.47
N ILE A 928 32.25 -26.23 -7.44
CA ILE A 928 32.38 -27.08 -8.64
C ILE A 928 31.00 -27.30 -9.26
N LEU A 929 30.00 -27.67 -8.46
CA LEU A 929 28.66 -27.94 -8.95
C LEU A 929 27.99 -26.68 -9.50
N ALA A 930 28.12 -25.53 -8.82
CA ALA A 930 27.63 -24.24 -9.30
C ALA A 930 28.30 -23.80 -10.62
N THR A 931 29.58 -24.13 -10.81
CA THR A 931 30.31 -23.83 -12.06
C THR A 931 29.74 -24.61 -13.24
N SER A 932 29.25 -25.84 -13.01
CA SER A 932 28.64 -26.68 -14.05
C SER A 932 27.26 -26.22 -14.54
N LEU A 933 26.66 -25.20 -13.91
CA LEU A 933 25.35 -24.68 -14.30
C LEU A 933 25.46 -23.73 -15.51
N PRO A 934 24.46 -23.69 -16.41
CA PRO A 934 24.35 -22.62 -17.40
C PRO A 934 23.97 -21.29 -16.73
N GLU A 935 24.19 -20.19 -17.45
CA GLU A 935 23.77 -18.86 -17.00
C GLU A 935 22.26 -18.85 -16.70
N SER A 936 21.93 -18.61 -15.43
CA SER A 936 20.60 -18.74 -14.86
C SER A 936 20.52 -17.98 -13.54
N VAL A 937 19.30 -17.65 -13.11
CA VAL A 937 19.06 -16.95 -11.83
C VAL A 937 19.60 -17.78 -10.65
N GLU A 938 19.51 -19.09 -10.73
CA GLU A 938 20.04 -20.03 -9.74
C GLU A 938 21.57 -19.97 -9.68
N LYS A 939 22.24 -19.96 -10.84
CA LYS A 939 23.71 -19.80 -10.92
C LYS A 939 24.15 -18.45 -10.36
N ASP A 940 23.44 -17.37 -10.68
CA ASP A 940 23.74 -16.03 -10.15
C ASP A 940 23.54 -15.95 -8.62
N THR A 941 22.49 -16.61 -8.11
CA THR A 941 22.21 -16.69 -6.67
C THR A 941 23.33 -17.43 -5.94
N LEU A 942 23.71 -18.61 -6.46
CA LEU A 942 24.82 -19.40 -5.93
C LEU A 942 26.14 -18.64 -6.05
N LYS A 943 26.41 -17.99 -7.19
CA LYS A 943 27.58 -17.14 -7.42
C LYS A 943 27.68 -16.06 -6.35
N SER A 944 26.59 -15.35 -6.04
CA SER A 944 26.57 -14.33 -4.99
C SER A 944 26.85 -14.93 -3.59
N GLN A 945 26.22 -16.06 -3.26
CA GLN A 945 26.42 -16.72 -1.96
C GLN A 945 27.84 -17.28 -1.78
N LEU A 946 28.38 -17.90 -2.83
CA LEU A 946 29.72 -18.45 -2.88
C LEU A 946 30.76 -17.33 -2.81
N ASN A 947 30.60 -16.23 -3.55
CA ASN A 947 31.50 -15.07 -3.49
C ASN A 947 31.48 -14.36 -2.12
N LYS A 948 30.37 -14.42 -1.37
CA LYS A 948 30.31 -13.96 0.03
C LYS A 948 31.03 -14.92 0.98
N THR A 949 30.88 -16.22 0.79
CA THR A 949 31.41 -17.24 1.72
C THR A 949 32.89 -17.55 1.49
N VAL A 950 33.38 -17.50 0.25
CA VAL A 950 34.78 -17.80 -0.10
C VAL A 950 35.79 -16.90 0.60
N LEU A 951 35.41 -15.65 0.92
CA LEU A 951 36.24 -14.71 1.69
C LEU A 951 36.65 -15.23 3.07
N TYR A 952 35.91 -16.20 3.63
CA TYR A 952 36.13 -16.77 4.96
C TYR A 952 36.77 -18.16 4.93
N VAL A 953 37.02 -18.71 3.74
CA VAL A 953 37.67 -20.03 3.58
C VAL A 953 39.18 -19.87 3.72
N LYS A 954 39.88 -20.96 4.08
CA LYS A 954 41.34 -20.98 4.20
C LYS A 954 42.01 -20.46 2.91
N PRO A 955 43.05 -19.63 3.00
CA PRO A 955 43.73 -19.06 1.82
C PRO A 955 44.21 -20.09 0.79
N LYS A 956 44.55 -21.32 1.23
CA LYS A 956 44.89 -22.42 0.31
C LYS A 956 43.74 -22.75 -0.65
N VAL A 957 42.53 -22.94 -0.13
CA VAL A 957 41.34 -23.23 -0.95
C VAL A 957 40.97 -22.03 -1.84
N GLN A 958 41.13 -20.80 -1.34
CA GLN A 958 40.94 -19.60 -2.16
C GLN A 958 41.90 -19.57 -3.36
N LYS A 959 43.18 -19.93 -3.16
CA LYS A 959 44.19 -20.02 -4.22
C LYS A 959 43.83 -21.14 -5.22
N ASP A 960 43.43 -22.32 -4.73
CA ASP A 960 43.03 -23.46 -5.56
C ASP A 960 41.81 -23.10 -6.43
N LEU A 961 40.77 -22.49 -5.85
CA LEU A 961 39.56 -22.07 -6.58
C LEU A 961 39.85 -21.00 -7.63
N ILE A 962 40.72 -20.02 -7.35
CA ILE A 962 41.10 -18.98 -8.32
C ILE A 962 41.89 -19.60 -9.49
N ALA A 963 42.70 -20.63 -9.24
CA ALA A 963 43.51 -21.28 -10.26
C ALA A 963 42.68 -22.16 -11.20
N GLU A 964 41.66 -22.86 -10.68
CA GLU A 964 40.90 -23.87 -11.42
C GLU A 964 39.50 -23.41 -11.86
N TYR A 965 38.86 -22.47 -11.15
CA TYR A 965 37.44 -22.09 -11.32
C TYR A 965 37.22 -20.57 -11.30
N ASP A 966 38.04 -19.84 -12.05
CA ASP A 966 38.07 -18.37 -12.06
C ASP A 966 36.74 -17.72 -12.50
N GLU A 967 35.99 -18.38 -13.38
CA GLU A 967 34.78 -17.85 -14.03
C GLU A 967 33.65 -17.50 -13.04
N LEU A 968 33.57 -18.21 -11.92
CA LEU A 968 32.54 -17.99 -10.91
C LEU A 968 32.89 -16.84 -9.96
N PHE A 969 34.13 -16.33 -9.96
CA PHE A 969 34.50 -15.20 -9.12
C PHE A 969 33.93 -13.87 -9.63
N GLU A 970 33.39 -13.07 -8.72
CA GLU A 970 33.19 -11.65 -8.96
C GLU A 970 34.56 -10.95 -8.99
N GLU A 971 34.77 -10.07 -9.96
CA GLU A 971 36.06 -9.40 -10.16
C GLU A 971 36.50 -8.61 -8.92
N SER A 972 35.55 -8.02 -8.19
CA SER A 972 35.77 -7.29 -6.94
C SER A 972 36.28 -8.22 -5.82
N VAL A 973 35.68 -9.40 -5.66
CA VAL A 973 36.03 -10.42 -4.66
C VAL A 973 37.39 -11.03 -4.96
N LYS A 974 37.65 -11.37 -6.23
CA LYS A 974 38.97 -11.83 -6.68
C LYS A 974 40.06 -10.82 -6.37
N LYS A 975 39.86 -9.54 -6.76
CA LYS A 975 40.80 -8.45 -6.46
C LYS A 975 41.01 -8.28 -4.95
N GLN A 976 39.97 -8.45 -4.14
CA GLN A 976 40.05 -8.38 -2.69
C GLN A 976 40.86 -9.54 -2.09
N ILE A 977 40.65 -10.79 -2.54
CA ILE A 977 41.41 -11.95 -2.08
C ILE A 977 42.88 -11.80 -2.43
N VAL A 978 43.19 -11.48 -3.69
CA VAL A 978 44.58 -11.25 -4.16
C VAL A 978 45.26 -10.13 -3.36
N LYS A 979 44.55 -9.03 -3.11
CA LYS A 979 45.03 -7.93 -2.27
C LYS A 979 45.31 -8.38 -0.84
N ASN A 980 44.40 -9.13 -0.22
CA ASN A 980 44.56 -9.61 1.14
C ASN A 980 45.74 -10.58 1.29
N ILE A 981 45.92 -11.47 0.31
CA ILE A 981 47.08 -12.39 0.26
C ILE A 981 48.37 -11.58 0.19
N ARG A 982 48.48 -10.61 -0.74
CA ARG A 982 49.67 -9.75 -0.85
C ARG A 982 49.96 -8.96 0.42
N LEU A 983 48.93 -8.40 1.06
CA LEU A 983 49.10 -7.67 2.32
C LEU A 983 49.59 -8.57 3.48
N ALA A 984 49.24 -9.86 3.45
CA ALA A 984 49.59 -10.82 4.49
C ALA A 984 50.94 -11.50 4.26
N GLU A 985 51.31 -11.78 3.00
CA GLU A 985 52.44 -12.63 2.62
C GLU A 985 53.58 -11.87 1.93
N GLY A 986 53.36 -10.66 1.41
CA GLY A 986 54.38 -9.93 0.64
C GLY A 986 55.55 -9.38 1.46
N ASP A 987 56.74 -9.41 0.86
CA ASP A 987 57.97 -8.79 1.37
C ASP A 987 57.86 -7.26 1.45
N ILE A 988 58.69 -6.60 2.25
CA ILE A 988 58.58 -5.15 2.50
C ILE A 988 59.89 -4.42 2.17
N ILE A 989 59.80 -3.30 1.47
CA ILE A 989 60.86 -2.28 1.38
C ILE A 989 60.47 -1.11 2.27
N GLU A 990 61.36 -0.68 3.16
CA GLU A 990 61.10 0.41 4.11
C GLU A 990 62.28 1.38 4.19
N GLY A 991 62.03 2.65 3.93
CA GLY A 991 62.97 3.75 4.20
C GLY A 991 62.54 4.53 5.43
N LYS A 992 63.46 4.82 6.35
CA LYS A 992 63.24 5.65 7.54
C LYS A 992 64.29 6.74 7.63
N SER A 993 63.87 7.91 8.06
CA SER A 993 64.74 9.04 8.39
C SER A 993 64.37 9.56 9.76
N GLU A 994 65.36 9.82 10.61
CA GLU A 994 65.20 10.38 11.94
C GLU A 994 66.16 11.56 12.11
N MET A 995 65.65 12.65 12.67
CA MET A 995 66.44 13.79 13.10
C MET A 995 66.07 14.11 14.54
N VAL A 996 67.08 14.28 15.39
CA VAL A 996 66.91 14.72 16.77
C VAL A 996 67.80 15.94 16.97
N GLY A 997 67.25 16.95 17.63
CA GLY A 997 67.94 18.20 17.92
C GLY A 997 67.67 18.69 19.32
N ASP A 998 68.67 19.41 19.82
CA ASP A 998 68.57 20.30 20.94
C ASP A 998 68.08 21.67 20.42
N ASN A 999 66.82 21.99 20.68
CA ASN A 999 66.17 23.20 20.17
C ASN A 999 66.29 23.36 18.65
N ASN A 1000 67.15 24.27 18.20
CA ASN A 1000 67.42 24.61 16.80
C ASN A 1000 68.73 23.98 16.29
N ASN A 1001 69.50 23.31 17.16
CA ASN A 1001 70.76 22.65 16.84
C ASN A 1001 70.54 21.14 16.70
N SER A 1002 71.02 20.56 15.60
CA SER A 1002 70.86 19.12 15.36
C SER A 1002 71.84 18.32 16.21
N THR A 1003 71.37 17.31 16.93
CA THR A 1003 72.21 16.37 17.70
C THR A 1003 72.60 15.19 16.84
N TYR A 1004 71.65 14.63 16.08
CA TYR A 1004 71.95 13.63 15.06
C TYR A 1004 70.88 13.54 13.96
N PHE A 1005 71.29 13.00 12.81
CA PHE A 1005 70.44 12.64 11.68
C PHE A 1005 70.78 11.24 11.18
N GLU A 1006 69.80 10.35 11.08
CA GLU A 1006 69.97 8.96 10.64
C GLU A 1006 69.01 8.62 9.51
N ASN A 1007 69.52 8.00 8.45
CA ASN A 1007 68.74 7.35 7.40
C ASN A 1007 68.95 5.84 7.46
N LYS A 1008 67.87 5.09 7.28
CA LYS A 1008 67.86 3.63 7.27
C LYS A 1008 67.00 3.11 6.13
N LEU A 1009 67.59 2.34 5.22
CA LEU A 1009 66.88 1.61 4.17
C LEU A 1009 66.86 0.12 4.51
N SER A 1010 65.70 -0.51 4.49
CA SER A 1010 65.48 -1.88 4.95
C SER A 1010 64.74 -2.71 3.90
N TYR A 1011 65.15 -3.97 3.78
CA TYR A 1011 64.44 -5.02 3.04
C TYR A 1011 64.02 -6.13 4.01
N ALA A 1012 62.72 -6.37 4.10
CA ALA A 1012 62.10 -7.31 5.04
C ALA A 1012 61.56 -8.54 4.30
N LEU A 1013 62.20 -9.68 4.51
CA LEU A 1013 61.77 -10.97 3.96
C LEU A 1013 60.79 -11.67 4.90
N ARG A 1014 59.69 -12.20 4.36
CA ARG A 1014 58.75 -13.03 5.13
C ARG A 1014 58.95 -14.52 4.84
N ASP A 1015 59.24 -15.32 5.85
CA ASP A 1015 59.35 -16.78 5.70
C ASP A 1015 57.98 -17.48 5.67
N LYS A 1016 57.96 -18.81 5.46
CA LYS A 1016 56.73 -19.63 5.43
C LYS A 1016 55.94 -19.59 6.75
N ASN A 1017 56.62 -19.34 7.86
CA ASN A 1017 56.05 -19.19 9.20
C ASN A 1017 55.68 -17.73 9.51
N LYS A 1018 55.79 -16.83 8.52
CA LYS A 1018 55.55 -15.39 8.59
C LYS A 1018 56.53 -14.63 9.49
N ASN A 1019 57.67 -15.22 9.84
CA ASN A 1019 58.78 -14.51 10.49
C ASN A 1019 59.38 -13.47 9.54
N ILE A 1020 59.84 -12.37 10.10
CA ILE A 1020 60.37 -11.23 9.34
C ILE A 1020 61.89 -11.16 9.56
N HIS A 1021 62.64 -11.18 8.47
CA HIS A 1021 64.09 -10.97 8.44
C HIS A 1021 64.38 -9.61 7.78
N ASN A 1022 64.73 -8.61 8.57
CA ASN A 1022 65.06 -7.27 8.12
C ASN A 1022 66.57 -7.15 7.90
N ILE A 1023 66.97 -6.77 6.69
CA ILE A 1023 68.35 -6.40 6.34
C ILE A 1023 68.35 -4.92 6.03
N SER A 1024 69.20 -4.16 6.70
CA SER A 1024 69.20 -2.69 6.60
C SER A 1024 70.57 -2.09 6.38
N VAL A 1025 70.62 -1.02 5.58
CA VAL A 1025 71.79 -0.13 5.44
C VAL A 1025 71.46 1.19 6.11
N THR A 1026 72.38 1.70 6.92
CA THR A 1026 72.22 2.94 7.70
C THR A 1026 73.28 3.97 7.33
N HIS A 1027 72.90 5.24 7.31
CA HIS A 1027 73.80 6.39 7.17
C HIS A 1027 73.45 7.42 8.24
N SER A 1028 74.37 7.73 9.14
CA SER A 1028 74.12 8.57 10.31
C SER A 1028 75.14 9.70 10.42
N ASN A 1029 74.70 10.88 10.82
CA ASN A 1029 75.54 12.02 11.21
C ASN A 1029 75.23 12.36 12.66
N TYR A 1030 76.23 12.36 13.53
CA TYR A 1030 76.17 12.83 14.92
C TYR A 1030 77.00 14.11 14.99
N TYR A 1031 76.46 15.16 15.60
CA TYR A 1031 77.07 16.48 15.56
C TYR A 1031 77.79 16.80 16.89
N ALA A 1032 78.79 17.67 16.82
CA ALA A 1032 79.43 18.28 17.97
C ALA A 1032 78.42 19.13 18.76
N ASN A 1033 78.59 19.19 20.08
CA ASN A 1033 77.74 19.99 20.95
C ASN A 1033 78.00 21.49 20.73
N ALA A 1034 76.95 22.22 20.35
CA ALA A 1034 77.00 23.64 20.01
C ALA A 1034 77.21 24.57 21.22
N TYR A 1035 76.94 24.11 22.43
CA TYR A 1035 77.00 24.89 23.68
C TYR A 1035 78.30 24.69 24.47
N VAL A 1036 79.23 23.90 23.92
CA VAL A 1036 80.52 23.54 24.51
C VAL A 1036 81.65 24.16 23.70
N ASN A 1037 82.80 24.44 24.34
CA ASN A 1037 83.96 25.04 23.68
C ASN A 1037 84.39 24.20 22.46
N LYS A 1038 84.42 24.83 21.27
CA LYS A 1038 84.83 24.19 20.01
C LYS A 1038 86.29 23.73 19.99
N ASN A 1039 87.12 24.20 20.93
CA ASN A 1039 88.53 23.81 21.03
C ASN A 1039 88.76 22.53 21.85
N LEU A 1040 87.70 21.88 22.38
CA LEU A 1040 87.82 20.58 23.03
C LEU A 1040 88.05 19.48 21.97
N PRO A 1041 89.12 18.67 22.08
CA PRO A 1041 89.51 17.72 21.04
C PRO A 1041 88.49 16.59 20.82
N ASP A 1042 87.67 16.33 21.81
CA ASP A 1042 86.64 15.30 21.88
C ASP A 1042 85.24 15.80 21.48
N ASN A 1043 85.07 17.10 21.15
CA ASN A 1043 83.78 17.66 20.70
C ASN A 1043 83.69 17.73 19.15
N VAL A 1044 83.47 16.59 18.50
CA VAL A 1044 83.57 16.44 17.03
C VAL A 1044 82.30 15.91 16.37
N ASP A 1045 82.13 16.21 15.08
CA ASP A 1045 81.11 15.58 14.22
C ASP A 1045 81.54 14.16 13.82
N LYS A 1046 80.60 13.20 13.77
CA LYS A 1046 80.81 11.82 13.30
C LYS A 1046 79.82 11.45 12.21
N THR A 1047 80.32 11.02 11.05
CA THR A 1047 79.51 10.40 9.98
C THR A 1047 79.79 8.91 9.92
N LEU A 1048 78.74 8.08 10.01
CA LEU A 1048 78.83 6.62 10.05
C LEU A 1048 77.98 5.96 8.96
N VAL A 1049 78.49 4.86 8.43
CA VAL A 1049 77.74 3.92 7.57
C VAL A 1049 77.68 2.57 8.26
N GLY A 1050 76.51 1.93 8.26
CA GLY A 1050 76.31 0.67 8.98
C GLY A 1050 75.44 -0.34 8.24
N LEU A 1051 75.60 -1.60 8.64
CA LEU A 1051 74.79 -2.74 8.23
C LEU A 1051 74.09 -3.30 9.47
N GLU A 1052 72.77 -3.48 9.40
CA GLU A 1052 71.97 -4.03 10.49
C GLU A 1052 71.15 -5.23 10.01
N TYR A 1053 71.12 -6.27 10.86
CA TYR A 1053 70.20 -7.38 10.74
C TYR A 1053 69.26 -7.40 11.93
N GLU A 1054 67.97 -7.61 11.65
CA GLU A 1054 66.94 -7.73 12.68
C GLU A 1054 65.98 -8.86 12.35
N PHE A 1055 65.85 -9.81 13.27
CA PHE A 1055 64.84 -10.86 13.22
C PHE A 1055 63.64 -10.46 14.07
N LYS A 1056 62.42 -10.65 13.54
CA LYS A 1056 61.15 -10.36 14.23
C LYS A 1056 60.14 -11.48 14.03
N LYS A 1057 59.57 -11.96 15.14
CA LYS A 1057 58.39 -12.83 15.10
C LYS A 1057 57.12 -12.00 14.79
N PRO A 1058 56.19 -12.47 13.94
CA PRO A 1058 54.98 -11.72 13.60
C PRO A 1058 54.11 -11.47 14.83
N ILE A 1059 53.39 -10.34 14.80
CA ILE A 1059 52.46 -9.96 15.87
C ILE A 1059 51.27 -10.91 15.87
N GLU A 1060 51.15 -11.74 16.90
CA GLU A 1060 49.99 -12.60 17.16
C GLU A 1060 49.44 -12.33 18.57
N GLU A 1061 48.12 -12.22 18.69
CA GLU A 1061 47.43 -11.98 19.96
C GLU A 1061 47.64 -13.17 20.90
N ASN A 1062 47.85 -12.89 22.19
CA ASN A 1062 48.10 -13.88 23.25
C ASN A 1062 49.37 -14.72 23.09
N LYS A 1063 50.26 -14.37 22.16
CA LYS A 1063 51.57 -15.02 22.00
C LYS A 1063 52.70 -14.03 22.24
N ILE A 1064 53.77 -14.52 22.86
CA ILE A 1064 55.01 -13.75 23.05
C ILE A 1064 55.65 -13.53 21.69
N GLN A 1065 55.93 -12.27 21.41
CA GLN A 1065 56.67 -11.79 20.26
C GLN A 1065 58.05 -11.41 20.75
N TYR A 1066 59.07 -11.63 19.93
CA TYR A 1066 60.42 -11.24 20.27
C TYR A 1066 61.17 -10.79 19.02
N PHE A 1067 62.19 -9.96 19.25
CA PHE A 1067 63.12 -9.53 18.23
C PHE A 1067 64.56 -9.62 18.73
N THR A 1068 65.47 -9.82 17.78
CA THR A 1068 66.91 -9.66 18.00
C THR A 1068 67.50 -8.83 16.88
N ARG A 1069 68.44 -7.95 17.23
CA ARG A 1069 69.06 -6.96 16.36
C ARG A 1069 70.56 -6.93 16.61
N ALA A 1070 71.32 -6.88 15.53
CA ALA A 1070 72.75 -6.60 15.56
C ALA A 1070 73.09 -5.60 14.45
N ARG A 1071 73.85 -4.55 14.78
CA ARG A 1071 74.35 -3.54 13.83
C ARG A 1071 75.85 -3.38 14.01
N VAL A 1072 76.55 -3.28 12.88
CA VAL A 1072 77.96 -2.88 12.83
C VAL A 1072 78.04 -1.63 11.97
N GLU A 1073 78.77 -0.63 12.43
CA GLU A 1073 78.92 0.64 11.74
C GLU A 1073 80.34 1.18 11.84
N MET A 1074 80.72 1.99 10.86
CA MET A 1074 82.08 2.50 10.69
C MET A 1074 82.06 3.98 10.35
N ASP A 1075 82.93 4.76 10.99
CA ASP A 1075 83.10 6.18 10.68
C ASP A 1075 84.12 6.41 9.54
N LYS A 1076 84.28 7.67 9.12
CA LYS A 1076 85.24 8.06 8.07
C LYS A 1076 86.70 7.75 8.43
N GLU A 1077 87.00 7.65 9.73
CA GLU A 1077 88.34 7.37 10.27
C GLU A 1077 88.60 5.87 10.45
N ARG A 1078 87.66 5.02 9.99
CA ARG A 1078 87.70 3.55 10.09
C ARG A 1078 87.58 3.02 11.53
N THR A 1079 87.03 3.81 12.45
CA THR A 1079 86.67 3.33 13.78
C THR A 1079 85.37 2.52 13.68
N LEU A 1080 85.37 1.31 14.25
CA LEU A 1080 84.22 0.41 14.27
C LEU A 1080 83.41 0.59 15.57
N TYR A 1081 82.09 0.56 15.41
CA TYR A 1081 81.12 0.57 16.51
C TYR A 1081 80.11 -0.56 16.30
N TYR A 1082 79.56 -1.05 17.40
CA TYR A 1082 78.60 -2.16 17.40
C TYR A 1082 77.34 -1.79 18.18
N GLN A 1083 76.20 -2.35 17.78
CA GLN A 1083 74.96 -2.22 18.53
C GLN A 1083 74.27 -3.57 18.61
N GLY A 1084 73.72 -3.89 19.78
CA GLY A 1084 72.96 -5.11 20.04
C GLY A 1084 71.62 -4.76 20.66
N GLY A 1085 70.57 -5.48 20.27
CA GLY A 1085 69.25 -5.30 20.85
C GLY A 1085 68.48 -6.61 20.92
N VAL A 1086 67.86 -6.87 22.06
CA VAL A 1086 66.87 -7.94 22.21
C VAL A 1086 65.63 -7.40 22.88
N GLY A 1087 64.47 -7.92 22.53
CA GLY A 1087 63.25 -7.52 23.20
C GLY A 1087 62.13 -8.52 23.03
N ALA A 1088 61.18 -8.46 23.96
CA ALA A 1088 59.99 -9.27 23.97
C ALA A 1088 58.76 -8.39 24.20
N SER A 1089 57.65 -8.73 23.55
CA SER A 1089 56.37 -8.08 23.75
C SER A 1089 55.24 -9.10 23.83
N LEU A 1090 54.20 -8.74 24.58
CA LEU A 1090 52.98 -9.51 24.71
C LEU A 1090 51.79 -8.58 24.47
N SER A 1091 51.01 -8.89 23.44
CA SER A 1091 49.79 -8.17 23.10
C SER A 1091 48.58 -9.01 23.47
N LYS A 1092 47.71 -8.46 24.31
CA LYS A 1092 46.37 -9.00 24.62
C LYS A 1092 45.33 -7.94 24.28
N LYS A 1093 44.07 -8.35 24.13
CA LYS A 1093 42.92 -7.48 23.79
C LYS A 1093 42.83 -6.15 24.56
N LYS A 1094 43.26 -6.09 25.83
CA LYS A 1094 43.14 -4.90 26.70
C LYS A 1094 44.45 -4.40 27.29
N ASN A 1095 45.57 -5.08 27.03
CA ASN A 1095 46.86 -4.64 27.54
C ASN A 1095 48.00 -5.04 26.60
N PHE A 1096 49.04 -4.23 26.63
CA PHE A 1096 50.26 -4.46 25.90
C PHE A 1096 51.42 -4.28 26.87
N THR A 1097 52.40 -5.17 26.82
CA THR A 1097 53.62 -5.05 27.60
C THR A 1097 54.81 -5.38 26.72
N SER A 1098 55.85 -4.56 26.77
CA SER A 1098 57.10 -4.82 26.07
C SER A 1098 58.29 -4.50 26.96
N THR A 1099 59.34 -5.30 26.82
CA THR A 1099 60.64 -5.04 27.44
C THR A 1099 61.73 -5.22 26.40
N SER A 1100 62.77 -4.39 26.48
CA SER A 1100 63.92 -4.48 25.60
C SER A 1100 65.20 -4.12 26.31
N LEU A 1101 66.28 -4.80 25.96
CA LEU A 1101 67.64 -4.48 26.34
C LEU A 1101 68.40 -4.08 25.08
N THR A 1102 68.96 -2.88 25.07
CA THR A 1102 69.77 -2.36 23.95
C THR A 1102 71.14 -1.94 24.47
N VAL A 1103 72.19 -2.32 23.76
CA VAL A 1103 73.57 -1.86 23.98
C VAL A 1103 74.01 -1.14 22.71
N ALA A 1104 74.31 0.15 22.80
CA ALA A 1104 74.74 0.97 21.67
C ALA A 1104 75.54 2.18 22.15
N PRO A 1105 76.38 2.81 21.30
CA PRO A 1105 76.98 4.10 21.63
C PRO A 1105 75.91 5.16 21.91
N VAL A 1106 76.16 6.05 22.86
CA VAL A 1106 75.28 7.20 23.10
C VAL A 1106 75.29 8.10 21.85
N LYS A 1107 74.11 8.55 21.42
CA LYS A 1107 73.88 9.21 20.12
C LYS A 1107 74.31 10.69 20.08
N THR A 1108 75.55 11.00 20.45
CA THR A 1108 76.16 12.34 20.35
C THR A 1108 77.56 12.23 19.75
N GLY A 1109 78.02 13.26 19.02
CA GLY A 1109 79.37 13.29 18.46
C GLY A 1109 80.48 13.01 19.50
N PRO A 1110 80.47 13.71 20.66
CA PRO A 1110 81.44 13.47 21.73
C PRO A 1110 81.40 12.08 22.35
N ALA A 1111 80.21 11.47 22.49
CA ALA A 1111 80.12 10.14 23.06
C ALA A 1111 80.60 9.05 22.10
N TYR A 1112 80.41 9.23 20.78
CA TYR A 1112 81.02 8.35 19.78
C TYR A 1112 82.55 8.47 19.81
N GLU A 1113 83.10 9.69 19.85
CA GLU A 1113 84.54 9.91 19.95
C GLU A 1113 85.14 9.25 21.21
N LYS A 1114 84.44 9.38 22.35
CA LYS A 1114 84.82 8.75 23.62
C LYS A 1114 84.47 7.26 23.74
N LYS A 1115 83.80 6.68 22.74
CA LYS A 1115 83.30 5.29 22.75
C LYS A 1115 82.45 4.98 23.99
N ILE A 1116 81.56 5.89 24.38
CA ILE A 1116 80.66 5.69 25.53
C ILE A 1116 79.47 4.86 25.08
N TYR A 1117 79.37 3.64 25.60
CA TYR A 1117 78.27 2.71 25.33
C TYR A 1117 77.21 2.79 26.43
N ARG A 1118 75.94 2.82 26.01
CA ARG A 1118 74.78 2.74 26.88
C ARG A 1118 74.13 1.38 26.79
N SER A 1119 74.00 0.73 27.94
CA SER A 1119 73.11 -0.41 28.17
C SER A 1119 71.79 0.11 28.72
N GLN A 1120 70.75 0.05 27.89
CA GLN A 1120 69.41 0.57 28.18
C GLN A 1120 68.41 -0.58 28.32
N LEU A 1121 67.85 -0.74 29.52
CA LEU A 1121 66.70 -1.59 29.79
C LEU A 1121 65.43 -0.73 29.75
N SER A 1122 64.51 -1.03 28.85
CA SER A 1122 63.22 -0.34 28.75
C SER A 1122 62.07 -1.29 29.06
N VAL A 1123 61.07 -0.80 29.78
CA VAL A 1123 59.81 -1.49 30.06
C VAL A 1123 58.67 -0.55 29.71
N TYR A 1124 57.76 -1.00 28.86
CA TYR A 1124 56.57 -0.25 28.48
C TYR A 1124 55.33 -1.11 28.74
N ARG A 1125 54.30 -0.49 29.31
CA ARG A 1125 53.00 -1.12 29.57
C ARG A 1125 51.86 -0.17 29.26
N GLU A 1126 50.87 -0.66 28.51
CA GLU A 1126 49.60 0.02 28.26
C GLU A 1126 48.45 -0.85 28.75
N ASP A 1127 47.50 -0.26 29.49
CA ASP A 1127 46.28 -0.95 29.95
C ASP A 1127 45.01 -0.13 29.61
N GLN A 1128 43.98 -0.81 29.10
CA GLN A 1128 42.64 -0.27 28.89
C GLN A 1128 41.72 -0.66 30.07
N ILE A 1129 41.44 0.30 30.95
CA ILE A 1129 40.65 0.11 32.17
C ILE A 1129 39.18 0.49 31.91
N LYS A 1130 38.27 -0.44 32.19
CA LYS A 1130 36.79 -0.27 32.11
C LYS A 1130 36.27 0.38 30.81
N ASN A 1131 37.02 0.30 29.70
CA ASN A 1131 36.71 0.98 28.43
C ASN A 1131 36.42 2.48 28.59
N ALA A 1132 37.11 3.14 29.51
CA ALA A 1132 36.95 4.57 29.81
C ALA A 1132 38.29 5.29 29.99
N VAL A 1133 39.28 4.58 30.52
CA VAL A 1133 40.61 5.11 30.82
C VAL A 1133 41.66 4.21 30.17
N ARG A 1134 42.69 4.83 29.59
CA ARG A 1134 43.90 4.17 29.12
C ARG A 1134 45.09 4.69 29.91
N THR A 1135 45.91 3.78 30.42
CA THR A 1135 47.11 4.13 31.19
C THR A 1135 48.35 3.67 30.44
N ASN A 1136 49.34 4.55 30.32
CA ASN A 1136 50.63 4.26 29.72
C ASN A 1136 51.71 4.41 30.79
N LEU A 1137 52.51 3.38 30.98
CA LEU A 1137 53.66 3.37 31.88
C LEU A 1137 54.91 3.06 31.06
N TYR A 1138 55.91 3.91 31.17
CA TYR A 1138 57.23 3.71 30.58
C TYR A 1138 58.28 3.83 31.67
N ALA A 1139 59.18 2.87 31.77
CA ALA A 1139 60.32 2.94 32.67
C ALA A 1139 61.57 2.55 31.89
N GLU A 1140 62.67 3.24 32.16
CA GLU A 1140 63.97 2.86 31.61
C GLU A 1140 65.09 2.99 32.64
N GLY A 1141 66.07 2.12 32.50
CA GLY A 1141 67.33 2.17 33.23
C GLY A 1141 68.49 2.17 32.25
N ASN A 1142 69.39 3.13 32.41
CA ASN A 1142 70.55 3.36 31.57
C ASN A 1142 71.82 3.15 32.42
N TYR A 1143 72.70 2.27 31.96
CA TYR A 1143 74.08 2.16 32.44
C TYR A 1143 75.02 2.56 31.30
N ASN A 1144 75.80 3.61 31.51
CA ASN A 1144 76.79 4.08 30.55
C ASN A 1144 78.20 3.58 30.94
N SER A 1145 79.06 3.34 29.95
CA SER A 1145 80.40 2.78 30.17
C SER A 1145 81.38 3.73 30.87
N ASP A 1146 80.99 4.98 31.12
CA ASP A 1146 81.66 5.98 31.95
C ASP A 1146 81.13 5.99 33.41
N GLU A 1147 80.53 4.89 33.84
CA GLU A 1147 80.03 4.65 35.21
C GLU A 1147 78.81 5.50 35.63
N ILE A 1148 78.17 6.18 34.69
CA ILE A 1148 76.92 6.91 34.93
C ILE A 1148 75.72 5.96 34.86
N VAL A 1149 74.86 6.02 35.87
CA VAL A 1149 73.63 5.24 35.99
C VAL A 1149 72.44 6.17 36.15
N GLU A 1150 71.44 6.00 35.30
CA GLU A 1150 70.20 6.78 35.31
C GLU A 1150 68.99 5.84 35.28
N GLY A 1151 67.97 6.15 36.06
CA GLY A 1151 66.66 5.51 35.96
C GLY A 1151 65.56 6.55 35.78
N SER A 1152 64.60 6.29 34.90
CA SER A 1152 63.43 7.15 34.71
C SER A 1152 62.12 6.37 34.62
N ILE A 1153 61.03 7.01 35.01
CA ILE A 1153 59.68 6.49 34.93
C ILE A 1153 58.71 7.59 34.51
N THR A 1154 57.87 7.28 33.53
CA THR A 1154 56.83 8.15 32.99
C THR A 1154 55.48 7.45 33.10
N GLY A 1155 54.53 8.10 33.76
CA GLY A 1155 53.15 7.65 33.86
C GLY A 1155 52.20 8.61 33.16
N LYS A 1156 51.30 8.10 32.32
CA LYS A 1156 50.28 8.90 31.61
C LYS A 1156 48.91 8.25 31.73
N ILE A 1157 47.92 9.03 32.16
CA ILE A 1157 46.51 8.62 32.26
C ILE A 1157 45.71 9.39 31.23
N ILE A 1158 44.99 8.68 30.36
CA ILE A 1158 44.26 9.24 29.22
C ILE A 1158 42.79 8.84 29.32
N LEU A 1159 41.87 9.80 29.17
CA LEU A 1159 40.45 9.47 29.01
C LEU A 1159 40.21 8.97 27.58
N ASP A 1160 40.15 7.64 27.42
CA ASP A 1160 39.84 6.98 26.15
C ASP A 1160 38.84 5.83 26.36
N SER A 1161 37.69 5.94 25.69
CA SER A 1161 36.64 4.91 25.67
C SER A 1161 37.04 3.58 25.03
N GLY A 1162 38.25 3.48 24.44
CA GLY A 1162 38.74 2.30 23.73
C GLY A 1162 38.03 2.01 22.39
N LYS A 1163 36.92 2.68 22.08
CA LYS A 1163 36.17 2.52 20.84
C LYS A 1163 36.93 3.12 19.64
N ASP A 1164 37.01 2.39 18.53
CA ASP A 1164 37.63 2.89 17.28
C ASP A 1164 36.71 3.91 16.57
N LYS A 1165 36.79 5.17 17.02
CA LYS A 1165 36.05 6.31 16.46
C LYS A 1165 36.91 7.06 15.45
N LYS A 1166 36.25 7.62 14.42
CA LYS A 1166 36.91 8.43 13.37
C LYS A 1166 37.56 9.70 13.92
N PHE A 1167 37.01 10.28 14.99
CA PHE A 1167 37.58 11.43 15.68
C PHE A 1167 37.54 11.16 17.19
N LYS A 1168 38.64 11.48 17.90
CA LYS A 1168 38.73 11.42 19.36
C LYS A 1168 39.41 12.68 19.90
N VAL A 1169 38.87 13.17 21.01
CA VAL A 1169 39.53 14.10 21.91
C VAL A 1169 39.97 13.30 23.13
N LEU A 1170 41.25 13.39 23.49
CA LEU A 1170 41.95 12.55 24.44
C LEU A 1170 42.62 13.45 25.48
N PRO A 1171 41.87 14.01 26.45
CA PRO A 1171 42.48 14.71 27.55
C PRO A 1171 43.31 13.72 28.39
N PHE A 1172 44.46 14.18 28.87
CA PHE A 1172 45.40 13.36 29.63
C PHE A 1172 46.13 14.15 30.70
N VAL A 1173 46.63 13.41 31.69
CA VAL A 1173 47.62 13.87 32.67
C VAL A 1173 48.85 12.97 32.56
N GLU A 1174 50.03 13.55 32.73
CA GLU A 1174 51.31 12.87 32.60
C GLU A 1174 52.28 13.36 33.68
N GLY A 1175 53.03 12.43 34.26
CA GLY A 1175 54.08 12.67 35.23
C GLY A 1175 55.35 11.91 34.87
N TYR A 1176 56.48 12.49 35.21
CA TYR A 1176 57.82 11.98 34.95
C TYR A 1176 58.69 12.13 36.19
N PHE A 1177 59.51 11.12 36.45
CA PHE A 1177 60.54 11.12 37.48
C PHE A 1177 61.81 10.48 36.94
N SER A 1178 62.96 11.09 37.14
CA SER A 1178 64.26 10.47 36.90
C SER A 1178 65.27 10.78 37.99
N LYS A 1179 66.22 9.86 38.16
CA LYS A 1179 67.33 9.97 39.09
C LYS A 1179 68.61 9.40 38.48
N SER A 1180 69.72 10.10 38.67
CA SER A 1180 71.05 9.73 38.20
C SER A 1180 72.10 9.90 39.30
N ASN A 1181 73.24 9.22 39.16
CA ASN A 1181 74.43 9.46 39.97
C ASN A 1181 75.29 10.65 39.50
N SER A 1182 74.94 11.28 38.36
CA SER A 1182 75.66 12.44 37.78
C SER A 1182 74.71 13.58 37.35
N ASP A 1183 75.24 14.78 37.12
CA ASP A 1183 74.49 15.99 36.73
C ASP A 1183 75.20 16.75 35.58
N GLU A 1184 74.92 16.37 34.33
CA GLU A 1184 75.51 16.95 33.11
C GLU A 1184 74.44 17.69 32.27
N VAL A 1185 74.01 18.85 32.75
CA VAL A 1185 72.98 19.69 32.09
C VAL A 1185 73.45 20.40 30.81
N LYS A 1186 74.74 20.28 30.45
CA LYS A 1186 75.34 20.91 29.25
C LYS A 1186 75.40 19.98 28.02
N ASP A 1187 74.81 18.79 28.11
CA ASP A 1187 74.80 17.76 27.05
C ASP A 1187 76.22 17.32 26.61
N TYR A 1188 77.17 17.28 27.55
CA TYR A 1188 78.57 16.92 27.30
C TYR A 1188 79.11 15.91 28.32
N PRO A 1189 79.57 14.71 27.91
CA PRO A 1189 79.51 14.17 26.53
C PRO A 1189 78.08 13.82 26.08
N TYR A 1190 77.11 13.81 26.99
CA TYR A 1190 75.67 13.67 26.74
C TYR A 1190 74.87 14.22 27.93
N PHE A 1191 73.59 14.49 27.71
CA PHE A 1191 72.69 15.07 28.71
C PHE A 1191 72.27 14.04 29.78
N VAL A 1192 72.51 14.35 31.05
CA VAL A 1192 71.97 13.60 32.20
C VAL A 1192 71.70 14.56 33.36
N VAL A 1193 70.65 14.31 34.15
CA VAL A 1193 70.27 15.15 35.30
C VAL A 1193 70.21 14.32 36.56
N LYS A 1194 70.74 14.86 37.68
CA LYS A 1194 70.83 14.12 38.94
C LYS A 1194 69.48 13.72 39.50
N GLU A 1195 68.52 14.63 39.45
CA GLU A 1195 67.13 14.40 39.82
C GLU A 1195 66.25 15.34 39.00
N ARG A 1196 65.15 14.83 38.46
CA ARG A 1196 64.18 15.64 37.72
C ARG A 1196 62.77 15.10 37.91
N VAL A 1197 61.85 15.98 38.24
CA VAL A 1197 60.42 15.67 38.40
C VAL A 1197 59.61 16.69 37.63
N PHE A 1198 58.72 16.23 36.76
CA PHE A 1198 57.74 17.12 36.13
C PHE A 1198 56.38 16.46 36.01
N GLY A 1199 55.34 17.29 36.06
CA GLY A 1199 53.95 16.86 36.00
C GLY A 1199 53.09 17.87 35.26
N GLY A 1200 52.13 17.38 34.49
CA GLY A 1200 51.33 18.23 33.63
C GLY A 1200 50.16 17.52 32.98
N GLY A 1201 49.49 18.23 32.08
CA GLY A 1201 48.32 17.73 31.38
C GLY A 1201 48.16 18.37 30.02
N GLY A 1202 47.32 17.75 29.20
CA GLY A 1202 47.14 18.18 27.82
C GLY A 1202 45.92 17.56 27.16
N ILE A 1203 45.75 17.92 25.89
CA ILE A 1203 44.68 17.40 25.04
C ILE A 1203 45.30 16.79 23.79
N GLY A 1204 44.97 15.52 23.55
CA GLY A 1204 45.23 14.83 22.30
C GLY A 1204 44.03 14.89 21.35
N LEU A 1205 44.30 15.09 20.07
CA LEU A 1205 43.33 14.96 18.99
C LEU A 1205 43.77 13.81 18.08
N LYS A 1206 42.88 12.83 17.86
CA LYS A 1206 43.12 11.73 16.93
C LYS A 1206 42.04 11.74 15.85
N TYR A 1207 42.46 11.71 14.59
CA TYR A 1207 41.58 11.59 13.43
C TYR A 1207 41.99 10.39 12.57
N GLY A 1208 41.02 9.60 12.14
CA GLY A 1208 41.20 8.34 11.41
C GLY A 1208 41.03 7.10 12.31
N LYS A 1209 40.28 6.11 11.80
CA LYS A 1209 40.18 4.76 12.38
C LYS A 1209 41.43 3.95 12.07
N GLU A 1210 41.64 2.81 12.72
CA GLU A 1210 42.83 1.97 12.47
C GLU A 1210 43.02 1.59 10.99
N LYS A 1211 41.91 1.31 10.30
CA LYS A 1211 41.90 0.93 8.87
C LYS A 1211 41.82 2.13 7.91
N SER A 1212 41.77 3.37 8.41
CA SER A 1212 41.66 4.57 7.56
C SER A 1212 42.88 4.76 6.66
N LYS A 1213 42.65 5.31 5.46
CA LYS A 1213 43.72 5.69 4.52
C LYS A 1213 44.59 6.82 5.07
N PHE A 1214 44.05 7.69 5.90
CA PHE A 1214 44.77 8.76 6.58
C PHE A 1214 44.48 8.68 8.08
N LYS A 1215 45.54 8.80 8.89
CA LYS A 1215 45.49 8.85 10.34
C LYS A 1215 46.39 9.98 10.80
N ILE A 1216 45.94 10.77 11.77
CA ILE A 1216 46.74 11.81 12.41
C ILE A 1216 46.43 11.85 13.91
N SER A 1217 47.45 12.07 14.72
CA SER A 1217 47.37 12.26 16.16
C SER A 1217 48.24 13.46 16.53
N ILE A 1218 47.67 14.43 17.22
CA ILE A 1218 48.38 15.62 17.70
C ILE A 1218 48.07 15.77 19.19
N GLU A 1219 49.08 16.01 20.02
CA GLU A 1219 48.93 16.21 21.45
C GLU A 1219 49.63 17.51 21.85
N GLY A 1220 48.88 18.44 22.45
CA GLY A 1220 49.42 19.64 23.08
C GLY A 1220 49.35 19.52 24.59
N SER A 1221 50.43 19.88 25.29
CA SER A 1221 50.55 19.72 26.74
C SER A 1221 51.42 20.81 27.37
N THR A 1222 51.16 21.09 28.64
CA THR A 1222 51.94 22.01 29.49
C THR A 1222 52.36 21.28 30.75
N PHE A 1223 53.62 21.44 31.15
CA PHE A 1223 54.25 20.76 32.28
C PHE A 1223 54.87 21.76 33.25
N LYS A 1224 54.70 21.47 34.55
CA LYS A 1224 55.49 22.08 35.61
C LYS A 1224 56.69 21.20 35.91
N ASP A 1225 57.88 21.78 35.92
CA ASP A 1225 59.16 21.05 36.03
C ASP A 1225 59.98 21.60 37.21
N GLU A 1226 60.31 20.74 38.16
CA GLU A 1226 61.17 21.07 39.28
C GLU A 1226 62.64 20.93 38.86
N GLY A 1227 63.28 22.08 38.61
CA GLY A 1227 64.73 22.20 38.38
C GLY A 1227 65.10 22.84 37.05
N LEU A 1228 64.37 22.54 35.97
CA LEU A 1228 64.73 23.02 34.62
C LEU A 1228 63.80 24.12 34.07
N GLY A 1229 62.61 24.29 34.65
CA GLY A 1229 61.63 25.33 34.30
C GLY A 1229 60.44 24.81 33.52
N ASP A 1230 59.28 25.47 33.64
CA ASP A 1230 58.03 25.03 33.00
C ASP A 1230 58.14 25.03 31.47
N PHE A 1231 57.49 24.07 30.81
CA PHE A 1231 57.57 23.94 29.36
C PHE A 1231 56.27 23.45 28.71
N ASN A 1232 56.13 23.77 27.43
CA ASN A 1232 55.07 23.27 26.58
C ASN A 1232 55.63 22.22 25.63
N ARG A 1233 54.80 21.24 25.28
CA ARG A 1233 55.19 20.16 24.38
C ARG A 1233 54.08 19.83 23.39
N LEU A 1234 54.46 19.74 22.12
CA LEU A 1234 53.64 19.33 21.00
C LEU A 1234 54.17 18.00 20.44
N LYS A 1235 53.33 16.96 20.45
CA LYS A 1235 53.63 15.67 19.79
C LYS A 1235 52.69 15.46 18.63
N GLY A 1236 53.24 15.08 17.48
CA GLY A 1236 52.46 14.81 16.27
C GLY A 1236 52.84 13.47 15.65
N SER A 1237 51.87 12.75 15.11
CA SER A 1237 52.12 11.64 14.19
C SER A 1237 51.04 11.58 13.11
N ALA A 1238 51.43 11.26 11.88
CA ALA A 1238 50.52 11.04 10.78
C ALA A 1238 50.94 9.82 9.95
N SER A 1239 49.96 9.12 9.39
CA SER A 1239 50.15 8.00 8.48
C SER A 1239 49.17 8.14 7.32
N VAL A 1240 49.67 7.97 6.09
CA VAL A 1240 48.88 8.01 4.86
C VAL A 1240 49.21 6.81 3.98
N LYS A 1241 48.17 6.04 3.63
CA LYS A 1241 48.24 4.98 2.62
C LYS A 1241 48.15 5.62 1.24
N ILE A 1242 49.28 5.76 0.57
CA ILE A 1242 49.39 6.36 -0.77
C ILE A 1242 48.79 5.42 -1.82
N THR A 1243 49.04 4.11 -1.68
CA THR A 1243 48.37 3.05 -2.44
C THR A 1243 47.96 1.93 -1.48
N ASP A 1244 47.30 0.89 -2.00
CA ASP A 1244 46.96 -0.28 -1.19
C ASP A 1244 48.19 -0.97 -0.57
N PHE A 1245 49.38 -0.78 -1.15
CA PHE A 1245 50.62 -1.43 -0.74
C PHE A 1245 51.70 -0.43 -0.30
N MET A 1246 51.40 0.87 -0.27
CA MET A 1246 52.38 1.92 0.07
C MET A 1246 51.86 2.82 1.19
N GLU A 1247 52.63 2.97 2.25
CA GLU A 1247 52.30 3.79 3.43
C GLU A 1247 53.44 4.77 3.73
N PHE A 1248 53.12 6.05 3.87
CA PHE A 1248 54.02 7.07 4.37
C PHE A 1248 53.63 7.41 5.81
N THR A 1249 54.62 7.51 6.69
CA THR A 1249 54.45 7.84 8.10
C THR A 1249 55.35 9.02 8.46
N THR A 1250 54.87 9.91 9.30
CA THR A 1250 55.69 10.96 9.92
C THR A 1250 55.33 11.09 11.39
N SER A 1251 56.29 11.44 12.22
CA SER A 1251 56.05 11.78 13.62
C SER A 1251 57.07 12.80 14.10
N GLY A 1252 56.70 13.61 15.07
CA GLY A 1252 57.66 14.52 15.70
C GLY A 1252 57.22 14.97 17.08
N GLU A 1253 58.18 15.53 17.79
CA GLU A 1253 58.05 16.10 19.12
C GLU A 1253 58.74 17.46 19.12
N LEU A 1254 58.05 18.48 19.64
CA LEU A 1254 58.58 19.83 19.84
C LEU A 1254 58.36 20.21 21.31
N SER A 1255 59.41 20.64 21.99
CA SER A 1255 59.41 21.08 23.39
C SER A 1255 59.93 22.51 23.49
N THR A 1256 59.36 23.32 24.38
CA THR A 1256 59.86 24.68 24.67
C THR A 1256 60.82 24.73 25.87
N GLN A 1257 61.24 23.58 26.40
CA GLN A 1257 62.07 23.48 27.59
C GLN A 1257 63.51 23.95 27.32
N GLU A 1258 63.97 25.07 27.89
CA GLU A 1258 65.28 25.68 27.61
C GLU A 1258 66.53 24.94 28.14
N LYS A 1259 66.38 23.84 28.87
CA LYS A 1259 67.55 23.14 29.46
C LYS A 1259 67.58 21.63 29.26
N ALA A 1260 66.51 21.04 28.73
CA ALA A 1260 66.41 19.61 28.50
C ALA A 1260 65.59 19.36 27.24
N TYR A 1261 66.27 18.91 26.20
CA TYR A 1261 65.76 19.02 24.85
C TYR A 1261 65.69 17.66 24.15
N SER A 1262 64.60 17.44 23.42
CA SER A 1262 64.53 16.38 22.42
C SER A 1262 63.49 16.73 21.36
N ASN A 1263 63.76 17.79 20.59
CA ASN A 1263 62.97 18.04 19.38
C ASN A 1263 63.31 16.93 18.39
N SER A 1264 62.31 16.25 17.87
CA SER A 1264 62.54 15.15 16.93
C SER A 1264 61.56 15.20 15.77
N ILE A 1265 62.04 14.79 14.60
CA ILE A 1265 61.19 14.52 13.45
C ILE A 1265 61.62 13.21 12.78
N ARG A 1266 60.62 12.41 12.41
CA ARG A 1266 60.80 11.11 11.78
C ARG A 1266 59.93 11.01 10.54
N PHE A 1267 60.48 10.39 9.51
CA PHE A 1267 59.79 10.04 8.29
C PHE A 1267 59.96 8.55 8.02
N GLY A 1268 58.94 7.92 7.45
CA GLY A 1268 58.95 6.53 7.04
C GLY A 1268 58.17 6.34 5.75
N LEU A 1269 58.70 5.53 4.84
CA LEU A 1269 58.02 5.11 3.63
C LEU A 1269 58.13 3.59 3.51
N LYS A 1270 56.98 2.92 3.45
CA LYS A 1270 56.86 1.47 3.41
C LYS A 1270 56.15 1.03 2.14
N TYR A 1271 56.70 0.04 1.44
CA TYR A 1271 56.08 -0.60 0.28
C TYR A 1271 56.05 -2.13 0.43
N ILE A 1272 54.90 -2.76 0.18
CA ILE A 1272 54.71 -4.21 0.22
C ILE A 1272 54.82 -4.76 -1.20
N LEU A 1273 55.77 -5.65 -1.45
CA LEU A 1273 56.03 -6.30 -2.75
C LEU A 1273 54.93 -7.30 -3.10
N LYS A 1274 54.90 -7.74 -4.36
CA LYS A 1274 53.92 -8.72 -4.85
C LYS A 1274 54.29 -10.13 -4.43
#